data_AF-A0A098M2J7-F1
#
_entry.id   AF-A0A098M2J7-F1
#
_cell.length_a   1.000
_cell.length_b   1.000
_cell.length_c   1.000
_cell.angle_alpha   90.00
_cell.angle_beta   90.00
_cell.angle_gamma   90.00
#
_symmetry.space_group_name_H-M   'P 1'
#
loop_
_entity.id
_entity.type
_entity.pdbx_description
1 polymer ?
#
loop_
_entity_poly.entity_id
_entity_poly.type
_entity_poly.pdbx_seq_one_letter_code
_entity_poly.pdbx_strand_id
1 'polypeptide(L)'
;MIKRKSSARKSVLMYLLTIALIAGQLALFPSVSSAAGNLAQGKSITSSSVGDVYVASNANDSNQGTYWESASNAFPQWIRVDLGGTSSVNQVVLKLPPTWEARTQTLSVQGSSNDSTYTNLVSSANYTFSPASASNTVTINLSAASVRYIKVNFTANTAWPAAQLSELEVYGTTSIPSGAYEAEAAALSSGAKINTDHTGYTGTGFVDGYLASGATTTFTVNAASAGNYDAALRYANASGSTKTVSLYVNGTKIKQTSLVNLANWDTWSTKIETVALTAGVNTITYKYDSTDTGNVNLDNLNVSPSTTPTATPTPTPTVTPTATPTATPTPTVTPTATPTATPTTGPGTNLALNKTVSASSSVFTFVPGNSNDGDVNTYWEGAGGSYPNSLSINLGSNANISSVVLKLNPASTWATRTQTIQILGHAQNTSVFSNLVPATVYTFNPSSGNSVTIPVTATASEVQLKFTANSGSSAGQIAEFQIIGTPAANPDLTVTAMSWTPSTPVETDAITLTSTVKNIGTTASGVTNVSFYLGSTLVGSAPVVSLAAGATSNVTLNIGAKDAATYTLSAKVDESNAVIELNEANNSFTNPTSLIVAPVSSSDLIASPVSWTPGNPAGGNLVSFSVSIKNQGTAASATGAHAITLTITDATTNAVVKTLTGSYNGVIAAGATTVPVSMGSWTAGNGKYNVKSEIAVDTNELPVKRANNIATQSLFIGRGANMPYDMYEAEDGIVGGGAVKLTANRNIGDLAGEASGRRAVTLNTTGSYVEFTTKASTNTLVTRFSIPDGASGDGTNATLNIYVNGVFSKAISLTSKYAWLYGSEINPGNSPSSGSPRHIYDEANIMFDSTIPAGSTIKLQKDSVNTSQYAIDFISLEQVSPMANPDPAKYAVPAGFTHQDVQNALDKVRMDTTGNLVGVYLPTGTYETSSKFQVYGKAVKVIGAGPWYTRFVAPNSQANTDIGFRASDTANGSTFANFAYFGNYTSRIDGPGKVFDFSNVANITIDNIWTEHQVCMYWGANTDNMKITNSRIRNTFADGINMTNGSTNNLVSNVEARATGDDSFALFSAIDSGGADMKDNVYENLTSILTWRAAGVAVYGGYANTFRNIYIADTLCYSGITISSLDFGYPMNGFGASPTTNFQNITIVRAGGHFWGQQTFPAIWVFSASKVFQGIRVSDVDIIDPTYHGIMFQTNYSGSTPQNPVTDTIFTNITISGAQKSGDAFDAKSGVGIWVNEAAEAGQGPAVGSVTFNNLKITNTVTAIKNNTSTFTINVNP
;
A
#
# COMPACT_ATOMS: atom_id res chain seq x y z
N MET A 1 22.18 -71.13 -34.07
CA MET A 1 21.17 -71.28 -32.98
C MET A 1 19.98 -70.39 -33.38
N ILE A 2 18.76 -70.85 -33.67
CA ILE A 2 17.72 -71.59 -32.90
C ILE A 2 16.58 -70.65 -32.42
N LYS A 3 15.38 -70.88 -32.98
CA LYS A 3 14.00 -70.51 -32.53
C LYS A 3 13.47 -69.05 -32.56
N ARG A 4 12.45 -68.84 -33.44
CA ARG A 4 11.02 -68.45 -33.20
C ARG A 4 10.71 -67.30 -32.20
N LYS A 5 9.68 -66.45 -32.41
CA LYS A 5 8.25 -66.75 -32.73
C LYS A 5 7.50 -65.53 -33.33
N SER A 6 6.18 -65.60 -33.54
CA SER A 6 5.34 -64.65 -34.31
C SER A 6 4.06 -64.19 -33.59
N SER A 7 3.27 -63.31 -34.25
CA SER A 7 1.95 -62.69 -33.88
C SER A 7 2.07 -61.26 -33.33
N ALA A 8 1.16 -60.28 -33.59
CA ALA A 8 -0.15 -60.34 -34.26
C ALA A 8 -0.44 -59.10 -35.18
N ARG A 9 -1.34 -59.25 -36.17
CA ARG A 9 -1.96 -58.13 -36.91
C ARG A 9 -3.43 -57.96 -36.47
N LYS A 10 -3.81 -56.89 -35.75
CA LYS A 10 -5.23 -56.58 -35.47
C LYS A 10 -5.55 -55.17 -34.88
N SER A 11 -5.12 -54.07 -35.52
CA SER A 11 -5.39 -52.70 -34.99
C SER A 11 -5.71 -51.59 -36.00
N VAL A 12 -5.38 -51.74 -37.29
CA VAL A 12 -5.35 -50.60 -38.25
C VAL A 12 -6.73 -50.10 -38.70
N LEU A 13 -7.79 -50.93 -38.60
CA LEU A 13 -9.10 -50.61 -39.19
C LEU A 13 -9.97 -49.65 -38.35
N MET A 14 -9.56 -49.28 -37.13
CA MET A 14 -10.39 -48.51 -36.19
C MET A 14 -10.09 -47.00 -36.15
N TYR A 15 -9.00 -46.55 -36.79
CA TYR A 15 -8.56 -45.15 -36.78
C TYR A 15 -9.11 -44.27 -37.92
N LEU A 16 -9.80 -44.85 -38.90
CA LEU A 16 -10.25 -44.14 -40.11
C LEU A 16 -11.68 -43.59 -40.05
N LEU A 17 -12.43 -43.84 -38.96
CA LEU A 17 -13.84 -43.42 -38.85
C LEU A 17 -14.05 -42.14 -38.02
N THR A 18 -13.08 -41.72 -37.21
CA THR A 18 -13.19 -40.57 -36.29
C THR A 18 -12.76 -39.23 -36.90
N ILE A 19 -12.12 -39.23 -38.06
CA ILE A 19 -11.56 -38.00 -38.70
C ILE A 19 -12.64 -37.21 -39.46
N ALA A 20 -13.81 -37.79 -39.73
CA ALA A 20 -14.82 -37.23 -40.65
C ALA A 20 -15.88 -36.31 -40.00
N LEU A 21 -15.86 -36.06 -38.68
CA LEU A 21 -16.98 -35.43 -37.96
C LEU A 21 -16.72 -34.05 -37.33
N ILE A 22 -15.53 -33.47 -37.48
CA ILE A 22 -15.18 -32.15 -36.93
C ILE A 22 -14.65 -31.22 -38.05
N ALA A 23 -15.46 -31.10 -39.10
CA ALA A 23 -15.20 -30.22 -40.25
C ALA A 23 -16.44 -29.36 -40.57
N GLY A 24 -16.94 -28.63 -39.56
CA GLY A 24 -18.06 -27.72 -39.74
C GLY A 24 -18.47 -27.00 -38.45
N GLN A 25 -18.67 -25.68 -38.58
CA GLN A 25 -19.23 -24.76 -37.57
C GLN A 25 -18.34 -24.50 -36.33
N LEU A 26 -18.14 -23.25 -35.87
CA LEU A 26 -18.32 -21.96 -36.55
C LEU A 26 -17.39 -20.92 -35.87
N ALA A 27 -17.23 -19.74 -36.46
CA ALA A 27 -16.54 -18.61 -35.85
C ALA A 27 -17.42 -17.87 -34.80
N LEU A 28 -16.78 -16.92 -34.09
CA LEU A 28 -17.31 -15.87 -33.20
C LEU A 28 -17.10 -16.09 -31.67
N PHE A 29 -16.53 -15.05 -31.04
CA PHE A 29 -16.12 -14.84 -29.64
C PHE A 29 -17.32 -14.33 -28.77
N PRO A 30 -17.27 -14.09 -27.42
CA PRO A 30 -16.13 -13.68 -26.55
C PRO A 30 -16.07 -14.29 -25.11
N SER A 31 -15.49 -13.57 -24.13
CA SER A 31 -14.75 -14.09 -22.95
C SER A 31 -15.05 -13.43 -21.56
N VAL A 32 -14.81 -14.16 -20.45
CA VAL A 32 -14.94 -13.82 -18.99
C VAL A 32 -14.11 -14.81 -18.12
N SER A 33 -13.71 -14.68 -16.83
CA SER A 33 -13.63 -13.62 -15.78
C SER A 33 -12.52 -13.99 -14.74
N SER A 34 -12.50 -13.45 -13.50
CA SER A 34 -11.56 -13.86 -12.40
C SER A 34 -12.15 -13.92 -10.95
N ALA A 35 -11.41 -13.58 -9.87
CA ALA A 35 -11.49 -14.24 -8.54
C ALA A 35 -11.87 -13.41 -7.29
N ALA A 36 -12.35 -14.09 -6.23
CA ALA A 36 -12.80 -13.51 -4.95
C ALA A 36 -12.14 -14.15 -3.70
N GLY A 37 -11.08 -13.57 -3.14
CA GLY A 37 -10.26 -14.17 -2.07
C GLY A 37 -10.93 -14.37 -0.69
N ASN A 38 -10.17 -14.89 0.29
CA ASN A 38 -10.60 -15.00 1.69
C ASN A 38 -10.91 -13.59 2.23
N LEU A 39 -12.17 -13.34 2.54
CA LEU A 39 -12.69 -12.04 2.94
C LEU A 39 -12.25 -11.63 4.36
N ALA A 40 -11.83 -12.58 5.20
CA ALA A 40 -11.37 -12.33 6.57
C ALA A 40 -9.85 -12.18 6.71
N GLN A 41 -9.07 -12.53 5.69
CA GLN A 41 -7.61 -12.52 5.74
C GLN A 41 -7.08 -11.09 5.96
N GLY A 42 -6.25 -10.89 7.00
CA GLY A 42 -5.70 -9.57 7.34
C GLY A 42 -6.74 -8.49 7.73
N LYS A 43 -7.97 -8.89 8.05
CA LYS A 43 -9.03 -7.98 8.49
C LYS A 43 -9.00 -7.72 10.00
N SER A 44 -9.73 -6.69 10.45
CA SER A 44 -9.93 -6.42 11.87
C SER A 44 -10.71 -7.58 12.53
N ILE A 45 -10.06 -8.28 13.46
CA ILE A 45 -10.63 -9.39 14.22
C ILE A 45 -10.48 -9.13 15.72
N THR A 46 -11.49 -9.53 16.49
CA THR A 46 -11.67 -9.21 17.92
C THR A 46 -12.35 -10.35 18.64
N SER A 47 -12.13 -10.53 19.93
CA SER A 47 -12.75 -11.58 20.75
C SER A 47 -13.40 -11.04 22.03
N SER A 48 -14.22 -11.88 22.67
CA SER A 48 -14.80 -11.60 24.00
C SER A 48 -13.78 -11.55 25.13
N SER A 49 -12.68 -12.31 24.99
CA SER A 49 -11.51 -12.27 25.88
C SER A 49 -10.30 -12.93 25.19
N VAL A 50 -9.14 -12.87 25.85
CA VAL A 50 -7.92 -13.59 25.46
C VAL A 50 -7.34 -14.32 26.67
N GLY A 51 -6.76 -15.49 26.43
CA GLY A 51 -5.92 -16.22 27.38
C GLY A 51 -4.45 -15.93 27.11
N ASP A 52 -3.76 -15.33 28.07
CA ASP A 52 -2.32 -15.00 27.98
C ASP A 52 -1.97 -14.27 26.65
N VAL A 53 -1.05 -14.82 25.85
CA VAL A 53 -0.60 -14.25 24.56
C VAL A 53 -1.42 -14.70 23.34
N TYR A 54 -2.44 -15.53 23.52
CA TYR A 54 -3.21 -16.15 22.43
C TYR A 54 -4.34 -15.21 21.95
N VAL A 55 -3.95 -14.14 21.25
CA VAL A 55 -4.83 -13.03 20.83
C VAL A 55 -5.66 -13.33 19.57
N ALA A 56 -6.75 -12.59 19.35
CA ALA A 56 -7.70 -12.82 18.25
C ALA A 56 -7.09 -12.77 16.83
N SER A 57 -6.04 -11.98 16.59
CA SER A 57 -5.35 -11.92 15.28
C SER A 57 -4.64 -13.22 14.90
N ASN A 58 -4.33 -14.08 15.87
CA ASN A 58 -3.78 -15.42 15.66
C ASN A 58 -4.83 -16.40 15.08
N ALA A 59 -5.97 -15.88 14.62
CA ALA A 59 -7.02 -16.61 13.93
C ALA A 59 -7.45 -15.92 12.62
N ASN A 60 -6.63 -15.05 12.02
CA ASN A 60 -6.73 -14.68 10.60
C ASN A 60 -5.38 -14.25 9.99
N ASP A 61 -4.27 -14.67 10.61
CA ASP A 61 -2.89 -14.37 10.20
C ASP A 61 -2.38 -15.28 9.07
N SER A 62 -3.17 -16.28 8.65
CA SER A 62 -2.80 -17.31 7.66
C SER A 62 -1.72 -18.29 8.14
N ASN A 63 -1.46 -18.35 9.45
CA ASN A 63 -0.55 -19.28 10.09
C ASN A 63 -1.31 -20.19 11.06
N GLN A 64 -1.75 -21.35 10.57
CA GLN A 64 -2.38 -22.38 11.39
C GLN A 64 -1.50 -22.88 12.58
N GLY A 65 -0.22 -22.51 12.67
CA GLY A 65 0.63 -22.78 13.84
C GLY A 65 0.40 -21.86 15.04
N THR A 66 -0.15 -20.65 14.84
CA THR A 66 -0.59 -19.73 15.89
C THR A 66 -2.06 -20.00 16.26
N TYR A 67 -2.53 -19.49 17.41
CA TYR A 67 -3.95 -19.57 17.78
C TYR A 67 -4.40 -18.48 18.75
N TRP A 68 -5.69 -18.16 18.68
CA TRP A 68 -6.47 -17.47 19.72
C TRP A 68 -6.94 -18.47 20.78
N GLU A 69 -6.90 -18.06 22.04
CA GLU A 69 -7.56 -18.75 23.16
C GLU A 69 -8.36 -17.73 23.99
N SER A 70 -9.52 -18.12 24.51
CA SER A 70 -10.29 -17.29 25.45
C SER A 70 -9.80 -17.42 26.90
N ALA A 71 -10.28 -16.56 27.79
CA ALA A 71 -10.20 -16.83 29.23
C ALA A 71 -10.82 -18.21 29.56
N SER A 72 -10.15 -18.95 30.45
CA SER A 72 -10.56 -20.30 30.85
C SER A 72 -11.80 -20.29 31.76
N ASN A 73 -12.64 -21.32 31.62
CA ASN A 73 -13.89 -21.55 32.35
C ASN A 73 -14.96 -20.46 32.15
N ALA A 74 -14.86 -19.65 31.09
CA ALA A 74 -15.67 -18.45 30.88
C ALA A 74 -16.70 -18.54 29.73
N PHE A 75 -17.08 -19.75 29.28
CA PHE A 75 -18.05 -19.92 28.18
C PHE A 75 -19.43 -19.27 28.50
N PRO A 76 -20.13 -18.68 27.51
CA PRO A 76 -19.77 -18.59 26.09
C PRO A 76 -18.66 -17.55 25.81
N GLN A 77 -17.88 -17.81 24.77
CA GLN A 77 -16.79 -16.96 24.30
C GLN A 77 -16.86 -16.85 22.77
N TRP A 78 -16.56 -15.69 22.20
CA TRP A 78 -16.69 -15.43 20.76
C TRP A 78 -15.45 -14.77 20.16
N ILE A 79 -15.31 -14.93 18.85
CA ILE A 79 -14.36 -14.21 17.99
C ILE A 79 -15.10 -13.70 16.75
N ARG A 80 -14.82 -12.46 16.33
CA ARG A 80 -15.53 -11.72 15.27
C ARG A 80 -14.56 -10.98 14.37
N VAL A 81 -14.74 -11.11 13.06
CA VAL A 81 -14.05 -10.36 12.01
C VAL A 81 -14.99 -9.35 11.31
N ASP A 82 -14.47 -8.15 11.00
CA ASP A 82 -15.09 -7.15 10.12
C ASP A 82 -14.48 -7.23 8.72
N LEU A 83 -15.28 -7.59 7.72
CA LEU A 83 -14.86 -7.73 6.32
C LEU A 83 -14.57 -6.36 5.66
N GLY A 84 -14.91 -5.24 6.30
CA GLY A 84 -14.68 -3.87 5.85
C GLY A 84 -15.80 -3.31 4.96
N GLY A 85 -16.73 -4.17 4.51
CA GLY A 85 -17.89 -3.81 3.70
C GLY A 85 -18.85 -4.99 3.59
N THR A 86 -20.10 -4.72 3.24
CA THR A 86 -21.12 -5.77 3.03
C THR A 86 -20.66 -6.70 1.92
N SER A 87 -20.51 -7.99 2.25
CA SER A 87 -20.06 -9.04 1.34
C SER A 87 -21.05 -10.21 1.41
N SER A 88 -21.26 -10.91 0.29
CA SER A 88 -22.13 -12.10 0.27
C SER A 88 -21.34 -13.31 0.77
N VAL A 89 -21.42 -13.59 2.07
CA VAL A 89 -20.69 -14.67 2.75
C VAL A 89 -21.48 -15.97 2.66
N ASN A 90 -20.84 -17.06 2.24
CA ASN A 90 -21.46 -18.39 2.11
C ASN A 90 -20.64 -19.53 2.74
N GLN A 91 -19.47 -19.25 3.31
CA GLN A 91 -18.69 -20.24 4.05
C GLN A 91 -17.80 -19.60 5.10
N VAL A 92 -17.64 -20.30 6.22
CA VAL A 92 -16.63 -20.06 7.25
C VAL A 92 -15.77 -21.31 7.39
N VAL A 93 -14.45 -21.16 7.45
CA VAL A 93 -13.54 -22.26 7.78
C VAL A 93 -12.87 -21.96 9.11
N LEU A 94 -12.95 -22.93 10.02
CA LEU A 94 -12.39 -22.90 11.36
C LEU A 94 -11.22 -23.88 11.43
N LYS A 95 -10.11 -23.48 12.06
CA LYS A 95 -8.95 -24.37 12.24
C LYS A 95 -8.46 -24.39 13.69
N LEU A 96 -7.73 -25.45 14.05
CA LEU A 96 -6.84 -25.53 15.21
C LEU A 96 -5.45 -25.98 14.73
N PRO A 97 -4.37 -25.84 15.53
CA PRO A 97 -3.03 -26.21 15.09
C PRO A 97 -2.91 -27.66 14.62
N PRO A 98 -2.24 -27.96 13.48
CA PRO A 98 -2.27 -29.29 12.87
C PRO A 98 -1.77 -30.44 13.75
N THR A 99 -0.93 -30.13 14.73
CA THR A 99 -0.28 -31.08 15.65
C THR A 99 -1.08 -31.38 16.92
N TRP A 100 -2.14 -30.62 17.19
CA TRP A 100 -2.96 -30.75 18.42
C TRP A 100 -3.83 -32.00 18.44
N GLU A 101 -4.06 -32.55 19.63
CA GLU A 101 -4.96 -33.69 19.81
C GLU A 101 -6.41 -33.35 19.42
N ALA A 102 -7.08 -34.36 18.85
CA ALA A 102 -8.43 -34.24 18.32
C ALA A 102 -9.43 -33.88 19.44
N ARG A 103 -10.27 -32.88 19.18
CA ARG A 103 -11.22 -32.32 20.15
C ARG A 103 -12.51 -31.88 19.48
N THR A 104 -13.58 -31.81 20.25
CA THR A 104 -14.85 -31.21 19.79
C THR A 104 -15.02 -29.85 20.47
N GLN A 105 -15.40 -28.84 19.68
CA GLN A 105 -15.90 -27.57 20.21
C GLN A 105 -17.37 -27.40 19.82
N THR A 106 -18.19 -26.93 20.75
CA THR A 106 -19.58 -26.57 20.51
C THR A 106 -19.65 -25.09 20.18
N LEU A 107 -20.18 -24.72 19.02
CA LEU A 107 -20.22 -23.32 18.57
C LEU A 107 -21.35 -23.05 17.57
N SER A 108 -21.72 -21.78 17.43
CA SER A 108 -22.56 -21.23 16.35
C SER A 108 -21.78 -20.22 15.50
N VAL A 109 -22.26 -19.94 14.28
CA VAL A 109 -21.74 -18.87 13.41
C VAL A 109 -22.82 -17.83 13.21
N GLN A 110 -22.46 -16.56 13.37
CA GLN A 110 -23.37 -15.41 13.35
C GLN A 110 -22.91 -14.34 12.36
N GLY A 111 -23.86 -13.56 11.85
CA GLY A 111 -23.62 -12.50 10.88
C GLY A 111 -24.26 -11.18 11.30
N SER A 112 -23.69 -10.06 10.86
CA SER A 112 -24.23 -8.71 11.07
C SER A 112 -23.84 -7.76 9.93
N SER A 113 -24.67 -6.77 9.64
CA SER A 113 -24.32 -5.63 8.76
C SER A 113 -23.82 -4.40 9.53
N ASN A 114 -24.07 -4.33 10.84
CA ASN A 114 -23.98 -3.10 11.65
C ASN A 114 -23.23 -3.26 12.99
N ASP A 115 -22.71 -4.45 13.29
CA ASP A 115 -21.98 -4.83 14.51
C ASP A 115 -22.77 -4.76 15.83
N SER A 116 -24.04 -4.36 15.81
CA SER A 116 -24.89 -4.29 17.01
C SER A 116 -25.91 -5.42 17.06
N THR A 117 -26.55 -5.77 15.94
CA THR A 117 -27.52 -6.87 15.83
C THR A 117 -26.92 -8.03 15.07
N TYR A 118 -26.99 -9.24 15.64
CA TYR A 118 -26.42 -10.47 15.09
C TYR A 118 -27.48 -11.56 14.90
N THR A 119 -27.54 -12.15 13.71
CA THR A 119 -28.36 -13.34 13.42
C THR A 119 -27.48 -14.59 13.39
N ASN A 120 -28.00 -15.76 13.80
CA ASN A 120 -27.29 -17.02 13.59
C ASN A 120 -27.37 -17.39 12.10
N LEU A 121 -26.22 -17.44 11.41
CA LEU A 121 -26.11 -17.99 10.06
C LEU A 121 -26.07 -19.52 10.11
N VAL A 122 -25.48 -20.08 11.16
CA VAL A 122 -25.56 -21.49 11.55
C VAL A 122 -25.79 -21.59 13.06
N SER A 123 -26.74 -22.43 13.47
CA SER A 123 -27.11 -22.68 14.87
C SER A 123 -26.01 -23.42 15.65
N SER A 124 -26.10 -23.44 16.98
CA SER A 124 -25.05 -24.05 17.81
C SER A 124 -25.00 -25.57 17.63
N ALA A 125 -23.83 -26.09 17.25
CA ALA A 125 -23.58 -27.49 16.97
C ALA A 125 -22.18 -27.94 17.42
N ASN A 126 -21.97 -29.26 17.50
CA ASN A 126 -20.70 -29.86 17.87
C ASN A 126 -19.83 -30.08 16.63
N TYR A 127 -18.63 -29.48 16.63
CA TYR A 127 -17.66 -29.59 15.54
C TYR A 127 -16.37 -30.26 16.02
N THR A 128 -16.01 -31.37 15.39
CA THR A 128 -14.83 -32.18 15.76
C THR A 128 -13.64 -31.81 14.88
N PHE A 129 -12.64 -31.22 15.50
CA PHE A 129 -11.31 -30.99 14.94
C PHE A 129 -10.48 -32.26 15.12
N SER A 130 -9.87 -32.76 14.04
CA SER A 130 -9.00 -33.94 14.08
C SER A 130 -7.83 -33.80 13.11
N PRO A 131 -6.58 -34.09 13.52
CA PRO A 131 -5.43 -34.10 12.61
C PRO A 131 -5.62 -35.10 11.46
N ALA A 132 -6.16 -36.28 11.77
CA ALA A 132 -6.17 -37.44 10.88
C ALA A 132 -7.16 -37.34 9.71
N SER A 133 -8.14 -36.44 9.76
CA SER A 133 -9.17 -36.30 8.72
C SER A 133 -9.16 -34.96 7.98
N ALA A 134 -8.60 -33.91 8.57
CA ALA A 134 -8.61 -32.56 7.99
C ALA A 134 -7.46 -31.65 8.48
N SER A 135 -6.39 -32.21 9.05
CA SER A 135 -5.32 -31.42 9.70
C SER A 135 -5.86 -30.40 10.72
N ASN A 136 -6.82 -30.80 11.55
CA ASN A 136 -7.54 -29.92 12.48
C ASN A 136 -8.30 -28.75 11.79
N THR A 137 -8.91 -28.99 10.62
CA THR A 137 -9.82 -28.05 9.93
C THR A 137 -11.29 -28.48 10.06
N VAL A 138 -12.19 -27.52 10.16
CA VAL A 138 -13.65 -27.65 10.13
C VAL A 138 -14.22 -26.62 9.16
N THR A 139 -14.86 -27.05 8.08
CA THR A 139 -15.59 -26.16 7.16
C THR A 139 -17.07 -26.08 7.54
N ILE A 140 -17.58 -24.87 7.70
CA ILE A 140 -18.98 -24.56 7.99
C ILE A 140 -19.55 -23.78 6.81
N ASN A 141 -20.31 -24.48 5.95
CA ASN A 141 -21.05 -23.83 4.87
C ASN A 141 -22.24 -23.07 5.46
N LEU A 142 -22.54 -21.90 4.90
CA LEU A 142 -23.61 -21.00 5.32
C LEU A 142 -24.55 -20.77 4.14
N SER A 143 -25.83 -20.54 4.40
CA SER A 143 -26.70 -19.88 3.42
C SER A 143 -26.09 -18.53 3.05
N ALA A 144 -26.07 -18.17 1.77
CA ALA A 144 -25.43 -16.93 1.32
C ALA A 144 -26.07 -15.71 1.99
N ALA A 145 -25.27 -14.97 2.77
CA ALA A 145 -25.73 -13.88 3.63
C ALA A 145 -24.92 -12.61 3.38
N SER A 146 -25.60 -11.54 2.97
CA SER A 146 -25.00 -10.22 2.80
C SER A 146 -24.71 -9.56 4.15
N VAL A 147 -23.48 -9.77 4.65
CA VAL A 147 -23.04 -9.32 5.98
C VAL A 147 -21.71 -8.60 5.89
N ARG A 148 -21.44 -7.71 6.85
CA ARG A 148 -20.15 -7.04 7.02
C ARG A 148 -19.30 -7.70 8.12
N TYR A 149 -19.93 -8.26 9.15
CA TYR A 149 -19.27 -8.89 10.28
C TYR A 149 -19.67 -10.35 10.38
N ILE A 150 -18.69 -11.22 10.65
CA ILE A 150 -18.90 -12.63 10.99
C ILE A 150 -18.39 -12.86 12.42
N LYS A 151 -19.16 -13.56 13.24
CA LYS A 151 -18.82 -13.92 14.63
C LYS A 151 -19.02 -15.42 14.86
N VAL A 152 -18.01 -16.10 15.37
CA VAL A 152 -18.07 -17.49 15.83
C VAL A 152 -18.24 -17.45 17.35
N ASN A 153 -19.27 -18.11 17.88
CA ASN A 153 -19.62 -18.08 19.30
C ASN A 153 -19.59 -19.51 19.88
N PHE A 154 -18.59 -19.78 20.72
CA PHE A 154 -18.29 -21.06 21.33
C PHE A 154 -18.95 -21.20 22.71
N THR A 155 -19.46 -22.39 23.01
CA THR A 155 -20.12 -22.73 24.29
C THR A 155 -19.43 -23.88 25.04
N ALA A 156 -18.57 -24.67 24.39
CA ALA A 156 -17.77 -25.71 25.04
C ALA A 156 -16.55 -26.13 24.17
N ASN A 157 -15.54 -26.73 24.81
CA ASN A 157 -14.39 -27.40 24.20
C ASN A 157 -14.05 -28.65 25.04
N THR A 158 -13.81 -29.81 24.41
CA THR A 158 -13.58 -31.08 25.13
C THR A 158 -12.15 -31.31 25.61
N ALA A 159 -11.16 -30.58 25.11
CA ALA A 159 -9.74 -30.80 25.45
C ALA A 159 -9.16 -29.73 26.38
N TRP A 160 -9.72 -28.51 26.38
CA TRP A 160 -9.25 -27.39 27.18
C TRP A 160 -10.42 -26.52 27.63
N PRO A 161 -10.41 -25.90 28.83
CA PRO A 161 -11.55 -25.15 29.37
C PRO A 161 -11.74 -23.75 28.72
N ALA A 162 -11.28 -23.53 27.50
CA ALA A 162 -11.37 -22.26 26.77
C ALA A 162 -11.78 -22.49 25.31
N ALA A 163 -12.39 -21.48 24.67
CA ALA A 163 -12.54 -21.46 23.22
C ALA A 163 -11.17 -21.28 22.58
N GLN A 164 -10.88 -22.03 21.51
CA GLN A 164 -9.59 -22.00 20.81
C GLN A 164 -9.81 -21.94 19.30
N LEU A 165 -9.00 -21.19 18.56
CA LEU A 165 -9.07 -21.12 17.09
C LEU A 165 -7.74 -20.65 16.47
N SER A 166 -7.22 -21.35 15.46
CA SER A 166 -6.04 -20.93 14.67
C SER A 166 -6.37 -20.26 13.35
N GLU A 167 -7.60 -20.39 12.83
CA GLU A 167 -8.10 -19.59 11.69
C GLU A 167 -9.62 -19.44 11.75
N LEU A 168 -10.08 -18.25 11.38
CA LEU A 168 -11.43 -17.87 10.98
C LEU A 168 -11.34 -17.33 9.54
N GLU A 169 -11.38 -18.23 8.57
CA GLU A 169 -11.45 -17.86 7.16
C GLU A 169 -12.92 -17.62 6.79
N VAL A 170 -13.19 -16.61 5.97
CA VAL A 170 -14.55 -16.23 5.54
C VAL A 170 -14.56 -16.14 4.02
N TYR A 171 -15.43 -16.89 3.36
CA TYR A 171 -15.49 -16.94 1.91
C TYR A 171 -16.86 -16.48 1.38
N GLY A 172 -16.80 -15.81 0.23
CA GLY A 172 -17.93 -15.07 -0.32
C GLY A 172 -17.48 -14.21 -1.50
N THR A 173 -18.35 -13.28 -1.92
CA THR A 173 -18.03 -12.29 -2.97
C THR A 173 -18.16 -10.87 -2.44
N THR A 174 -17.21 -10.01 -2.82
CA THR A 174 -17.34 -8.55 -2.74
C THR A 174 -18.25 -8.09 -3.87
N SER A 175 -19.47 -7.66 -3.55
CA SER A 175 -20.44 -7.21 -4.56
C SER A 175 -20.12 -5.80 -5.06
N ILE A 176 -19.64 -5.69 -6.30
CA ILE A 176 -19.78 -4.44 -7.09
C ILE A 176 -21.22 -4.46 -7.65
N PRO A 177 -22.04 -3.42 -7.45
CA PRO A 177 -23.40 -3.39 -7.96
C PRO A 177 -23.43 -3.36 -9.49
N SER A 178 -24.46 -3.97 -10.07
CA SER A 178 -24.76 -3.87 -11.51
C SER A 178 -25.80 -2.78 -11.78
N GLY A 179 -25.72 -2.17 -12.96
CA GLY A 179 -26.60 -1.07 -13.36
C GLY A 179 -26.05 0.30 -13.00
N ALA A 180 -26.19 0.71 -11.73
CA ALA A 180 -25.80 2.04 -11.26
C ALA A 180 -24.36 2.11 -10.74
N TYR A 181 -23.62 3.11 -11.21
CA TYR A 181 -22.25 3.45 -10.82
C TYR A 181 -22.25 4.88 -10.24
N GLU A 182 -22.00 5.03 -8.94
CA GLU A 182 -21.97 6.34 -8.27
C GLU A 182 -20.75 7.17 -8.73
N ALA A 183 -20.91 8.48 -8.93
CA ALA A 183 -19.89 9.32 -9.55
C ALA A 183 -18.69 9.61 -8.65
N GLU A 184 -18.88 9.66 -7.33
CA GLU A 184 -17.80 9.81 -6.35
C GLU A 184 -16.96 8.53 -6.19
N ALA A 185 -17.44 7.39 -6.69
CA ALA A 185 -16.68 6.15 -6.81
C ALA A 185 -15.96 6.00 -8.18
N ALA A 186 -16.11 6.96 -9.09
CA ALA A 186 -15.49 6.95 -10.42
C ALA A 186 -14.12 7.66 -10.42
N ALA A 187 -13.28 7.41 -11.44
CA ALA A 187 -11.94 7.98 -11.50
C ALA A 187 -11.98 9.47 -11.93
N LEU A 188 -11.56 10.36 -11.03
CA LEU A 188 -11.63 11.81 -11.22
C LEU A 188 -10.28 12.41 -11.66
N SER A 189 -10.30 13.52 -12.42
CA SER A 189 -9.08 14.27 -12.72
C SER A 189 -9.33 15.75 -13.01
N SER A 190 -8.23 16.51 -13.02
CA SER A 190 -8.11 17.83 -13.70
C SER A 190 -9.12 18.90 -13.25
N GLY A 191 -9.59 18.84 -12.01
CA GLY A 191 -10.52 19.80 -11.40
C GLY A 191 -11.83 19.17 -10.91
N ALA A 192 -12.21 18.01 -11.43
CA ALA A 192 -13.35 17.25 -10.91
C ALA A 192 -13.06 16.74 -9.49
N LYS A 193 -14.02 16.91 -8.57
CA LYS A 193 -13.87 16.56 -7.14
C LYS A 193 -15.22 16.14 -6.53
N ILE A 194 -15.16 15.40 -5.43
CA ILE A 194 -16.33 14.98 -4.65
C ILE A 194 -16.84 16.15 -3.79
N ASN A 195 -18.16 16.32 -3.70
CA ASN A 195 -18.84 17.29 -2.84
C ASN A 195 -20.17 16.74 -2.30
N THR A 196 -20.74 17.38 -1.28
CA THR A 196 -21.94 16.95 -0.53
C THR A 196 -22.81 18.14 -0.08
N ASP A 197 -22.63 19.33 -0.64
CA ASP A 197 -23.28 20.59 -0.22
C ASP A 197 -24.66 20.85 -0.85
N HIS A 198 -25.14 19.92 -1.69
CA HIS A 198 -26.50 19.87 -2.23
C HIS A 198 -27.16 18.54 -1.86
N THR A 199 -28.48 18.50 -1.77
CA THR A 199 -29.25 17.33 -1.31
C THR A 199 -29.82 16.51 -2.48
N GLY A 200 -30.23 15.27 -2.21
CA GLY A 200 -30.93 14.41 -3.17
C GLY A 200 -30.04 13.58 -4.11
N TYR A 201 -28.72 13.59 -3.90
CA TYR A 201 -27.78 12.69 -4.59
C TYR A 201 -27.94 11.21 -4.14
N THR A 202 -27.34 10.26 -4.86
CA THR A 202 -27.21 8.84 -4.49
C THR A 202 -25.83 8.51 -3.91
N GLY A 203 -25.64 7.31 -3.36
CA GLY A 203 -24.38 6.96 -2.70
C GLY A 203 -24.05 7.83 -1.47
N THR A 204 -22.88 8.45 -1.52
CA THR A 204 -22.25 9.20 -0.42
C THR A 204 -21.93 10.65 -0.76
N GLY A 205 -21.97 11.03 -2.03
CA GLY A 205 -21.78 12.40 -2.50
C GLY A 205 -22.11 12.54 -3.99
N PHE A 206 -21.57 13.57 -4.63
CA PHE A 206 -21.59 13.75 -6.07
C PHE A 206 -20.29 14.41 -6.53
N VAL A 207 -20.09 14.55 -7.84
CA VAL A 207 -18.90 15.18 -8.43
C VAL A 207 -19.24 16.54 -9.04
N ASP A 208 -18.55 17.59 -8.60
CA ASP A 208 -18.58 18.92 -9.22
C ASP A 208 -17.26 19.20 -10.00
N GLY A 209 -16.91 20.47 -10.21
CA GLY A 209 -15.53 20.85 -10.58
C GLY A 209 -15.29 20.98 -12.08
N TYR A 210 -16.36 20.88 -12.88
CA TYR A 210 -16.40 21.09 -14.33
C TYR A 210 -16.20 22.57 -14.74
N LEU A 211 -15.20 23.23 -14.14
CA LEU A 211 -14.81 24.62 -14.34
C LEU A 211 -13.37 24.76 -14.85
N ALA A 212 -12.51 23.76 -14.62
CA ALA A 212 -11.12 23.73 -15.09
C ALA A 212 -11.00 22.87 -16.36
N SER A 213 -10.52 23.46 -17.46
CA SER A 213 -10.44 22.76 -18.76
C SER A 213 -9.59 21.49 -18.64
N GLY A 214 -10.18 20.35 -19.01
CA GLY A 214 -9.62 19.02 -18.82
C GLY A 214 -10.33 18.18 -17.77
N ALA A 215 -11.12 18.75 -16.86
CA ALA A 215 -11.82 18.03 -15.77
C ALA A 215 -12.59 16.78 -16.25
N THR A 216 -12.46 15.65 -15.56
CA THR A 216 -13.10 14.37 -15.93
C THR A 216 -13.71 13.61 -14.75
N THR A 217 -14.82 12.94 -15.01
CA THR A 217 -15.30 11.76 -14.26
C THR A 217 -15.30 10.56 -15.21
N THR A 218 -14.54 9.51 -14.88
CA THR A 218 -14.40 8.29 -15.70
C THR A 218 -14.99 7.09 -14.97
N PHE A 219 -16.16 6.66 -15.42
CA PHE A 219 -16.83 5.46 -14.95
C PHE A 219 -16.19 4.23 -15.62
N THR A 220 -15.77 3.23 -14.84
CA THR A 220 -15.35 1.93 -15.35
C THR A 220 -16.55 0.99 -15.29
N VAL A 221 -17.04 0.56 -16.44
CA VAL A 221 -18.31 -0.18 -16.57
C VAL A 221 -18.11 -1.51 -17.27
N ASN A 222 -18.84 -2.55 -16.85
CA ASN A 222 -18.73 -3.89 -17.44
C ASN A 222 -19.94 -4.19 -18.33
N ALA A 223 -19.69 -4.42 -19.63
CA ALA A 223 -20.73 -4.75 -20.61
C ALA A 223 -20.75 -6.26 -20.87
N ALA A 224 -21.85 -6.93 -20.53
CA ALA A 224 -22.01 -8.38 -20.67
C ALA A 224 -21.86 -8.90 -22.12
N SER A 225 -22.07 -8.03 -23.12
CA SER A 225 -21.82 -8.32 -24.54
C SER A 225 -21.37 -7.05 -25.27
N ALA A 226 -20.86 -7.21 -26.50
CA ALA A 226 -20.59 -6.05 -27.36
C ALA A 226 -21.90 -5.58 -27.99
N GLY A 227 -22.21 -4.28 -27.92
CA GLY A 227 -23.47 -3.75 -28.40
C GLY A 227 -23.73 -2.30 -28.00
N ASN A 228 -24.95 -1.82 -28.29
CA ASN A 228 -25.41 -0.51 -27.86
C ASN A 228 -25.98 -0.58 -26.45
N TYR A 229 -25.51 0.29 -25.57
CA TYR A 229 -25.97 0.47 -24.21
C TYR A 229 -26.49 1.90 -24.02
N ASP A 230 -27.58 2.05 -23.28
CA ASP A 230 -28.09 3.35 -22.89
C ASP A 230 -27.42 3.79 -21.59
N ALA A 231 -26.57 4.81 -21.69
CA ALA A 231 -25.84 5.40 -20.57
C ALA A 231 -26.66 6.57 -20.00
N ALA A 232 -27.33 6.33 -18.88
CA ALA A 232 -28.25 7.21 -18.20
C ALA A 232 -27.55 7.94 -17.03
N LEU A 233 -26.93 9.08 -17.35
CA LEU A 233 -26.24 9.96 -16.40
C LEU A 233 -27.25 10.76 -15.57
N ARG A 234 -27.22 10.63 -14.25
CA ARG A 234 -27.92 11.54 -13.33
C ARG A 234 -27.02 12.74 -13.01
N TYR A 235 -27.59 13.94 -13.12
CA TYR A 235 -26.86 15.22 -13.04
C TYR A 235 -27.73 16.32 -12.45
N ALA A 236 -27.08 17.37 -11.94
CA ALA A 236 -27.70 18.66 -11.63
C ALA A 236 -27.02 19.79 -12.41
N ASN A 237 -27.83 20.77 -12.83
CA ASN A 237 -27.40 22.00 -13.48
C ASN A 237 -28.40 23.10 -13.15
N ALA A 238 -28.06 24.02 -12.25
CA ALA A 238 -28.86 25.22 -11.98
C ALA A 238 -28.09 26.50 -12.30
N SER A 239 -27.26 26.46 -13.35
CA SER A 239 -26.42 27.58 -13.80
C SER A 239 -27.15 28.66 -14.63
N GLY A 240 -28.48 28.62 -14.68
CA GLY A 240 -29.34 29.54 -15.44
C GLY A 240 -29.42 29.26 -16.94
N SER A 241 -28.74 28.21 -17.43
CA SER A 241 -28.66 27.88 -18.86
C SER A 241 -28.36 26.40 -19.10
N THR A 242 -28.71 25.88 -20.28
CA THR A 242 -28.28 24.55 -20.72
C THR A 242 -26.75 24.52 -20.84
N LYS A 243 -26.13 23.51 -20.24
CA LYS A 243 -24.67 23.33 -20.22
C LYS A 243 -24.25 22.13 -21.07
N THR A 244 -22.96 22.07 -21.36
CA THR A 244 -22.34 21.02 -22.17
C THR A 244 -21.11 20.46 -21.50
N VAL A 245 -20.93 19.14 -21.64
CA VAL A 245 -19.72 18.37 -21.35
C VAL A 245 -19.52 17.33 -22.46
N SER A 246 -18.29 16.92 -22.71
CA SER A 246 -17.94 15.98 -23.76
C SER A 246 -17.95 14.54 -23.27
N LEU A 247 -18.62 13.66 -24.03
CA LEU A 247 -18.78 12.24 -23.74
C LEU A 247 -17.77 11.42 -24.56
N TYR A 248 -16.93 10.67 -23.85
CA TYR A 248 -15.93 9.76 -24.37
C TYR A 248 -16.25 8.32 -23.98
N VAL A 249 -15.90 7.36 -24.84
CA VAL A 249 -15.96 5.92 -24.56
C VAL A 249 -14.64 5.30 -24.97
N ASN A 250 -14.03 4.50 -24.09
CA ASN A 250 -12.73 3.83 -24.31
C ASN A 250 -11.66 4.80 -24.88
N GLY A 251 -11.57 6.00 -24.28
CA GLY A 251 -10.66 7.08 -24.68
C GLY A 251 -11.03 7.86 -25.96
N THR A 252 -12.06 7.44 -26.70
CA THR A 252 -12.50 8.09 -27.95
C THR A 252 -13.66 9.05 -27.71
N LYS A 253 -13.59 10.29 -28.21
CA LYS A 253 -14.70 11.26 -28.10
C LYS A 253 -15.86 10.83 -28.99
N ILE A 254 -17.03 10.57 -28.41
CA ILE A 254 -18.23 10.11 -29.12
C ILE A 254 -19.14 11.27 -29.48
N LYS A 255 -19.36 12.21 -28.55
CA LYS A 255 -20.20 13.41 -28.77
C LYS A 255 -19.92 14.50 -27.73
N GLN A 256 -20.46 15.70 -27.95
CA GLN A 256 -20.75 16.65 -26.89
C GLN A 256 -22.19 16.40 -26.41
N THR A 257 -22.42 16.28 -25.11
CA THR A 257 -23.78 16.12 -24.54
C THR A 257 -24.24 17.41 -23.89
N SER A 258 -25.53 17.70 -24.04
CA SER A 258 -26.19 18.89 -23.46
C SER A 258 -27.08 18.50 -22.29
N LEU A 259 -26.90 19.21 -21.18
CA LEU A 259 -27.50 19.03 -19.87
C LEU A 259 -28.36 20.27 -19.54
N VAL A 260 -29.68 20.12 -19.48
CA VAL A 260 -30.60 21.27 -19.40
C VAL A 260 -30.58 21.93 -18.02
N ASN A 261 -31.02 23.19 -17.93
CA ASN A 261 -31.14 23.88 -16.65
C ASN A 261 -32.34 23.35 -15.85
N LEU A 262 -32.13 23.12 -14.55
CA LEU A 262 -33.07 22.63 -13.56
C LEU A 262 -33.43 23.73 -12.55
N ALA A 263 -34.34 23.46 -11.61
CA ALA A 263 -34.90 24.48 -10.71
C ALA A 263 -33.90 24.99 -9.65
N ASN A 264 -33.06 24.10 -9.11
CA ASN A 264 -31.99 24.36 -8.15
C ASN A 264 -30.98 23.19 -8.21
N TRP A 265 -29.88 23.28 -7.44
CA TRP A 265 -28.84 22.25 -7.42
C TRP A 265 -29.23 20.97 -6.66
N ASP A 266 -30.24 21.04 -5.79
CA ASP A 266 -30.88 19.87 -5.15
C ASP A 266 -31.81 19.08 -6.11
N THR A 267 -32.09 19.64 -7.29
CA THR A 267 -32.93 19.02 -8.32
C THR A 267 -32.05 18.26 -9.30
N TRP A 268 -32.19 16.94 -9.32
CA TRP A 268 -31.45 16.04 -10.20
C TRP A 268 -32.31 15.57 -11.38
N SER A 269 -31.70 15.42 -12.56
CA SER A 269 -32.33 14.91 -13.77
C SER A 269 -31.46 13.84 -14.42
N THR A 270 -32.03 13.03 -15.32
CA THR A 270 -31.31 11.94 -16.00
C THR A 270 -31.17 12.24 -17.49
N LYS A 271 -29.94 12.24 -17.98
CA LYS A 271 -29.58 12.35 -19.39
C LYS A 271 -29.21 10.97 -19.92
N ILE A 272 -30.02 10.44 -20.82
CA ILE A 272 -29.73 9.17 -21.51
C ILE A 272 -28.99 9.44 -22.81
N GLU A 273 -27.89 8.74 -23.03
CA GLU A 273 -27.10 8.75 -24.27
C GLU A 273 -26.76 7.31 -24.66
N THR A 274 -27.22 6.86 -25.84
CA THR A 274 -26.81 5.55 -26.36
C THR A 274 -25.34 5.59 -26.78
N VAL A 275 -24.58 4.59 -26.33
CA VAL A 275 -23.13 4.39 -26.57
C VAL A 275 -22.86 2.96 -27.03
N ALA A 276 -21.87 2.76 -27.90
CA ALA A 276 -21.42 1.42 -28.30
C ALA A 276 -20.30 0.96 -27.36
N LEU A 277 -20.50 -0.18 -26.69
CA LEU A 277 -19.53 -0.80 -25.78
C LEU A 277 -19.02 -2.14 -26.35
N THR A 278 -17.77 -2.49 -26.05
CA THR A 278 -17.21 -3.82 -26.30
C THR A 278 -17.56 -4.79 -25.17
N ALA A 279 -17.60 -6.10 -25.41
CA ALA A 279 -17.80 -7.06 -24.34
C ALA A 279 -16.67 -6.98 -23.28
N GLY A 280 -17.03 -7.01 -22.00
CA GLY A 280 -16.11 -6.83 -20.88
C GLY A 280 -16.02 -5.38 -20.40
N VAL A 281 -14.86 -5.02 -19.84
CA VAL A 281 -14.62 -3.70 -19.23
C VAL A 281 -14.50 -2.60 -20.29
N ASN A 282 -15.21 -1.51 -20.06
CA ASN A 282 -15.16 -0.26 -20.84
C ASN A 282 -14.96 0.92 -19.90
N THR A 283 -14.52 2.06 -20.44
CA THR A 283 -14.60 3.36 -19.75
C THR A 283 -15.61 4.26 -20.43
N ILE A 284 -16.44 4.94 -19.63
CA ILE A 284 -17.33 6.04 -20.05
C ILE A 284 -16.88 7.29 -19.30
N THR A 285 -16.41 8.30 -20.01
CA THR A 285 -15.87 9.53 -19.41
C THR A 285 -16.68 10.74 -19.83
N TYR A 286 -17.10 11.53 -18.83
CA TYR A 286 -17.62 12.89 -19.04
C TYR A 286 -16.51 13.90 -18.74
N LYS A 287 -16.20 14.77 -19.70
CA LYS A 287 -15.04 15.66 -19.72
C LYS A 287 -15.41 17.11 -20.03
N TYR A 288 -14.74 18.07 -19.41
CA TYR A 288 -14.83 19.49 -19.78
C TYR A 288 -13.74 19.84 -20.81
N ASP A 289 -14.06 19.75 -22.11
CA ASP A 289 -13.18 20.20 -23.20
C ASP A 289 -13.27 21.71 -23.44
N SER A 290 -12.33 22.27 -24.20
CA SER A 290 -12.31 23.70 -24.58
C SER A 290 -13.50 24.16 -25.44
N THR A 291 -14.36 23.24 -25.89
CA THR A 291 -15.61 23.53 -26.63
C THR A 291 -16.87 23.39 -25.76
N ASP A 292 -16.71 23.00 -24.49
CA ASP A 292 -17.80 22.80 -23.55
C ASP A 292 -18.11 24.09 -22.76
N THR A 293 -19.23 24.10 -22.04
CA THR A 293 -19.68 25.25 -21.24
C THR A 293 -19.72 25.00 -19.72
N GLY A 294 -19.45 23.76 -19.30
CA GLY A 294 -19.09 23.39 -17.93
C GLY A 294 -20.14 23.73 -16.86
N ASN A 295 -19.69 23.79 -15.62
CA ASN A 295 -20.48 24.11 -14.42
C ASN A 295 -21.72 23.22 -14.26
N VAL A 296 -21.50 21.93 -14.03
CA VAL A 296 -22.52 20.90 -13.78
C VAL A 296 -22.04 19.94 -12.69
N ASN A 297 -22.99 19.29 -12.01
CA ASN A 297 -22.72 18.26 -11.01
C ASN A 297 -23.16 16.89 -11.57
N LEU A 298 -22.33 15.85 -11.43
CA LEU A 298 -22.62 14.49 -11.86
C LEU A 298 -22.77 13.59 -10.63
N ASP A 299 -23.81 12.76 -10.61
CA ASP A 299 -24.26 12.04 -9.41
C ASP A 299 -24.11 10.52 -9.56
N ASN A 300 -24.73 9.92 -10.57
CA ASN A 300 -24.47 8.53 -10.94
C ASN A 300 -24.60 8.30 -12.44
N LEU A 301 -24.10 7.16 -12.91
CA LEU A 301 -24.33 6.66 -14.26
C LEU A 301 -25.00 5.29 -14.17
N ASN A 302 -26.20 5.15 -14.72
CA ASN A 302 -26.83 3.83 -14.91
C ASN A 302 -26.61 3.34 -16.35
N VAL A 303 -26.16 2.10 -16.54
CA VAL A 303 -25.81 1.55 -17.87
C VAL A 303 -26.55 0.23 -18.12
N SER A 304 -27.39 0.20 -19.15
CA SER A 304 -28.21 -0.97 -19.53
C SER A 304 -28.21 -1.22 -21.04
N PRO A 305 -28.47 -2.45 -21.53
CA PRO A 305 -28.52 -2.73 -22.97
C PRO A 305 -29.67 -1.97 -23.65
N SER A 306 -29.39 -1.30 -24.78
CA SER A 306 -30.40 -0.53 -25.50
C SER A 306 -31.33 -1.45 -26.32
N THR A 307 -32.63 -1.21 -26.24
CA THR A 307 -33.67 -2.11 -26.78
C THR A 307 -34.20 -1.71 -28.17
N THR A 308 -33.53 -0.78 -28.85
CA THR A 308 -33.99 -0.21 -30.14
C THR A 308 -33.76 -1.19 -31.33
N PRO A 309 -34.78 -1.50 -32.15
CA PRO A 309 -34.62 -2.44 -33.28
C PRO A 309 -33.79 -1.90 -34.45
N THR A 310 -33.09 -2.81 -35.14
CA THR A 310 -32.46 -2.53 -36.45
C THR A 310 -33.49 -2.59 -37.59
N ALA A 311 -33.32 -1.77 -38.63
CA ALA A 311 -34.33 -1.54 -39.66
C ALA A 311 -34.63 -2.75 -40.58
N THR A 312 -35.91 -2.91 -40.92
CA THR A 312 -36.45 -4.03 -41.72
C THR A 312 -36.41 -3.78 -43.24
N PRO A 313 -35.86 -4.69 -44.07
CA PRO A 313 -35.99 -4.64 -45.53
C PRO A 313 -37.37 -5.14 -46.02
N THR A 314 -37.84 -4.58 -47.14
CA THR A 314 -39.21 -4.74 -47.66
C THR A 314 -39.54 -6.15 -48.21
N PRO A 315 -40.71 -6.74 -47.86
CA PRO A 315 -41.14 -8.03 -48.41
C PRO A 315 -41.79 -7.93 -49.81
N THR A 316 -41.62 -8.98 -50.61
CA THR A 316 -42.33 -9.22 -51.90
C THR A 316 -43.58 -10.10 -51.64
N PRO A 317 -44.72 -9.93 -52.37
CA PRO A 317 -46.03 -10.28 -51.80
C PRO A 317 -46.64 -11.63 -52.24
N THR A 318 -47.58 -12.09 -51.41
CA THR A 318 -48.76 -12.93 -51.72
C THR A 318 -48.56 -14.43 -52.05
N VAL A 319 -49.08 -15.29 -51.15
CA VAL A 319 -50.31 -16.08 -51.40
C VAL A 319 -51.00 -16.45 -50.08
N THR A 320 -52.34 -16.40 -50.06
CA THR A 320 -53.19 -16.76 -48.91
C THR A 320 -54.16 -17.87 -49.31
N PRO A 321 -54.31 -18.90 -48.46
CA PRO A 321 -55.60 -19.57 -48.37
C PRO A 321 -56.06 -19.83 -46.91
N THR A 322 -57.19 -19.22 -46.57
CA THR A 322 -58.35 -19.81 -45.87
C THR A 322 -58.16 -20.50 -44.50
N ALA A 323 -58.84 -19.98 -43.48
CA ALA A 323 -58.98 -20.60 -42.16
C ALA A 323 -59.95 -21.81 -42.13
N THR A 324 -59.84 -22.66 -41.11
CA THR A 324 -60.78 -23.74 -40.78
C THR A 324 -60.96 -23.79 -39.26
N PRO A 325 -62.18 -23.93 -38.71
CA PRO A 325 -62.46 -23.62 -37.30
C PRO A 325 -62.12 -24.74 -36.32
N THR A 326 -61.75 -24.36 -35.09
CA THR A 326 -61.62 -25.26 -33.92
C THR A 326 -62.95 -25.36 -33.18
N ALA A 327 -63.26 -26.54 -32.63
CA ALA A 327 -64.61 -26.88 -32.12
C ALA A 327 -64.86 -26.53 -30.64
N THR A 328 -66.13 -26.28 -30.32
CA THR A 328 -66.66 -26.01 -28.97
C THR A 328 -66.99 -27.31 -28.21
N PRO A 329 -66.62 -27.43 -26.92
CA PRO A 329 -67.23 -28.39 -25.98
C PRO A 329 -68.19 -27.72 -24.97
N THR A 330 -69.42 -28.23 -24.98
CA THR A 330 -70.56 -28.15 -24.04
C THR A 330 -70.32 -27.71 -22.57
N PRO A 331 -71.21 -26.87 -21.98
CA PRO A 331 -71.25 -26.58 -20.53
C PRO A 331 -72.13 -27.57 -19.74
N THR A 332 -71.78 -27.96 -18.52
CA THR A 332 -72.68 -28.74 -17.62
C THR A 332 -72.37 -28.56 -16.12
N VAL A 333 -73.43 -28.29 -15.34
CA VAL A 333 -73.62 -28.27 -13.85
C VAL A 333 -72.66 -27.49 -12.92
N THR A 334 -73.27 -26.56 -12.19
CA THR A 334 -72.82 -26.04 -10.88
C THR A 334 -73.25 -27.00 -9.76
N PRO A 335 -72.35 -27.45 -8.86
CA PRO A 335 -72.72 -28.10 -7.61
C PRO A 335 -73.12 -27.09 -6.52
N THR A 336 -74.16 -27.41 -5.75
CA THR A 336 -74.70 -26.62 -4.62
C THR A 336 -73.67 -26.40 -3.50
N ALA A 337 -73.76 -25.25 -2.82
CA ALA A 337 -72.97 -24.98 -1.61
C ALA A 337 -73.46 -25.82 -0.41
N THR A 338 -72.52 -26.44 0.31
CA THR A 338 -72.70 -27.16 1.58
C THR A 338 -71.56 -26.75 2.54
N PRO A 339 -71.69 -26.95 3.87
CA PRO A 339 -71.39 -25.85 4.80
C PRO A 339 -69.90 -25.67 5.11
N THR A 340 -69.55 -24.45 5.51
CA THR A 340 -68.24 -24.12 6.09
C THR A 340 -67.91 -25.06 7.25
N ALA A 341 -66.92 -25.93 7.04
CA ALA A 341 -66.31 -26.67 8.12
C ALA A 341 -65.52 -25.70 9.01
N THR A 342 -65.79 -25.72 10.33
CA THR A 342 -64.98 -24.99 11.31
C THR A 342 -63.51 -25.41 11.17
N PRO A 343 -62.56 -24.48 10.97
CA PRO A 343 -61.16 -24.85 10.75
C PRO A 343 -60.59 -25.55 11.99
N THR A 344 -60.11 -26.78 11.81
CA THR A 344 -59.36 -27.51 12.83
C THR A 344 -57.96 -26.92 12.97
N THR A 345 -57.54 -26.67 14.21
CA THR A 345 -56.20 -26.16 14.54
C THR A 345 -55.15 -27.27 14.35
N GLY A 346 -54.73 -27.49 13.11
CA GLY A 346 -53.62 -28.38 12.78
C GLY A 346 -52.25 -27.81 13.20
N PRO A 347 -51.25 -28.66 13.45
CA PRO A 347 -49.93 -28.25 13.96
C PRO A 347 -49.04 -27.67 12.85
N GLY A 348 -49.36 -26.47 12.38
CA GLY A 348 -48.43 -25.67 11.57
C GLY A 348 -47.21 -25.25 12.40
N THR A 349 -46.09 -25.00 11.74
CA THR A 349 -44.88 -24.45 12.41
C THR A 349 -44.92 -22.92 12.39
N ASN A 350 -44.22 -22.27 13.33
CA ASN A 350 -44.01 -20.82 13.25
C ASN A 350 -42.99 -20.51 12.15
N LEU A 351 -43.47 -20.04 11.01
CA LEU A 351 -42.67 -19.67 9.84
C LEU A 351 -42.03 -18.29 9.97
N ALA A 352 -42.44 -17.49 10.97
CA ALA A 352 -41.98 -16.12 11.18
C ALA A 352 -40.65 -16.01 11.96
N LEU A 353 -40.25 -17.05 12.71
CA LEU A 353 -39.10 -17.02 13.62
C LEU A 353 -37.80 -16.68 12.87
N ASN A 354 -37.05 -15.67 13.32
CA ASN A 354 -35.83 -15.13 12.69
C ASN A 354 -35.97 -14.67 11.21
N LYS A 355 -37.20 -14.48 10.70
CA LYS A 355 -37.44 -13.88 9.37
C LYS A 355 -37.22 -12.37 9.37
N THR A 356 -37.07 -11.77 8.19
CA THR A 356 -36.93 -10.32 8.03
C THR A 356 -38.21 -9.60 8.47
N VAL A 357 -38.07 -8.64 9.39
CA VAL A 357 -39.17 -7.82 9.91
C VAL A 357 -39.01 -6.36 9.49
N SER A 358 -40.11 -5.73 9.04
CA SER A 358 -40.21 -4.29 8.79
C SER A 358 -41.27 -3.66 9.70
N ALA A 359 -41.19 -2.35 9.97
CA ALA A 359 -42.23 -1.63 10.71
C ALA A 359 -42.36 -0.17 10.26
N SER A 360 -43.51 0.45 10.51
CA SER A 360 -43.76 1.87 10.25
C SER A 360 -42.85 2.80 11.07
N SER A 361 -42.47 2.35 12.27
CA SER A 361 -41.72 3.11 13.27
C SER A 361 -41.30 2.19 14.42
N SER A 362 -40.36 2.63 15.25
CA SER A 362 -40.09 2.04 16.56
C SER A 362 -39.61 3.11 17.55
N VAL A 363 -39.66 2.85 18.86
CA VAL A 363 -39.14 3.75 19.90
C VAL A 363 -38.16 3.06 20.85
N PHE A 364 -37.16 3.82 21.31
CA PHE A 364 -36.09 3.34 22.19
C PHE A 364 -35.45 2.03 21.66
N THR A 365 -35.33 1.01 22.49
CA THR A 365 -34.81 -0.32 22.13
C THR A 365 -35.92 -1.30 21.71
N PHE A 366 -37.16 -0.85 21.54
CA PHE A 366 -38.32 -1.68 21.20
C PHE A 366 -38.43 -1.85 19.68
N VAL A 367 -37.39 -2.43 19.08
CA VAL A 367 -37.17 -2.55 17.63
C VAL A 367 -37.95 -3.74 17.01
N PRO A 368 -38.22 -3.75 15.69
CA PRO A 368 -39.10 -4.75 15.07
C PRO A 368 -38.66 -6.22 15.20
N GLY A 369 -37.35 -6.48 15.30
CA GLY A 369 -36.81 -7.84 15.52
C GLY A 369 -37.23 -8.46 16.86
N ASN A 370 -37.56 -7.64 17.87
CA ASN A 370 -38.12 -8.04 19.15
C ASN A 370 -39.59 -8.54 19.05
N SER A 371 -40.00 -8.99 17.86
CA SER A 371 -41.33 -9.56 17.62
C SER A 371 -41.29 -10.92 16.93
N ASN A 372 -40.09 -11.46 16.66
CA ASN A 372 -39.92 -12.81 16.10
C ASN A 372 -38.57 -13.46 16.49
N ASP A 373 -37.97 -13.00 17.59
CA ASP A 373 -36.77 -13.59 18.21
C ASP A 373 -37.10 -14.83 19.06
N GLY A 374 -38.37 -14.99 19.46
CA GLY A 374 -38.85 -16.06 20.33
C GLY A 374 -38.86 -15.71 21.84
N ASP A 375 -38.44 -14.50 22.24
CA ASP A 375 -38.38 -14.09 23.65
C ASP A 375 -39.51 -13.09 24.00
N VAL A 376 -40.57 -13.59 24.63
CA VAL A 376 -41.69 -12.75 25.10
C VAL A 376 -41.32 -11.72 26.18
N ASN A 377 -40.07 -11.64 26.63
CA ASN A 377 -39.59 -10.57 27.49
C ASN A 377 -39.18 -9.32 26.71
N THR A 378 -38.70 -9.46 25.46
CA THR A 378 -38.51 -8.34 24.54
C THR A 378 -39.86 -7.91 23.94
N TYR A 379 -39.91 -6.75 23.29
CA TYR A 379 -41.04 -6.35 22.45
C TYR A 379 -40.69 -5.24 21.46
N TRP A 380 -41.46 -5.15 20.38
CA TRP A 380 -41.55 -3.99 19.48
C TRP A 380 -42.62 -3.01 19.97
N GLU A 381 -42.35 -1.70 19.87
CA GLU A 381 -43.33 -0.63 20.08
C GLU A 381 -43.18 0.46 19.03
N GLY A 382 -44.28 0.82 18.36
CA GLY A 382 -44.33 1.92 17.39
C GLY A 382 -44.19 3.31 18.03
N ALA A 383 -44.10 4.36 17.21
CA ALA A 383 -44.03 5.73 17.72
C ALA A 383 -45.37 6.21 18.33
N GLY A 384 -45.32 6.75 19.55
CA GLY A 384 -46.49 7.20 20.30
C GLY A 384 -47.36 8.20 19.55
N GLY A 385 -48.67 7.95 19.48
CA GLY A 385 -49.64 8.79 18.80
C GLY A 385 -49.66 8.67 17.26
N SER A 386 -48.76 7.90 16.65
CA SER A 386 -48.60 7.81 15.19
C SER A 386 -49.48 6.75 14.49
N TYR A 387 -50.71 6.54 14.96
CA TYR A 387 -51.61 5.56 14.33
C TYR A 387 -51.99 5.97 12.89
N PRO A 388 -52.03 5.03 11.93
CA PRO A 388 -51.81 3.60 12.10
C PRO A 388 -50.33 3.20 12.11
N ASN A 389 -49.93 2.36 13.06
CA ASN A 389 -48.63 1.68 13.02
C ASN A 389 -48.73 0.39 12.19
N SER A 390 -47.62 -0.07 11.62
CA SER A 390 -47.54 -1.39 10.97
C SER A 390 -46.27 -2.15 11.33
N LEU A 391 -46.35 -3.48 11.23
CA LEU A 391 -45.28 -4.45 11.49
C LEU A 391 -45.45 -5.63 10.51
N SER A 392 -44.44 -5.93 9.69
CA SER A 392 -44.53 -6.92 8.59
C SER A 392 -43.41 -7.94 8.65
N ILE A 393 -43.69 -9.21 8.33
CA ILE A 393 -42.71 -10.30 8.31
C ILE A 393 -42.73 -11.01 6.96
N ASN A 394 -41.57 -11.03 6.30
CA ASN A 394 -41.36 -11.65 4.99
C ASN A 394 -40.85 -13.10 5.15
N LEU A 395 -41.58 -14.05 4.59
CA LEU A 395 -41.32 -15.50 4.68
C LEU A 395 -40.33 -16.01 3.62
N GLY A 396 -39.99 -15.19 2.62
CA GLY A 396 -39.13 -15.52 1.48
C GLY A 396 -39.92 -16.06 0.27
N SER A 397 -40.72 -17.10 0.49
CA SER A 397 -41.62 -17.67 -0.53
C SER A 397 -43.04 -17.84 0.00
N ASN A 398 -43.99 -18.18 -0.87
CA ASN A 398 -45.38 -18.42 -0.48
C ASN A 398 -45.47 -19.52 0.58
N ALA A 399 -46.21 -19.24 1.65
CA ALA A 399 -46.64 -20.22 2.64
C ALA A 399 -48.17 -20.24 2.74
N ASN A 400 -48.71 -21.42 3.03
CA ASN A 400 -50.11 -21.64 3.36
C ASN A 400 -50.29 -21.45 4.87
N ILE A 401 -50.84 -20.30 5.23
CA ILE A 401 -51.06 -19.86 6.61
C ILE A 401 -52.39 -20.46 7.11
N SER A 402 -52.40 -20.86 8.38
CA SER A 402 -53.59 -21.33 9.12
C SER A 402 -53.96 -20.43 10.30
N SER A 403 -52.98 -19.75 10.91
CA SER A 403 -53.22 -18.74 11.95
C SER A 403 -52.05 -17.79 12.15
N VAL A 404 -52.32 -16.69 12.83
CA VAL A 404 -51.33 -15.76 13.39
C VAL A 404 -51.50 -15.76 14.91
N VAL A 405 -50.40 -15.91 15.66
CA VAL A 405 -50.41 -15.81 17.13
C VAL A 405 -49.65 -14.57 17.55
N LEU A 406 -50.34 -13.68 18.24
CA LEU A 406 -49.81 -12.40 18.73
C LEU A 406 -49.67 -12.46 20.24
N LYS A 407 -48.53 -12.01 20.77
CA LYS A 407 -48.28 -11.96 22.22
C LYS A 407 -47.79 -10.59 22.66
N LEU A 408 -48.06 -10.27 23.91
CA LEU A 408 -47.37 -9.25 24.69
C LEU A 408 -46.58 -9.92 25.82
N ASN A 409 -45.71 -9.18 26.47
CA ASN A 409 -44.96 -9.67 27.62
C ASN A 409 -45.92 -10.17 28.72
N PRO A 410 -45.71 -11.37 29.30
CA PRO A 410 -46.66 -12.03 30.21
C PRO A 410 -46.69 -11.43 31.62
N ALA A 411 -45.81 -10.48 31.96
CA ALA A 411 -45.76 -9.88 33.29
C ALA A 411 -47.07 -9.14 33.64
N SER A 412 -47.53 -9.29 34.88
CA SER A 412 -48.76 -8.67 35.38
C SER A 412 -48.74 -7.13 35.34
N THR A 413 -47.55 -6.52 35.32
CA THR A 413 -47.32 -5.08 35.11
C THR A 413 -47.87 -4.56 33.78
N TRP A 414 -48.06 -5.42 32.78
CA TRP A 414 -48.70 -5.03 31.51
C TRP A 414 -50.21 -4.84 31.63
N ALA A 415 -50.85 -5.40 32.67
CA ALA A 415 -52.30 -5.41 32.88
C ALA A 415 -53.12 -5.94 31.68
N THR A 416 -54.44 -6.05 31.86
CA THR A 416 -55.35 -6.37 30.76
C THR A 416 -55.52 -5.14 29.86
N ARG A 417 -55.23 -5.28 28.56
CA ARG A 417 -55.34 -4.20 27.57
C ARG A 417 -55.93 -4.69 26.26
N THR A 418 -56.47 -3.80 25.44
CA THR A 418 -56.94 -4.12 24.08
C THR A 418 -56.05 -3.47 23.02
N GLN A 419 -55.95 -4.09 21.86
CA GLN A 419 -55.39 -3.48 20.64
C GLN A 419 -56.31 -3.71 19.45
N THR A 420 -56.47 -2.72 18.58
CA THR A 420 -57.20 -2.84 17.32
C THR A 420 -56.23 -3.18 16.21
N ILE A 421 -56.32 -4.40 15.67
CA ILE A 421 -55.33 -4.97 14.75
C ILE A 421 -56.04 -5.46 13.48
N GLN A 422 -55.53 -5.07 12.31
CA GLN A 422 -55.83 -5.62 11.00
C GLN A 422 -54.67 -6.53 10.56
N ILE A 423 -54.96 -7.64 9.89
CA ILE A 423 -53.94 -8.52 9.27
C ILE A 423 -54.05 -8.42 7.76
N LEU A 424 -52.92 -8.15 7.12
CA LEU A 424 -52.76 -8.02 5.68
C LEU A 424 -51.73 -9.03 5.16
N GLY A 425 -51.73 -9.33 3.87
CA GLY A 425 -50.66 -10.11 3.23
C GLY A 425 -50.73 -10.13 1.71
N HIS A 426 -49.64 -10.54 1.08
CA HIS A 426 -49.52 -10.69 -0.38
C HIS A 426 -48.68 -11.92 -0.76
N ALA A 427 -48.74 -12.35 -2.02
CA ALA A 427 -48.07 -13.54 -2.53
C ALA A 427 -46.69 -13.22 -3.13
N GLN A 428 -45.86 -14.25 -3.37
CA GLN A 428 -44.46 -14.15 -3.84
C GLN A 428 -44.29 -13.50 -5.23
N ASN A 429 -45.39 -13.19 -5.92
CA ASN A 429 -45.42 -12.57 -7.25
C ASN A 429 -46.14 -11.20 -7.25
N THR A 430 -46.47 -10.64 -6.08
CA THR A 430 -47.02 -9.29 -5.93
C THR A 430 -46.38 -8.59 -4.71
N SER A 431 -46.59 -7.28 -4.58
CA SER A 431 -46.17 -6.47 -3.42
C SER A 431 -47.33 -5.68 -2.80
N VAL A 432 -48.56 -5.91 -3.27
CA VAL A 432 -49.76 -5.17 -2.86
C VAL A 432 -50.49 -5.95 -1.77
N PHE A 433 -50.37 -5.47 -0.54
CA PHE A 433 -51.04 -6.03 0.64
C PHE A 433 -52.57 -6.10 0.47
N SER A 434 -53.11 -7.31 0.54
CA SER A 434 -54.54 -7.61 0.59
C SER A 434 -55.01 -7.81 2.04
N ASN A 435 -56.31 -7.58 2.32
CA ASN A 435 -56.87 -7.76 3.65
C ASN A 435 -57.16 -9.23 3.96
N LEU A 436 -56.40 -9.84 4.89
CA LEU A 436 -56.63 -11.21 5.36
C LEU A 436 -57.60 -11.24 6.54
N VAL A 437 -57.46 -10.31 7.50
CA VAL A 437 -58.38 -10.15 8.64
C VAL A 437 -58.66 -8.66 8.84
N PRO A 438 -59.94 -8.22 8.85
CA PRO A 438 -60.29 -6.80 9.03
C PRO A 438 -59.91 -6.30 10.43
N ALA A 439 -59.76 -4.97 10.57
CA ALA A 439 -59.39 -4.31 11.81
C ALA A 439 -60.33 -4.70 12.97
N THR A 440 -59.81 -5.49 13.91
CA THR A 440 -60.58 -6.14 14.98
C THR A 440 -59.95 -5.82 16.34
N VAL A 441 -60.78 -5.61 17.37
CA VAL A 441 -60.30 -5.36 18.74
C VAL A 441 -59.99 -6.70 19.42
N TYR A 442 -58.74 -6.88 19.84
CA TYR A 442 -58.27 -8.07 20.55
C TYR A 442 -57.86 -7.71 21.98
N THR A 443 -58.29 -8.52 22.95
CA THR A 443 -57.95 -8.36 24.38
C THR A 443 -56.77 -9.23 24.75
N PHE A 444 -55.70 -8.59 25.23
CA PHE A 444 -54.54 -9.22 25.83
C PHE A 444 -54.72 -9.19 27.35
N ASN A 445 -54.64 -10.34 28.01
CA ASN A 445 -54.77 -10.48 29.45
C ASN A 445 -53.61 -11.32 30.03
N PRO A 446 -52.85 -10.83 31.04
CA PRO A 446 -51.80 -11.59 31.69
C PRO A 446 -52.27 -12.94 32.25
N SER A 447 -53.53 -13.06 32.69
CA SER A 447 -54.09 -14.33 33.20
C SER A 447 -54.27 -15.41 32.11
N SER A 448 -54.20 -15.04 30.83
CA SER A 448 -54.14 -15.96 29.68
C SER A 448 -52.79 -15.85 28.95
N GLY A 449 -51.72 -15.52 29.68
CA GLY A 449 -50.35 -15.43 29.16
C GLY A 449 -50.14 -14.30 28.15
N ASN A 450 -51.02 -13.29 28.11
CA ASN A 450 -50.96 -12.17 27.16
C ASN A 450 -50.85 -12.61 25.68
N SER A 451 -51.49 -13.72 25.31
CA SER A 451 -51.47 -14.30 23.97
C SER A 451 -52.85 -14.29 23.31
N VAL A 452 -52.91 -14.03 22.00
CA VAL A 452 -54.11 -14.03 21.16
C VAL A 452 -53.83 -14.84 19.89
N THR A 453 -54.64 -15.84 19.60
CA THR A 453 -54.56 -16.63 18.35
C THR A 453 -55.68 -16.20 17.40
N ILE A 454 -55.31 -15.80 16.19
CA ILE A 454 -56.19 -15.30 15.14
C ILE A 454 -56.16 -16.30 13.97
N PRO A 455 -57.28 -16.98 13.64
CA PRO A 455 -57.35 -17.84 12.46
C PRO A 455 -57.14 -17.01 11.18
N VAL A 456 -56.28 -17.49 10.28
CA VAL A 456 -55.95 -16.85 9.00
C VAL A 456 -55.79 -17.93 7.94
N THR A 457 -56.70 -17.99 6.97
CA THR A 457 -56.61 -18.94 5.84
C THR A 457 -56.17 -18.20 4.59
N ALA A 458 -54.86 -18.22 4.29
CA ALA A 458 -54.29 -17.47 3.17
C ALA A 458 -53.01 -18.11 2.64
N THR A 459 -52.70 -17.87 1.36
CA THR A 459 -51.36 -18.11 0.81
C THR A 459 -50.66 -16.76 0.66
N ALA A 460 -49.54 -16.57 1.35
CA ALA A 460 -48.78 -15.31 1.31
C ALA A 460 -47.27 -15.55 1.50
N SER A 461 -46.45 -14.67 0.95
CA SER A 461 -45.00 -14.58 1.19
C SER A 461 -44.64 -13.49 2.18
N GLU A 462 -45.51 -12.51 2.42
CA GLU A 462 -45.33 -11.50 3.47
C GLU A 462 -46.67 -11.20 4.15
N VAL A 463 -46.63 -11.02 5.48
CA VAL A 463 -47.82 -10.76 6.32
C VAL A 463 -47.55 -9.52 7.17
N GLN A 464 -48.50 -8.59 7.21
CA GLN A 464 -48.42 -7.33 7.94
C GLN A 464 -49.55 -7.18 8.96
N LEU A 465 -49.20 -6.85 10.19
CA LEU A 465 -50.11 -6.30 11.19
C LEU A 465 -50.23 -4.79 11.00
N LYS A 466 -51.43 -4.25 11.16
CA LYS A 466 -51.68 -2.80 11.15
C LYS A 466 -52.55 -2.42 12.34
N PHE A 467 -52.02 -1.56 13.20
CA PHE A 467 -52.58 -1.16 14.49
C PHE A 467 -53.27 0.20 14.36
N THR A 468 -54.47 0.35 14.93
CA THR A 468 -55.19 1.65 14.96
C THR A 468 -55.55 2.14 16.36
N ALA A 469 -55.40 1.30 17.39
CA ALA A 469 -55.50 1.69 18.79
C ALA A 469 -54.83 0.65 19.71
N ASN A 470 -54.42 1.09 20.90
CA ASN A 470 -53.97 0.29 22.05
C ASN A 470 -54.51 0.96 23.31
N SER A 471 -55.02 0.20 24.28
CA SER A 471 -55.53 0.74 25.55
C SER A 471 -54.48 0.81 26.66
N GLY A 472 -53.28 0.26 26.44
CA GLY A 472 -52.17 0.21 27.39
C GLY A 472 -50.90 0.94 26.96
N SER A 473 -50.89 1.53 25.75
CA SER A 473 -49.89 2.51 25.31
C SER A 473 -50.46 3.41 24.20
N SER A 474 -49.71 4.46 23.84
CA SER A 474 -50.05 5.38 22.75
C SER A 474 -49.67 4.86 21.35
N ALA A 475 -49.08 3.67 21.24
CA ALA A 475 -48.72 3.00 19.99
C ALA A 475 -49.05 1.50 20.01
N GLY A 476 -49.01 0.85 18.85
CA GLY A 476 -49.05 -0.61 18.73
C GLY A 476 -47.81 -1.26 19.37
N GLN A 477 -48.02 -2.39 20.05
CA GLN A 477 -46.98 -3.17 20.73
C GLN A 477 -47.12 -4.66 20.43
N ILE A 478 -46.02 -5.38 20.23
CA ILE A 478 -45.98 -6.85 20.09
C ILE A 478 -44.67 -7.42 20.66
N ALA A 479 -44.75 -8.46 21.48
CA ALA A 479 -43.61 -9.27 21.92
C ALA A 479 -43.34 -10.47 21.00
N GLU A 480 -44.37 -11.08 20.41
CA GLU A 480 -44.23 -12.15 19.41
C GLU A 480 -45.34 -12.05 18.35
N PHE A 481 -44.96 -12.09 17.07
CA PHE A 481 -45.80 -12.15 15.88
C PHE A 481 -45.49 -13.47 15.16
N GLN A 482 -46.14 -14.54 15.59
CA GLN A 482 -45.93 -15.87 15.03
C GLN A 482 -46.88 -16.10 13.84
N ILE A 483 -46.36 -16.59 12.71
CA ILE A 483 -47.16 -16.92 11.52
C ILE A 483 -47.15 -18.44 11.37
N ILE A 484 -48.29 -19.07 11.57
CA ILE A 484 -48.43 -20.53 11.66
C ILE A 484 -48.89 -21.08 10.31
N GLY A 485 -48.14 -22.02 9.74
CA GLY A 485 -48.46 -22.58 8.42
C GLY A 485 -47.51 -23.66 7.93
N THR A 486 -47.54 -23.89 6.61
CA THR A 486 -46.60 -24.75 5.86
C THR A 486 -46.14 -24.06 4.56
N PRO A 487 -44.93 -24.33 4.04
CA PRO A 487 -44.50 -23.83 2.73
C PRO A 487 -45.43 -24.25 1.58
N ALA A 488 -45.51 -23.43 0.53
CA ALA A 488 -46.18 -23.77 -0.73
C ALA A 488 -45.19 -24.42 -1.72
N ALA A 489 -45.72 -24.97 -2.82
CA ALA A 489 -44.95 -25.73 -3.80
C ALA A 489 -44.10 -24.81 -4.71
N ASN A 490 -42.77 -24.97 -4.64
CA ASN A 490 -41.74 -24.29 -5.45
C ASN A 490 -40.68 -25.31 -5.95
N PRO A 491 -39.81 -24.94 -6.91
CA PRO A 491 -38.61 -25.70 -7.26
C PRO A 491 -37.57 -25.65 -6.13
N ASP A 492 -36.50 -26.44 -6.25
CA ASP A 492 -35.37 -26.49 -5.32
C ASP A 492 -34.20 -27.08 -6.12
N LEU A 493 -33.24 -26.24 -6.51
CA LEU A 493 -32.09 -26.60 -7.32
C LEU A 493 -30.91 -26.99 -6.40
N THR A 494 -29.97 -27.75 -6.96
CA THR A 494 -28.73 -28.11 -6.26
C THR A 494 -27.69 -28.63 -7.26
N VAL A 495 -26.42 -28.41 -6.96
CA VAL A 495 -25.31 -29.07 -7.67
C VAL A 495 -24.93 -30.35 -6.91
N THR A 496 -24.92 -31.48 -7.62
CA THR A 496 -24.79 -32.83 -7.02
C THR A 496 -23.45 -33.51 -7.29
N ALA A 497 -22.74 -33.09 -8.34
CA ALA A 497 -21.42 -33.60 -8.71
C ALA A 497 -20.69 -32.61 -9.63
N MET A 498 -19.37 -32.78 -9.73
CA MET A 498 -18.53 -32.10 -10.73
C MET A 498 -17.42 -33.02 -11.24
N SER A 499 -16.91 -32.73 -12.44
CA SER A 499 -15.74 -33.38 -13.01
C SER A 499 -15.00 -32.46 -13.99
N TRP A 500 -13.84 -32.89 -14.49
CA TRP A 500 -13.06 -32.16 -15.49
C TRP A 500 -12.35 -33.10 -16.48
N THR A 501 -12.01 -32.58 -17.65
CA THR A 501 -11.19 -33.25 -18.66
C THR A 501 -10.16 -32.29 -19.28
N PRO A 502 -8.92 -32.73 -19.62
CA PRO A 502 -8.31 -34.03 -19.29
C PRO A 502 -8.21 -34.27 -17.78
N SER A 503 -8.15 -35.53 -17.34
CA SER A 503 -8.12 -35.85 -15.91
C SER A 503 -6.83 -35.42 -15.20
N THR A 504 -5.72 -35.34 -15.93
CA THR A 504 -4.38 -34.95 -15.47
C THR A 504 -3.79 -33.91 -16.42
N PRO A 505 -4.30 -32.66 -16.40
CA PRO A 505 -3.91 -31.64 -17.36
C PRO A 505 -2.51 -31.06 -17.10
N VAL A 506 -1.87 -30.58 -18.16
CA VAL A 506 -0.65 -29.76 -18.11
C VAL A 506 -0.93 -28.31 -18.54
N GLU A 507 0.03 -27.40 -18.37
CA GLU A 507 -0.09 -25.96 -18.72
C GLU A 507 -0.50 -25.64 -20.16
N THR A 508 -0.45 -26.62 -21.07
CA THR A 508 -0.88 -26.48 -22.48
C THR A 508 -2.25 -27.08 -22.79
N ASP A 509 -2.89 -27.78 -21.84
CA ASP A 509 -4.17 -28.47 -22.08
C ASP A 509 -5.37 -27.54 -21.90
N ALA A 510 -6.31 -27.56 -22.85
CA ALA A 510 -7.58 -26.87 -22.69
C ALA A 510 -8.53 -27.67 -21.77
N ILE A 511 -8.77 -27.17 -20.56
CA ILE A 511 -9.56 -27.86 -19.54
C ILE A 511 -11.05 -27.60 -19.76
N THR A 512 -11.87 -28.66 -19.70
CA THR A 512 -13.33 -28.58 -19.71
C THR A 512 -13.89 -29.09 -18.39
N LEU A 513 -14.64 -28.24 -17.70
CA LEU A 513 -15.35 -28.55 -16.46
C LEU A 513 -16.76 -29.06 -16.76
N THR A 514 -17.30 -29.90 -15.89
CA THR A 514 -18.69 -30.39 -15.90
C THR A 514 -19.30 -30.25 -14.52
N SER A 515 -20.57 -29.86 -14.45
CA SER A 515 -21.37 -29.74 -13.22
C SER A 515 -22.73 -30.40 -13.39
N THR A 516 -23.18 -31.18 -12.40
CA THR A 516 -24.42 -31.96 -12.43
C THR A 516 -25.49 -31.28 -11.59
N VAL A 517 -26.35 -30.50 -12.24
CA VAL A 517 -27.43 -29.70 -11.63
C VAL A 517 -28.70 -30.55 -11.54
N LYS A 518 -29.40 -30.53 -10.40
CA LYS A 518 -30.65 -31.25 -10.16
C LYS A 518 -31.71 -30.33 -9.58
N ASN A 519 -32.98 -30.49 -9.99
CA ASN A 519 -34.13 -29.97 -9.26
C ASN A 519 -34.65 -31.08 -8.32
N ILE A 520 -34.57 -30.90 -7.01
CA ILE A 520 -35.16 -31.77 -5.98
C ILE A 520 -36.53 -31.29 -5.49
N GLY A 521 -37.00 -30.13 -5.98
CA GLY A 521 -38.21 -29.47 -5.54
C GLY A 521 -39.50 -30.06 -6.08
N THR A 522 -40.60 -29.38 -5.79
CA THR A 522 -41.97 -29.87 -6.03
C THR A 522 -42.60 -29.36 -7.32
N THR A 523 -42.04 -28.31 -7.92
CA THR A 523 -42.44 -27.77 -9.24
C THR A 523 -41.23 -27.62 -10.16
N ALA A 524 -41.45 -27.31 -11.43
CA ALA A 524 -40.36 -27.10 -12.39
C ALA A 524 -39.63 -25.77 -12.16
N SER A 525 -38.32 -25.75 -12.35
CA SER A 525 -37.50 -24.53 -12.23
C SER A 525 -37.68 -23.61 -13.44
N GLY A 526 -37.36 -22.32 -13.25
CA GLY A 526 -37.05 -21.43 -14.36
C GLY A 526 -35.77 -21.85 -15.11
N VAL A 527 -35.42 -21.08 -16.14
CA VAL A 527 -34.08 -21.10 -16.72
C VAL A 527 -33.14 -20.28 -15.85
N THR A 528 -31.89 -20.73 -15.70
CA THR A 528 -30.85 -20.05 -14.91
C THR A 528 -29.46 -20.43 -15.46
N ASN A 529 -28.39 -20.29 -14.70
CA ASN A 529 -27.02 -20.68 -15.04
C ASN A 529 -26.40 -21.49 -13.89
N VAL A 530 -25.29 -22.16 -14.19
CA VAL A 530 -24.34 -22.67 -13.21
C VAL A 530 -22.97 -22.02 -13.43
N SER A 531 -22.48 -21.34 -12.40
CA SER A 531 -21.15 -20.71 -12.32
C SER A 531 -20.11 -21.74 -11.91
N PHE A 532 -18.89 -21.66 -12.46
CA PHE A 532 -17.76 -22.54 -12.18
C PHE A 532 -16.57 -21.76 -11.61
N TYR A 533 -15.89 -22.34 -10.61
CA TYR A 533 -14.86 -21.68 -9.82
C TYR A 533 -13.58 -22.50 -9.68
N LEU A 534 -12.42 -21.85 -9.84
CA LEU A 534 -11.09 -22.39 -9.50
C LEU A 534 -10.46 -21.64 -8.32
N GLY A 535 -10.37 -22.30 -7.17
CA GLY A 535 -10.23 -21.62 -5.87
C GLY A 535 -11.50 -20.81 -5.64
N SER A 536 -11.39 -19.51 -5.86
CA SER A 536 -12.51 -18.57 -5.96
C SER A 536 -12.54 -17.78 -7.26
N THR A 537 -11.75 -18.18 -8.26
CA THR A 537 -11.73 -17.65 -9.63
C THR A 537 -12.98 -18.07 -10.37
N LEU A 538 -13.93 -17.16 -10.61
CA LEU A 538 -15.02 -17.40 -11.55
C LEU A 538 -14.41 -17.58 -12.95
N VAL A 539 -14.29 -18.83 -13.39
CA VAL A 539 -13.74 -19.20 -14.70
C VAL A 539 -14.81 -19.21 -15.80
N GLY A 540 -16.06 -18.92 -15.44
CA GLY A 540 -17.19 -18.71 -16.33
C GLY A 540 -18.47 -19.35 -15.77
N SER A 541 -19.58 -19.14 -16.48
CA SER A 541 -20.88 -19.74 -16.16
C SER A 541 -21.51 -20.31 -17.43
N ALA A 542 -22.37 -21.31 -17.30
CA ALA A 542 -23.04 -21.96 -18.43
C ALA A 542 -24.53 -22.22 -18.12
N PRO A 543 -25.42 -22.22 -19.13
CA PRO A 543 -26.87 -22.17 -18.91
C PRO A 543 -27.46 -23.48 -18.40
N VAL A 544 -28.43 -23.35 -17.49
CA VAL A 544 -29.31 -24.40 -16.99
C VAL A 544 -30.71 -24.17 -17.59
N VAL A 545 -31.12 -25.06 -18.49
CA VAL A 545 -32.50 -25.10 -19.00
C VAL A 545 -33.47 -25.52 -17.89
N SER A 546 -34.74 -25.14 -18.02
CA SER A 546 -35.80 -25.44 -17.03
C SER A 546 -35.86 -26.93 -16.69
N LEU A 547 -35.67 -27.27 -15.41
CA LEU A 547 -35.68 -28.65 -14.90
C LEU A 547 -37.04 -28.97 -14.27
N ALA A 548 -37.68 -30.03 -14.74
CA ALA A 548 -38.85 -30.59 -14.05
C ALA A 548 -38.49 -31.08 -12.63
N ALA A 549 -39.47 -31.17 -11.74
CA ALA A 549 -39.30 -31.73 -10.40
C ALA A 549 -38.64 -33.12 -10.45
N GLY A 550 -37.54 -33.30 -9.74
CA GLY A 550 -36.72 -34.53 -9.72
C GLY A 550 -35.68 -34.65 -10.85
N ALA A 551 -35.72 -33.80 -11.89
CA ALA A 551 -34.86 -33.91 -13.07
C ALA A 551 -33.41 -33.45 -12.83
N THR A 552 -32.48 -33.88 -13.69
CA THR A 552 -31.04 -33.59 -13.58
C THR A 552 -30.43 -33.30 -14.95
N SER A 553 -29.47 -32.38 -15.02
CA SER A 553 -28.74 -32.00 -16.23
C SER A 553 -27.24 -31.88 -15.96
N ASN A 554 -26.41 -32.29 -16.92
CA ASN A 554 -24.98 -32.03 -16.91
C ASN A 554 -24.70 -30.80 -17.78
N VAL A 555 -24.14 -29.75 -17.18
CA VAL A 555 -23.71 -28.53 -17.86
C VAL A 555 -22.19 -28.52 -17.94
N THR A 556 -21.63 -28.00 -19.03
CA THR A 556 -20.18 -28.00 -19.29
C THR A 556 -19.65 -26.61 -19.60
N LEU A 557 -18.38 -26.37 -19.27
CA LEU A 557 -17.68 -25.11 -19.55
C LEU A 557 -16.22 -25.41 -19.92
N ASN A 558 -15.77 -25.00 -21.10
CA ASN A 558 -14.36 -25.00 -21.44
C ASN A 558 -13.71 -23.71 -20.91
N ILE A 559 -12.68 -23.84 -20.08
CA ILE A 559 -12.00 -22.73 -19.40
C ILE A 559 -10.63 -22.40 -20.01
N GLY A 560 -10.27 -23.06 -21.11
CA GLY A 560 -8.95 -22.97 -21.73
C GLY A 560 -7.83 -23.58 -20.89
N ALA A 561 -6.59 -23.24 -21.22
CA ALA A 561 -5.41 -23.62 -20.43
C ALA A 561 -5.29 -22.78 -19.14
N LYS A 562 -4.47 -23.26 -18.21
CA LYS A 562 -4.21 -22.68 -16.89
C LYS A 562 -2.73 -22.88 -16.52
N ASP A 563 -2.20 -22.04 -15.66
CA ASP A 563 -0.83 -22.18 -15.14
C ASP A 563 -0.67 -23.40 -14.22
N ALA A 564 0.57 -23.81 -13.98
CA ALA A 564 0.87 -24.92 -13.08
C ALA A 564 0.54 -24.59 -11.62
N ALA A 565 -0.62 -25.06 -11.16
CA ALA A 565 -1.07 -24.91 -9.78
C ALA A 565 -2.03 -26.05 -9.38
N THR A 566 -2.33 -26.10 -8.09
CA THR A 566 -3.43 -26.89 -7.53
C THR A 566 -4.62 -25.96 -7.31
N TYR A 567 -5.73 -26.22 -8.00
CA TYR A 567 -6.96 -25.43 -7.91
C TYR A 567 -8.07 -26.24 -7.23
N THR A 568 -8.65 -25.72 -6.14
CA THR A 568 -9.96 -26.20 -5.65
C THR A 568 -11.00 -26.00 -6.77
N LEU A 569 -11.92 -26.94 -6.98
CA LEU A 569 -12.97 -26.79 -8.00
C LEU A 569 -14.34 -26.71 -7.33
N SER A 570 -15.16 -25.71 -7.67
CA SER A 570 -16.55 -25.61 -7.18
C SER A 570 -17.49 -25.05 -8.23
N ALA A 571 -18.80 -25.22 -8.03
CA ALA A 571 -19.84 -24.67 -8.88
C ALA A 571 -21.11 -24.36 -8.10
N LYS A 572 -21.87 -23.38 -8.59
CA LYS A 572 -23.12 -22.91 -8.00
C LYS A 572 -24.18 -22.75 -9.08
N VAL A 573 -25.34 -23.37 -8.93
CA VAL A 573 -26.51 -23.07 -9.77
C VAL A 573 -27.27 -21.90 -9.17
N ASP A 574 -27.90 -21.09 -10.03
CA ASP A 574 -28.70 -19.92 -9.69
C ASP A 574 -28.14 -19.00 -8.60
N GLU A 575 -26.85 -18.67 -8.69
CA GLU A 575 -26.17 -17.72 -7.79
C GLU A 575 -26.74 -16.28 -7.88
N SER A 576 -27.68 -16.03 -8.79
CA SER A 576 -28.49 -14.82 -8.90
C SER A 576 -29.83 -14.88 -8.16
N ASN A 577 -30.25 -16.04 -7.65
CA ASN A 577 -31.57 -16.31 -7.07
C ASN A 577 -32.71 -15.83 -8.00
N ALA A 578 -32.60 -16.16 -9.30
CA ALA A 578 -33.55 -15.77 -10.34
C ALA A 578 -34.77 -16.70 -10.42
N VAL A 579 -34.65 -17.90 -9.85
CA VAL A 579 -35.73 -18.83 -9.52
C VAL A 579 -36.08 -18.63 -8.05
N ILE A 580 -37.37 -18.61 -7.71
CA ILE A 580 -37.81 -18.61 -6.29
C ILE A 580 -37.90 -20.05 -5.84
N GLU A 581 -37.06 -20.46 -4.87
CA GLU A 581 -36.92 -21.86 -4.48
C GLU A 581 -37.54 -22.18 -3.10
N LEU A 582 -37.55 -23.46 -2.76
CA LEU A 582 -37.82 -23.93 -1.40
C LEU A 582 -36.61 -23.71 -0.47
N ASN A 583 -35.40 -23.69 -1.02
CA ASN A 583 -34.15 -23.61 -0.27
C ASN A 583 -33.03 -23.00 -1.12
N GLU A 584 -32.61 -21.78 -0.81
CA GLU A 584 -31.51 -21.10 -1.52
C GLU A 584 -30.11 -21.60 -1.09
N ALA A 585 -30.02 -22.49 -0.09
CA ALA A 585 -28.75 -22.82 0.60
C ALA A 585 -27.99 -24.03 0.05
N ASN A 586 -28.64 -24.89 -0.74
CA ASN A 586 -28.07 -26.12 -1.35
C ASN A 586 -27.65 -25.93 -2.82
N ASN A 587 -27.69 -24.70 -3.32
CA ASN A 587 -27.34 -24.35 -4.69
C ASN A 587 -25.82 -24.40 -5.00
N SER A 588 -24.96 -24.67 -4.00
CA SER A 588 -23.49 -24.71 -4.11
C SER A 588 -22.88 -26.10 -3.88
N PHE A 589 -21.86 -26.46 -4.66
CA PHE A 589 -21.08 -27.69 -4.52
C PHE A 589 -19.58 -27.41 -4.69
N THR A 590 -18.76 -27.95 -3.80
CA THR A 590 -17.29 -27.97 -3.95
C THR A 590 -16.82 -29.40 -4.16
N ASN A 591 -16.00 -29.61 -5.19
CA ASN A 591 -15.43 -30.91 -5.50
C ASN A 591 -14.41 -31.32 -4.43
N PRO A 592 -14.52 -32.51 -3.82
CA PRO A 592 -13.56 -32.97 -2.80
C PRO A 592 -12.15 -33.24 -3.36
N THR A 593 -11.97 -33.32 -4.68
CA THR A 593 -10.64 -33.38 -5.31
C THR A 593 -10.31 -32.07 -6.03
N SER A 594 -9.06 -31.62 -5.85
CA SER A 594 -8.54 -30.44 -6.56
C SER A 594 -8.14 -30.76 -8.00
N LEU A 595 -8.38 -29.82 -8.90
CA LEU A 595 -7.82 -29.78 -10.25
C LEU A 595 -6.33 -29.44 -10.16
N ILE A 596 -5.46 -30.42 -10.36
CA ILE A 596 -4.00 -30.21 -10.41
C ILE A 596 -3.59 -30.03 -11.87
N VAL A 597 -2.94 -28.91 -12.18
CA VAL A 597 -2.34 -28.64 -13.49
C VAL A 597 -0.83 -28.72 -13.35
N ALA A 598 -0.18 -29.62 -14.11
CA ALA A 598 1.25 -29.86 -13.99
C ALA A 598 2.10 -28.96 -14.93
N PRO A 599 3.29 -28.50 -14.47
CA PRO A 599 4.15 -27.65 -15.27
C PRO A 599 4.76 -28.37 -16.46
N VAL A 600 4.93 -27.64 -17.57
CA VAL A 600 5.65 -28.13 -18.76
C VAL A 600 7.09 -27.63 -18.72
N SER A 601 8.04 -28.45 -19.19
CA SER A 601 9.45 -28.07 -19.22
C SER A 601 9.69 -26.92 -20.20
N SER A 602 10.15 -25.78 -19.69
CA SER A 602 10.21 -24.49 -20.39
C SER A 602 11.32 -23.62 -19.78
N SER A 603 11.91 -22.73 -20.59
CA SER A 603 12.59 -21.54 -20.07
C SER A 603 11.56 -20.49 -19.63
N ASP A 604 12.00 -19.53 -18.84
CA ASP A 604 11.21 -18.40 -18.32
C ASP A 604 12.21 -17.27 -18.00
N LEU A 605 12.31 -16.26 -18.89
CA LEU A 605 13.38 -15.25 -18.89
C LEU A 605 12.92 -13.90 -18.34
N ILE A 606 13.24 -13.64 -17.07
CA ILE A 606 12.95 -12.35 -16.42
C ILE A 606 14.12 -11.38 -16.49
N ALA A 607 13.79 -10.09 -16.59
CA ALA A 607 14.76 -9.01 -16.46
C ALA A 607 15.07 -8.77 -14.98
N SER A 608 16.35 -8.76 -14.64
CA SER A 608 16.80 -8.25 -13.33
C SER A 608 16.55 -6.74 -13.25
N PRO A 609 16.55 -6.14 -12.03
CA PRO A 609 16.54 -4.70 -11.87
C PRO A 609 17.57 -4.02 -12.78
N VAL A 610 17.17 -2.92 -13.42
CA VAL A 610 18.01 -2.19 -14.36
C VAL A 610 19.00 -1.38 -13.54
N SER A 611 20.28 -1.68 -13.69
CA SER A 611 21.34 -0.91 -13.05
C SER A 611 21.69 0.31 -13.89
N TRP A 612 22.03 1.42 -13.25
CA TRP A 612 22.52 2.62 -13.92
C TRP A 612 23.66 3.29 -13.16
N THR A 613 24.56 3.94 -13.90
CA THR A 613 25.61 4.83 -13.38
C THR A 613 25.54 6.20 -14.08
N PRO A 614 25.72 7.33 -13.36
CA PRO A 614 25.91 7.44 -11.90
C PRO A 614 24.64 7.08 -11.11
N GLY A 615 24.81 6.66 -9.84
CA GLY A 615 23.71 6.23 -8.99
C GLY A 615 22.72 7.34 -8.58
N ASN A 616 23.19 8.59 -8.52
CA ASN A 616 22.35 9.79 -8.45
C ASN A 616 22.69 10.73 -9.63
N PRO A 617 22.02 10.60 -10.78
CA PRO A 617 22.28 11.45 -11.92
C PRO A 617 21.68 12.85 -11.75
N ALA A 618 22.50 13.87 -11.99
CA ALA A 618 22.04 15.25 -12.17
C ALA A 618 21.70 15.53 -13.65
N GLY A 619 20.90 16.56 -13.92
CA GLY A 619 20.61 17.01 -15.29
C GLY A 619 21.89 17.32 -16.07
N GLY A 620 21.96 16.85 -17.31
CA GLY A 620 23.16 16.90 -18.15
C GLY A 620 24.13 15.73 -17.96
N ASN A 621 23.97 14.88 -16.94
CA ASN A 621 24.80 13.67 -16.79
C ASN A 621 24.51 12.65 -17.90
N LEU A 622 25.55 11.96 -18.34
CA LEU A 622 25.42 10.78 -19.20
C LEU A 622 25.15 9.55 -18.32
N VAL A 623 23.92 9.05 -18.34
CA VAL A 623 23.48 7.88 -17.58
C VAL A 623 23.65 6.63 -18.44
N SER A 624 24.45 5.68 -17.97
CA SER A 624 24.70 4.39 -18.65
C SER A 624 23.94 3.27 -17.96
N PHE A 625 23.32 2.38 -18.72
CA PHE A 625 22.37 1.36 -18.22
C PHE A 625 22.86 -0.07 -18.49
N SER A 626 22.55 -0.99 -17.58
CA SER A 626 22.78 -2.44 -17.77
C SER A 626 21.68 -3.32 -17.17
N VAL A 627 21.50 -4.52 -17.75
CA VAL A 627 20.45 -5.48 -17.38
C VAL A 627 20.98 -6.91 -17.41
N SER A 628 20.82 -7.67 -16.33
CA SER A 628 21.02 -9.12 -16.33
C SER A 628 19.71 -9.86 -16.65
N ILE A 629 19.79 -10.94 -17.43
CA ILE A 629 18.67 -11.86 -17.64
C ILE A 629 18.79 -13.00 -16.61
N LYS A 630 17.69 -13.38 -15.97
CA LYS A 630 17.60 -14.59 -15.15
C LYS A 630 16.64 -15.57 -15.81
N ASN A 631 17.08 -16.80 -16.05
CA ASN A 631 16.19 -17.90 -16.40
C ASN A 631 15.68 -18.53 -15.11
N GLN A 632 14.42 -18.31 -14.76
CA GLN A 632 13.76 -18.94 -13.62
C GLN A 632 13.00 -20.23 -14.00
N GLY A 633 13.05 -20.62 -15.27
CA GLY A 633 12.37 -21.79 -15.82
C GLY A 633 13.02 -23.11 -15.43
N THR A 634 12.35 -24.21 -15.80
CA THR A 634 12.79 -25.59 -15.52
C THR A 634 13.68 -26.17 -16.63
N ALA A 635 13.75 -25.53 -17.79
CA ALA A 635 14.65 -25.86 -18.89
C ALA A 635 15.63 -24.71 -19.15
N ALA A 636 16.74 -25.02 -19.84
CA ALA A 636 17.64 -23.99 -20.35
C ALA A 636 17.00 -23.22 -21.52
N SER A 637 17.40 -21.96 -21.71
CA SER A 637 17.00 -21.16 -22.86
C SER A 637 17.46 -21.78 -24.18
N ALA A 638 16.99 -21.26 -25.31
CA ALA A 638 17.61 -21.54 -26.60
C ALA A 638 19.07 -21.06 -26.65
N THR A 639 19.82 -21.57 -27.63
CA THR A 639 21.16 -21.09 -27.95
C THR A 639 21.07 -19.95 -28.97
N GLY A 640 21.73 -18.83 -28.68
CA GLY A 640 21.75 -17.68 -29.58
C GLY A 640 21.63 -16.34 -28.85
N ALA A 641 21.03 -15.36 -29.53
CA ALA A 641 20.90 -13.99 -29.08
C ALA A 641 19.59 -13.77 -28.32
N HIS A 642 19.68 -13.51 -27.02
CA HIS A 642 18.60 -13.08 -26.15
C HIS A 642 18.59 -11.55 -26.17
N ALA A 643 17.70 -10.95 -26.96
CA ALA A 643 17.67 -9.50 -27.16
C ALA A 643 16.93 -8.80 -26.02
N ILE A 644 17.41 -7.62 -25.63
CA ILE A 644 16.80 -6.78 -24.60
C ILE A 644 16.51 -5.41 -25.22
N THR A 645 15.30 -4.90 -25.01
CA THR A 645 14.94 -3.50 -25.28
C THR A 645 14.78 -2.77 -23.95
N LEU A 646 15.38 -1.59 -23.85
CA LEU A 646 15.23 -0.69 -22.70
C LEU A 646 14.63 0.63 -23.18
N THR A 647 13.43 0.97 -22.70
CA THR A 647 12.71 2.17 -23.09
C THR A 647 12.58 3.09 -21.87
N ILE A 648 13.06 4.32 -22.02
CA ILE A 648 12.96 5.40 -21.04
C ILE A 648 11.83 6.32 -21.48
N THR A 649 10.74 6.37 -20.71
CA THR A 649 9.66 7.36 -20.89
C THR A 649 9.71 8.43 -19.81
N ASP A 650 9.31 9.64 -20.16
CA ASP A 650 8.96 10.68 -19.19
C ASP A 650 7.71 10.24 -18.42
N ALA A 651 7.75 10.28 -17.08
CA ALA A 651 6.71 9.68 -16.25
C ALA A 651 5.44 10.54 -16.11
N THR A 652 5.46 11.80 -16.56
CA THR A 652 4.32 12.72 -16.52
C THR A 652 3.55 12.72 -17.84
N THR A 653 4.27 12.64 -18.96
CA THR A 653 3.72 12.69 -20.32
C THR A 653 3.61 11.32 -20.99
N ASN A 654 4.28 10.30 -20.45
CA ASN A 654 4.51 8.98 -21.07
C ASN A 654 5.25 9.02 -22.43
N ALA A 655 5.83 10.16 -22.81
CA ALA A 655 6.59 10.29 -24.04
C ALA A 655 7.88 9.46 -23.97
N VAL A 656 8.20 8.70 -25.02
CA VAL A 656 9.49 7.97 -25.13
C VAL A 656 10.61 8.98 -25.35
N VAL A 657 11.51 9.09 -24.37
CA VAL A 657 12.68 9.98 -24.40
C VAL A 657 13.88 9.26 -25.03
N LYS A 658 14.00 7.96 -24.79
CA LYS A 658 15.06 7.12 -25.36
C LYS A 658 14.60 5.67 -25.48
N THR A 659 14.98 5.02 -26.56
CA THR A 659 15.09 3.55 -26.62
C THR A 659 16.56 3.16 -26.77
N LEU A 660 16.93 2.12 -26.05
CA LEU A 660 18.26 1.52 -25.95
C LEU A 660 18.11 0.00 -26.17
N THR A 661 19.13 -0.66 -26.70
CA THR A 661 19.09 -2.09 -27.01
C THR A 661 20.41 -2.77 -26.67
N GLY A 662 20.32 -4.05 -26.33
CA GLY A 662 21.44 -4.91 -25.98
C GLY A 662 21.07 -6.38 -26.21
N SER A 663 22.03 -7.29 -26.08
CA SER A 663 21.74 -8.72 -26.15
C SER A 663 22.78 -9.56 -25.40
N TYR A 664 22.32 -10.60 -24.72
CA TYR A 664 23.18 -11.69 -24.24
C TYR A 664 23.24 -12.80 -25.31
N ASN A 665 24.45 -13.28 -25.63
CA ASN A 665 24.65 -14.37 -26.57
C ASN A 665 25.08 -15.65 -25.84
N GLY A 666 24.28 -16.71 -25.93
CA GLY A 666 24.59 -18.01 -25.32
C GLY A 666 23.36 -18.84 -24.98
N VAL A 667 23.53 -19.75 -24.02
CA VAL A 667 22.46 -20.51 -23.36
C VAL A 667 22.43 -20.10 -21.89
N ILE A 668 21.24 -19.80 -21.37
CA ILE A 668 21.01 -19.49 -19.96
C ILE A 668 20.41 -20.74 -19.31
N ALA A 669 21.17 -21.42 -18.46
CA ALA A 669 20.71 -22.61 -17.76
C ALA A 669 19.55 -22.31 -16.79
N ALA A 670 18.73 -23.31 -16.48
CA ALA A 670 17.66 -23.20 -15.48
C ALA A 670 18.23 -22.71 -14.13
N GLY A 671 17.62 -21.67 -13.56
CA GLY A 671 18.05 -21.01 -12.32
C GLY A 671 19.23 -20.03 -12.48
N ALA A 672 19.87 -19.94 -13.64
CA ALA A 672 21.04 -19.09 -13.85
C ALA A 672 20.69 -17.62 -14.17
N THR A 673 21.59 -16.71 -13.80
CA THR A 673 21.53 -15.28 -14.13
C THR A 673 22.77 -14.90 -14.95
N THR A 674 22.59 -14.10 -16.00
CA THR A 674 23.70 -13.63 -16.84
C THR A 674 24.54 -12.56 -16.15
N VAL A 675 25.76 -12.36 -16.63
CA VAL A 675 26.46 -11.07 -16.43
C VAL A 675 25.60 -9.91 -16.96
N PRO A 676 25.72 -8.68 -16.41
CA PRO A 676 24.94 -7.54 -16.90
C PRO A 676 25.26 -7.22 -18.36
N VAL A 677 24.22 -7.17 -19.20
CA VAL A 677 24.28 -6.70 -20.58
C VAL A 677 24.28 -5.18 -20.56
N SER A 678 25.27 -4.54 -21.20
CA SER A 678 25.25 -3.09 -21.41
C SER A 678 24.17 -2.72 -22.42
N MET A 679 23.34 -1.74 -22.06
CA MET A 679 22.27 -1.20 -22.91
C MET A 679 22.69 0.09 -23.63
N GLY A 680 23.87 0.64 -23.32
CA GLY A 680 24.28 1.98 -23.73
C GLY A 680 23.78 3.07 -22.78
N SER A 681 23.69 4.32 -23.28
CA SER A 681 23.53 5.50 -22.43
C SER A 681 22.63 6.61 -23.00
N TRP A 682 22.24 7.52 -22.11
CA TRP A 682 21.34 8.65 -22.35
C TRP A 682 21.77 9.86 -21.52
N THR A 683 21.84 11.04 -22.14
CA THR A 683 22.07 12.31 -21.44
C THR A 683 20.75 12.74 -20.77
N ALA A 684 20.71 12.70 -19.45
CA ALA A 684 19.49 12.91 -18.68
C ALA A 684 19.09 14.39 -18.56
N GLY A 685 17.79 14.68 -18.54
CA GLY A 685 17.24 15.95 -18.05
C GLY A 685 16.71 15.78 -16.63
N ASN A 686 16.61 16.86 -15.84
CA ASN A 686 15.97 16.80 -14.52
C ASN A 686 14.49 16.41 -14.67
N GLY A 687 14.02 15.45 -13.87
CA GLY A 687 12.64 14.96 -13.97
C GLY A 687 12.43 13.54 -13.41
N LYS A 688 11.21 13.02 -13.60
CA LYS A 688 10.80 11.65 -13.27
C LYS A 688 10.62 10.86 -14.56
N TYR A 689 11.21 9.67 -14.62
CA TYR A 689 11.20 8.79 -15.78
C TYR A 689 10.81 7.37 -15.38
N ASN A 690 10.21 6.62 -16.31
CA ASN A 690 10.02 5.18 -16.19
C ASN A 690 11.01 4.48 -17.11
N VAL A 691 11.69 3.47 -16.59
CA VAL A 691 12.68 2.65 -17.30
C VAL A 691 12.11 1.24 -17.45
N LYS A 692 11.56 0.95 -18.64
CA LYS A 692 11.00 -0.36 -19.02
C LYS A 692 12.09 -1.21 -19.66
N SER A 693 12.44 -2.35 -19.07
CA SER A 693 13.18 -3.44 -19.73
C SER A 693 12.21 -4.47 -20.30
N GLU A 694 12.53 -5.03 -21.46
CA GLU A 694 11.74 -6.02 -22.19
C GLU A 694 12.65 -7.02 -22.90
N ILE A 695 12.59 -8.30 -22.51
CA ILE A 695 13.36 -9.38 -23.12
C ILE A 695 12.58 -10.00 -24.27
N ALA A 696 13.22 -10.17 -25.42
CA ALA A 696 12.66 -10.86 -26.55
C ALA A 696 12.41 -12.34 -26.22
N VAL A 697 11.23 -12.83 -26.62
CA VAL A 697 10.74 -14.19 -26.38
C VAL A 697 11.77 -15.26 -26.80
N ASP A 698 12.13 -16.13 -25.87
CA ASP A 698 13.01 -17.27 -26.13
C ASP A 698 12.26 -18.41 -26.84
N THR A 699 12.95 -19.21 -27.67
CA THR A 699 12.25 -20.27 -28.43
C THR A 699 11.91 -21.50 -27.58
N ASN A 700 12.47 -21.62 -26.38
CA ASN A 700 12.12 -22.66 -25.41
C ASN A 700 11.07 -22.16 -24.37
N GLU A 701 10.58 -20.92 -24.51
CA GLU A 701 9.74 -20.23 -23.52
C GLU A 701 8.26 -20.30 -23.91
N LEU A 702 7.44 -20.93 -23.07
CA LEU A 702 6.01 -21.08 -23.32
C LEU A 702 5.25 -19.75 -23.24
N PRO A 703 4.17 -19.56 -24.04
CA PRO A 703 3.38 -18.33 -24.06
C PRO A 703 2.90 -17.82 -22.69
N VAL A 704 2.66 -18.73 -21.73
CA VAL A 704 2.18 -18.40 -20.38
C VAL A 704 3.21 -17.71 -19.51
N LYS A 705 4.52 -17.86 -19.77
CA LYS A 705 5.59 -17.26 -18.96
C LYS A 705 5.90 -15.82 -19.40
N ARG A 706 5.82 -15.55 -20.70
CA ARG A 706 6.27 -14.34 -21.43
C ARG A 706 5.82 -12.98 -20.90
N ALA A 707 4.83 -12.94 -20.00
CA ALA A 707 4.35 -11.71 -19.38
C ALA A 707 5.39 -11.06 -18.43
N ASN A 708 6.29 -11.86 -17.86
CA ASN A 708 7.31 -11.41 -16.89
C ASN A 708 8.63 -10.97 -17.54
N ASN A 709 8.81 -11.17 -18.86
CA ASN A 709 9.91 -10.63 -19.67
C ASN A 709 9.97 -9.10 -19.64
N ILE A 710 8.89 -8.44 -19.20
CA ILE A 710 8.74 -6.99 -19.06
C ILE A 710 8.84 -6.58 -17.60
N ALA A 711 9.70 -5.61 -17.29
CA ALA A 711 9.79 -4.98 -15.96
C ALA A 711 9.96 -3.46 -16.09
N THR A 712 9.35 -2.68 -15.20
CA THR A 712 9.40 -1.20 -15.23
C THR A 712 9.77 -0.61 -13.88
N GLN A 713 10.86 0.15 -13.85
CA GLN A 713 11.39 0.85 -12.66
C GLN A 713 11.26 2.37 -12.79
N SER A 714 11.25 3.07 -11.67
CA SER A 714 11.27 4.54 -11.63
C SER A 714 12.72 5.04 -11.61
N LEU A 715 13.00 6.13 -12.33
CA LEU A 715 14.28 6.83 -12.33
C LEU A 715 14.01 8.33 -12.13
N PHE A 716 14.63 8.94 -11.13
CA PHE A 716 14.62 10.38 -10.91
C PHE A 716 15.99 10.97 -11.21
N ILE A 717 16.00 12.18 -11.77
CA ILE A 717 17.20 12.92 -12.16
C ILE A 717 17.16 14.27 -11.44
N GLY A 718 18.26 14.65 -10.77
CA GLY A 718 18.40 15.95 -10.09
C GLY A 718 17.81 16.03 -8.67
N ARG A 719 17.76 14.90 -7.95
CA ARG A 719 17.42 14.88 -6.51
C ARG A 719 18.64 15.16 -5.64
N GLY A 720 18.41 15.83 -4.51
CA GLY A 720 19.44 16.23 -3.57
C GLY A 720 20.11 17.57 -3.92
N ALA A 721 21.30 17.79 -3.38
CA ALA A 721 22.08 19.00 -3.58
C ALA A 721 22.79 19.02 -4.94
N ASN A 722 22.64 20.13 -5.66
CA ASN A 722 23.36 20.44 -6.88
C ASN A 722 24.68 21.16 -6.51
N MET A 723 25.77 20.41 -6.52
CA MET A 723 27.09 20.86 -6.09
C MET A 723 28.02 21.15 -7.29
N PRO A 724 28.99 22.07 -7.17
CA PRO A 724 29.81 22.53 -8.30
C PRO A 724 30.87 21.54 -8.79
N TYR A 725 30.93 20.33 -8.24
CA TYR A 725 31.92 19.29 -8.57
C TYR A 725 31.28 18.03 -9.14
N ASP A 726 31.97 17.41 -10.10
CA ASP A 726 31.65 16.06 -10.54
C ASP A 726 32.19 15.02 -9.53
N MET A 727 31.41 13.99 -9.24
CA MET A 727 31.81 12.79 -8.48
C MET A 727 32.11 11.62 -9.43
N TYR A 728 33.05 10.74 -9.06
CA TYR A 728 33.49 9.59 -9.85
C TYR A 728 33.83 8.40 -8.94
N GLU A 729 33.00 7.37 -8.95
CA GLU A 729 33.22 6.14 -8.16
C GLU A 729 34.41 5.35 -8.73
N ALA A 730 35.28 4.82 -7.87
CA ALA A 730 36.52 4.17 -8.29
C ALA A 730 36.27 2.84 -9.03
N GLU A 731 35.19 2.11 -8.70
CA GLU A 731 34.83 0.89 -9.41
C GLU A 731 34.25 1.12 -10.82
N ASP A 732 33.89 2.36 -11.18
CA ASP A 732 33.60 2.73 -12.56
C ASP A 732 34.86 3.17 -13.33
N GLY A 733 35.94 3.51 -12.61
CA GLY A 733 37.25 3.87 -13.17
C GLY A 733 37.98 2.73 -13.89
N ILE A 734 38.97 3.09 -14.72
CA ILE A 734 39.87 2.14 -15.38
C ILE A 734 40.94 1.72 -14.38
N VAL A 735 40.99 0.43 -14.04
CA VAL A 735 41.95 -0.12 -13.06
C VAL A 735 43.07 -0.88 -13.75
N GLY A 736 44.27 -0.87 -13.15
CA GLY A 736 45.43 -1.60 -13.70
C GLY A 736 46.55 -1.81 -12.69
N GLY A 737 47.63 -2.46 -13.15
CA GLY A 737 48.85 -2.69 -12.35
C GLY A 737 48.65 -3.49 -11.06
N GLY A 738 47.67 -4.40 -11.04
CA GLY A 738 47.33 -5.20 -9.84
C GLY A 738 46.27 -4.59 -8.93
N ALA A 739 45.68 -3.45 -9.29
CA ALA A 739 44.53 -2.88 -8.58
C ALA A 739 43.30 -3.79 -8.66
N VAL A 740 42.53 -3.89 -7.57
CA VAL A 740 41.36 -4.79 -7.46
C VAL A 740 40.10 -4.01 -7.06
N LYS A 741 39.05 -4.11 -7.90
CA LYS A 741 37.69 -3.67 -7.57
C LYS A 741 37.06 -4.64 -6.56
N LEU A 742 36.59 -4.14 -5.44
CA LEU A 742 35.96 -4.95 -4.39
C LEU A 742 34.50 -5.30 -4.74
N THR A 743 34.08 -6.51 -4.37
CA THR A 743 32.68 -6.94 -4.43
C THR A 743 31.88 -6.29 -3.30
N ALA A 744 30.67 -5.83 -3.61
CA ALA A 744 29.82 -5.15 -2.63
C ALA A 744 29.36 -6.04 -1.48
N ASN A 745 29.28 -5.46 -0.29
CA ASN A 745 28.66 -6.06 0.90
C ASN A 745 27.97 -4.96 1.75
N ARG A 746 27.77 -5.19 3.06
CA ARG A 746 27.16 -4.25 4.02
C ARG A 746 27.86 -4.26 5.40
N ASN A 747 29.06 -4.84 5.49
CA ASN A 747 29.75 -5.09 6.76
C ASN A 747 30.31 -3.78 7.33
N ILE A 748 30.03 -3.50 8.60
CA ILE A 748 30.67 -2.40 9.34
C ILE A 748 32.17 -2.72 9.51
N GLY A 749 33.04 -1.73 9.30
CA GLY A 749 34.49 -1.90 9.35
C GLY A 749 35.12 -2.59 8.13
N ASP A 750 34.37 -2.82 7.04
CA ASP A 750 34.86 -3.38 5.78
C ASP A 750 35.08 -2.33 4.70
N LEU A 751 36.12 -2.52 3.87
CA LEU A 751 36.51 -1.58 2.83
C LEU A 751 35.46 -1.40 1.72
N ALA A 752 34.65 -2.41 1.41
CA ALA A 752 33.50 -2.26 0.53
C ALA A 752 32.24 -1.87 1.33
N GLY A 753 32.06 -2.41 2.53
CA GLY A 753 30.90 -2.10 3.39
C GLY A 753 30.74 -0.61 3.75
N GLU A 754 31.83 0.15 3.88
CA GLU A 754 31.82 1.59 4.23
C GLU A 754 32.10 2.56 3.06
N ALA A 755 32.14 2.07 1.82
CA ALA A 755 32.40 2.87 0.63
C ALA A 755 31.12 3.26 -0.14
N SER A 756 31.19 4.26 -1.03
CA SER A 756 30.10 4.66 -1.92
C SER A 756 29.75 3.51 -2.85
N GLY A 757 28.46 3.35 -3.17
CA GLY A 757 28.00 2.18 -3.94
C GLY A 757 28.20 0.83 -3.21
N ARG A 758 28.73 0.87 -1.98
CA ARG A 758 29.33 -0.24 -1.21
C ARG A 758 30.50 -0.91 -1.93
N ARG A 759 31.36 -0.16 -2.64
CA ARG A 759 32.50 -0.71 -3.42
C ARG A 759 33.68 0.25 -3.40
N ALA A 760 34.88 -0.28 -3.64
CA ALA A 760 36.12 0.52 -3.71
C ALA A 760 37.15 -0.18 -4.61
N VAL A 761 38.25 0.53 -4.94
CA VAL A 761 39.43 -0.03 -5.60
C VAL A 761 40.61 -0.07 -4.63
N THR A 762 41.19 -1.25 -4.43
CA THR A 762 42.42 -1.40 -3.65
C THR A 762 43.67 -1.28 -4.52
N LEU A 763 44.66 -0.50 -4.06
CA LEU A 763 45.93 -0.25 -4.73
C LEU A 763 47.07 -0.85 -3.89
N ASN A 764 47.22 -2.17 -3.95
CA ASN A 764 48.04 -2.90 -2.96
C ASN A 764 49.49 -3.16 -3.41
N THR A 765 49.77 -3.19 -4.72
CA THR A 765 51.11 -3.42 -5.28
C THR A 765 51.70 -2.17 -5.95
N THR A 766 53.02 -2.10 -6.09
CA THR A 766 53.65 -1.01 -6.88
C THR A 766 53.21 -1.11 -8.33
N GLY A 767 52.79 0.02 -8.91
CA GLY A 767 52.17 0.12 -10.23
C GLY A 767 50.65 0.05 -10.22
N SER A 768 50.00 -0.32 -9.10
CA SER A 768 48.53 -0.37 -9.02
C SER A 768 47.90 1.02 -9.16
N TYR A 769 46.87 1.13 -9.99
CA TYR A 769 46.18 2.40 -10.23
C TYR A 769 44.67 2.28 -10.46
N VAL A 770 43.97 3.41 -10.26
CA VAL A 770 42.65 3.71 -10.81
C VAL A 770 42.71 5.03 -11.59
N GLU A 771 42.16 5.05 -12.80
CA GLU A 771 42.18 6.16 -13.75
C GLU A 771 40.76 6.57 -14.17
N PHE A 772 40.53 7.88 -14.23
CA PHE A 772 39.25 8.53 -14.50
C PHE A 772 39.39 9.50 -15.67
N THR A 773 38.37 9.63 -16.51
CA THR A 773 38.31 10.66 -17.56
C THR A 773 37.44 11.82 -17.07
N THR A 774 37.96 13.05 -17.12
CA THR A 774 37.25 14.24 -16.63
C THR A 774 36.03 14.59 -17.49
N LYS A 775 34.86 14.76 -16.86
CA LYS A 775 33.61 15.19 -17.52
C LYS A 775 33.64 16.69 -17.83
N ALA A 776 34.06 17.49 -16.83
CA ALA A 776 34.29 18.93 -16.92
C ALA A 776 35.78 19.28 -16.78
N SER A 777 36.13 20.53 -17.03
CA SER A 777 37.43 21.08 -16.64
C SER A 777 37.53 21.18 -15.12
N THR A 778 38.74 21.04 -14.57
CA THR A 778 38.99 21.07 -13.11
C THR A 778 40.33 21.71 -12.80
N ASN A 779 40.49 22.28 -11.61
CA ASN A 779 41.80 22.63 -11.04
C ASN A 779 41.99 22.08 -9.62
N THR A 780 41.10 21.19 -9.16
CA THR A 780 41.19 20.53 -7.85
C THR A 780 40.91 19.04 -7.93
N LEU A 781 41.30 18.32 -6.88
CA LEU A 781 40.87 16.96 -6.63
C LEU A 781 40.59 16.78 -5.14
N VAL A 782 39.47 16.15 -4.83
CA VAL A 782 39.21 15.48 -3.56
C VAL A 782 39.19 13.98 -3.82
N THR A 783 39.69 13.15 -2.90
CA THR A 783 39.49 11.70 -2.92
C THR A 783 39.06 11.21 -1.55
N ARG A 784 38.07 10.30 -1.53
CA ARG A 784 37.74 9.53 -0.32
C ARG A 784 38.53 8.23 -0.34
N PHE A 785 39.24 7.97 0.74
CA PHE A 785 40.25 6.91 0.80
C PHE A 785 40.27 6.24 2.18
N SER A 786 40.79 5.01 2.22
CA SER A 786 41.21 4.34 3.45
C SER A 786 42.68 3.95 3.34
N ILE A 787 43.44 4.20 4.40
CA ILE A 787 44.78 3.65 4.64
C ILE A 787 44.81 3.01 6.05
N PRO A 788 45.69 2.03 6.32
CA PRO A 788 45.78 1.39 7.62
C PRO A 788 46.06 2.36 8.78
N ASP A 789 45.47 2.08 9.93
CA ASP A 789 45.65 2.90 11.13
C ASP A 789 46.95 2.62 11.89
N GLY A 790 47.33 3.55 12.77
CA GLY A 790 48.42 3.40 13.72
C GLY A 790 48.04 2.46 14.87
N ALA A 791 49.01 1.69 15.39
CA ALA A 791 48.77 0.68 16.43
C ALA A 791 48.19 1.22 17.76
N SER A 792 48.17 2.55 17.94
CA SER A 792 47.62 3.26 19.10
C SER A 792 46.27 3.97 18.86
N GLY A 793 45.86 4.17 17.60
CA GLY A 793 44.70 5.03 17.25
C GLY A 793 45.05 6.49 16.92
N ASP A 794 46.34 6.84 16.82
CA ASP A 794 46.81 8.20 16.51
C ASP A 794 46.89 8.50 14.99
N GLY A 795 46.51 7.56 14.14
CA GLY A 795 46.64 7.65 12.68
C GLY A 795 47.99 7.19 12.10
N THR A 796 48.01 6.93 10.80
CA THR A 796 49.21 6.94 9.96
C THR A 796 49.14 8.08 8.93
N ASN A 797 50.29 8.41 8.32
CA ASN A 797 50.35 9.33 7.19
C ASN A 797 50.98 8.62 5.98
N ALA A 798 50.42 8.87 4.80
CA ALA A 798 50.90 8.31 3.54
C ALA A 798 50.85 9.38 2.44
N THR A 799 51.46 9.07 1.29
CA THR A 799 51.22 9.81 0.04
C THR A 799 50.72 8.85 -1.03
N LEU A 800 49.97 9.37 -2.01
CA LEU A 800 49.60 8.67 -3.23
C LEU A 800 49.88 9.55 -4.45
N ASN A 801 50.35 8.98 -5.55
CA ASN A 801 50.80 9.78 -6.69
C ASN A 801 49.65 10.01 -7.69
N ILE A 802 49.49 11.27 -8.10
CA ILE A 802 48.50 11.71 -9.08
C ILE A 802 49.20 11.96 -10.42
N TYR A 803 48.72 11.27 -11.44
CA TYR A 803 49.10 11.44 -12.83
C TYR A 803 47.97 12.15 -13.60
N VAL A 804 48.33 13.04 -14.52
CA VAL A 804 47.40 13.72 -15.43
C VAL A 804 47.85 13.43 -16.86
N ASN A 805 46.97 12.88 -17.70
CA ASN A 805 47.28 12.44 -19.06
C ASN A 805 48.55 11.56 -19.12
N GLY A 806 48.72 10.67 -18.14
CA GLY A 806 49.88 9.78 -18.00
C GLY A 806 51.17 10.39 -17.46
N VAL A 807 51.23 11.71 -17.21
CA VAL A 807 52.41 12.42 -16.66
C VAL A 807 52.23 12.65 -15.16
N PHE A 808 53.27 12.44 -14.35
CA PHE A 808 53.21 12.74 -12.90
C PHE A 808 52.95 14.23 -12.68
N SER A 809 51.95 14.55 -11.85
CA SER A 809 51.55 15.94 -11.56
C SER A 809 51.88 16.32 -10.11
N LYS A 810 51.31 15.61 -9.13
CA LYS A 810 51.51 15.85 -7.69
C LYS A 810 51.42 14.55 -6.91
N ALA A 811 51.95 14.52 -5.70
CA ALA A 811 51.55 13.54 -4.69
C ALA A 811 50.53 14.19 -3.75
N ILE A 812 49.45 13.48 -3.44
CA ILE A 812 48.47 13.89 -2.42
C ILE A 812 48.82 13.26 -1.08
N SER A 813 48.81 14.07 -0.02
CA SER A 813 48.99 13.62 1.36
C SER A 813 47.70 13.02 1.90
N LEU A 814 47.79 11.84 2.47
CA LEU A 814 46.69 11.09 3.09
C LEU A 814 47.01 10.87 4.58
N THR A 815 45.99 10.89 5.43
CA THR A 815 46.12 10.59 6.86
C THR A 815 44.97 9.70 7.32
N SER A 816 45.20 8.79 8.26
CA SER A 816 44.09 8.04 8.89
C SER A 816 43.65 8.63 10.23
N LYS A 817 44.27 9.72 10.69
CA LYS A 817 44.06 10.37 12.00
C LYS A 817 42.60 10.65 12.36
N TYR A 818 41.76 10.92 11.36
CA TYR A 818 40.36 11.31 11.53
C TYR A 818 39.37 10.18 11.21
N ALA A 819 39.85 9.10 10.59
CA ALA A 819 39.13 7.85 10.41
C ALA A 819 39.40 6.90 11.60
N TRP A 820 38.91 5.66 11.49
CA TRP A 820 39.16 4.55 12.41
C TRP A 820 38.66 4.83 13.84
N LEU A 821 37.34 4.81 13.97
CA LEU A 821 36.69 4.65 15.27
C LEU A 821 36.51 3.15 15.57
N TYR A 822 36.40 2.81 16.86
CA TYR A 822 36.44 1.44 17.34
C TYR A 822 35.44 1.19 18.47
N GLY A 823 34.96 -0.05 18.58
CA GLY A 823 34.01 -0.47 19.60
C GLY A 823 32.56 -0.33 19.14
N SER A 824 31.63 -0.18 20.09
CA SER A 824 30.19 -0.19 19.79
C SER A 824 29.68 1.13 19.20
N GLU A 825 28.78 0.99 18.23
CA GLU A 825 27.75 1.91 17.74
C GLU A 825 27.39 3.07 18.71
N ILE A 826 27.09 2.72 19.96
CA ILE A 826 26.51 3.63 20.96
C ILE A 826 27.52 4.70 21.40
N ASN A 827 28.79 4.35 21.54
CA ASN A 827 29.88 5.25 21.98
C ASN A 827 31.23 4.74 21.42
N PRO A 828 31.49 4.91 20.11
CA PRO A 828 32.74 4.45 19.51
C PRO A 828 33.88 5.44 19.81
N GLY A 829 35.08 4.91 20.08
CA GLY A 829 36.27 5.72 20.42
C GLY A 829 37.44 5.46 19.48
N ASN A 830 38.39 6.39 19.39
CA ASN A 830 39.54 6.33 18.48
C ASN A 830 40.72 5.49 19.03
N SER A 831 40.44 4.30 19.58
CA SER A 831 41.50 3.39 20.04
C SER A 831 41.24 1.97 19.55
N PRO A 832 42.21 1.32 18.85
CA PRO A 832 42.09 -0.06 18.40
C PRO A 832 41.78 -1.08 19.51
N SER A 833 42.03 -0.74 20.78
CA SER A 833 41.65 -1.60 21.92
C SER A 833 40.15 -1.60 22.28
N SER A 834 39.36 -0.67 21.73
CA SER A 834 37.94 -0.52 22.06
C SER A 834 37.00 -1.53 21.37
N GLY A 835 37.47 -2.24 20.34
CA GLY A 835 36.72 -3.31 19.67
C GLY A 835 36.87 -3.30 18.15
N SER A 836 35.86 -3.76 17.42
CA SER A 836 35.84 -3.76 15.95
C SER A 836 35.92 -2.34 15.36
N PRO A 837 36.56 -2.16 14.18
CA PRO A 837 36.65 -0.86 13.52
C PRO A 837 35.33 -0.41 12.88
N ARG A 838 35.20 0.90 12.67
CA ARG A 838 34.18 1.59 11.87
C ARG A 838 34.68 2.98 11.45
N HIS A 839 33.99 3.64 10.53
CA HIS A 839 34.39 4.95 9.99
C HIS A 839 35.83 4.93 9.44
N ILE A 840 36.17 3.94 8.62
CA ILE A 840 37.55 3.62 8.21
C ILE A 840 38.05 4.45 7.01
N TYR A 841 37.29 5.47 6.60
CA TYR A 841 37.52 6.29 5.42
C TYR A 841 37.52 7.79 5.77
N ASP A 842 38.45 8.54 5.19
CA ASP A 842 38.56 10.01 5.28
C ASP A 842 38.65 10.64 3.87
N GLU A 843 38.60 11.98 3.77
CA GLU A 843 38.77 12.73 2.52
C GLU A 843 40.07 13.54 2.51
N ALA A 844 40.80 13.51 1.39
CA ALA A 844 41.99 14.32 1.16
C ALA A 844 41.78 15.23 -0.05
N ASN A 845 42.24 16.47 0.04
CA ASN A 845 42.01 17.52 -0.95
C ASN A 845 43.30 18.21 -1.42
N ILE A 846 43.39 18.51 -2.72
CA ILE A 846 44.56 19.14 -3.36
C ILE A 846 44.13 20.06 -4.52
N MET A 847 44.93 21.10 -4.79
CA MET A 847 44.78 21.99 -5.94
C MET A 847 45.94 21.80 -6.92
N PHE A 848 45.65 21.73 -8.21
CA PHE A 848 46.63 21.65 -9.29
C PHE A 848 47.17 23.03 -9.66
N ASP A 849 48.39 23.09 -10.23
CA ASP A 849 49.03 24.37 -10.59
C ASP A 849 48.49 24.99 -11.90
N SER A 850 47.58 24.28 -12.57
CA SER A 850 46.92 24.67 -13.82
C SER A 850 45.56 23.98 -13.97
N THR A 851 44.65 24.55 -14.74
CA THR A 851 43.39 23.89 -15.12
C THR A 851 43.65 22.68 -16.03
N ILE A 852 43.15 21.53 -15.61
CA ILE A 852 43.05 20.29 -16.38
C ILE A 852 41.78 20.38 -17.24
N PRO A 853 41.84 20.32 -18.58
CA PRO A 853 40.66 20.37 -19.43
C PRO A 853 39.76 19.13 -19.29
N ALA A 854 38.47 19.29 -19.58
CA ALA A 854 37.54 18.19 -19.82
C ALA A 854 38.09 17.18 -20.84
N GLY A 855 37.84 15.89 -20.64
CA GLY A 855 38.35 14.79 -21.46
C GLY A 855 39.79 14.36 -21.16
N SER A 856 40.48 14.99 -20.20
CA SER A 856 41.79 14.53 -19.72
C SER A 856 41.65 13.28 -18.85
N THR A 857 42.70 12.47 -18.74
CA THR A 857 42.77 11.44 -17.69
C THR A 857 43.39 11.98 -16.41
N ILE A 858 42.84 11.58 -15.25
CA ILE A 858 43.45 11.73 -13.93
C ILE A 858 43.55 10.34 -13.32
N LYS A 859 44.74 9.96 -12.84
CA LYS A 859 45.04 8.62 -12.34
C LYS A 859 45.69 8.68 -10.96
N LEU A 860 45.11 7.96 -10.01
CA LEU A 860 45.70 7.72 -8.69
C LEU A 860 46.50 6.40 -8.75
N GLN A 861 47.79 6.46 -8.44
CA GLN A 861 48.73 5.34 -8.61
C GLN A 861 49.63 5.18 -7.39
N LYS A 862 49.85 3.93 -6.97
CA LYS A 862 50.84 3.53 -5.96
C LYS A 862 52.17 3.24 -6.64
N ASP A 863 53.13 4.15 -6.54
CA ASP A 863 54.52 3.92 -6.97
C ASP A 863 55.40 3.36 -5.85
N SER A 864 56.67 3.09 -6.15
CA SER A 864 57.65 2.54 -5.20
C SER A 864 57.91 3.45 -3.99
N VAL A 865 57.64 4.75 -4.11
CA VAL A 865 57.72 5.74 -3.02
C VAL A 865 56.47 5.75 -2.12
N ASN A 866 55.34 5.21 -2.60
CA ASN A 866 54.07 5.18 -1.87
C ASN A 866 53.99 3.87 -1.08
N THR A 867 54.44 3.87 0.18
CA THR A 867 54.67 2.64 0.95
C THR A 867 53.41 1.97 1.50
N SER A 868 52.31 2.70 1.70
CA SER A 868 51.10 2.20 2.37
C SER A 868 50.28 1.20 1.54
N GLN A 869 49.19 0.70 2.12
CA GLN A 869 48.07 0.10 1.37
C GLN A 869 46.97 1.17 1.23
N TYR A 870 46.17 1.10 0.16
CA TYR A 870 45.15 2.12 -0.12
C TYR A 870 43.87 1.44 -0.63
N ALA A 871 42.72 1.85 -0.12
CA ALA A 871 41.45 1.72 -0.82
C ALA A 871 41.01 3.11 -1.27
N ILE A 872 40.64 3.25 -2.55
CA ILE A 872 40.05 4.45 -3.13
C ILE A 872 38.57 4.18 -3.32
N ASP A 873 37.74 5.02 -2.73
CA ASP A 873 36.29 4.97 -2.85
C ASP A 873 35.86 5.79 -4.08
N PHE A 874 36.14 7.09 -4.07
CA PHE A 874 35.84 7.98 -5.19
C PHE A 874 36.83 9.14 -5.32
N ILE A 875 36.69 9.91 -6.40
CA ILE A 875 37.20 11.28 -6.51
C ILE A 875 36.07 12.29 -6.73
N SER A 876 36.27 13.53 -6.31
CA SER A 876 35.47 14.71 -6.70
C SER A 876 36.36 15.75 -7.37
N LEU A 877 35.90 16.35 -8.47
CA LEU A 877 36.68 17.31 -9.28
C LEU A 877 35.90 18.62 -9.47
N GLU A 878 36.55 19.77 -9.26
CA GLU A 878 35.93 21.10 -9.30
C GLU A 878 36.83 22.11 -10.04
N GLN A 879 36.24 23.01 -10.83
CA GLN A 879 36.96 24.21 -11.30
C GLN A 879 36.59 25.42 -10.44
N VAL A 880 37.57 25.94 -9.71
CA VAL A 880 37.38 27.06 -8.76
C VAL A 880 38.32 28.23 -9.05
N SER A 881 37.93 29.40 -8.56
CA SER A 881 38.71 30.65 -8.63
C SER A 881 38.49 31.48 -7.37
N PRO A 882 39.48 32.23 -6.88
CA PRO A 882 39.33 33.03 -5.66
C PRO A 882 38.43 34.24 -5.91
N MET A 883 37.45 34.44 -5.04
CA MET A 883 36.63 35.65 -5.02
C MET A 883 37.41 36.82 -4.39
N ALA A 884 37.31 38.00 -4.99
CA ALA A 884 37.94 39.22 -4.49
C ALA A 884 37.13 39.87 -3.35
N ASN A 885 37.73 40.85 -2.67
CA ASN A 885 37.01 41.69 -1.69
C ASN A 885 35.81 42.39 -2.37
N PRO A 886 34.56 42.19 -1.92
CA PRO A 886 33.38 42.78 -2.56
C PRO A 886 33.37 44.32 -2.57
N ASP A 887 33.98 44.95 -1.56
CA ASP A 887 34.13 46.41 -1.48
C ASP A 887 35.26 46.78 -0.50
N PRO A 888 36.48 47.08 -0.99
CA PRO A 888 37.61 47.44 -0.13
C PRO A 888 37.41 48.67 0.77
N ALA A 889 36.39 49.51 0.53
CA ALA A 889 36.06 50.63 1.41
C ALA A 889 35.10 50.24 2.55
N LYS A 890 34.36 49.12 2.41
CA LYS A 890 33.33 48.67 3.39
C LYS A 890 33.66 47.38 4.13
N TYR A 891 34.67 46.63 3.69
CA TYR A 891 35.11 45.40 4.35
C TYR A 891 36.47 45.59 5.03
N ALA A 892 36.53 45.39 6.34
CA ALA A 892 37.78 45.28 7.07
C ALA A 892 38.53 44.01 6.63
N VAL A 893 39.86 44.08 6.60
CA VAL A 893 40.72 42.93 6.28
C VAL A 893 41.61 42.66 7.51
N PRO A 894 41.76 41.39 7.95
CA PRO A 894 42.70 41.01 9.01
C PRO A 894 44.13 41.45 8.68
N ALA A 895 44.92 41.77 9.71
CA ALA A 895 46.34 42.13 9.55
C ALA A 895 47.25 40.92 9.26
N GLY A 896 46.73 39.71 9.46
CA GLY A 896 47.43 38.44 9.33
C GLY A 896 46.45 37.27 9.41
N PHE A 897 46.98 36.06 9.62
CA PHE A 897 46.22 34.81 9.57
C PHE A 897 45.94 34.20 10.97
N THR A 898 46.19 34.93 12.06
CA THR A 898 45.93 34.42 13.41
C THR A 898 44.48 34.64 13.85
N HIS A 899 44.04 33.89 14.86
CA HIS A 899 42.79 34.16 15.57
C HIS A 899 42.64 35.64 15.97
N GLN A 900 43.69 36.26 16.54
CA GLN A 900 43.59 37.63 17.01
C GLN A 900 43.48 38.64 15.85
N ASP A 901 44.10 38.38 14.68
CA ASP A 901 43.97 39.25 13.50
C ASP A 901 42.52 39.30 12.99
N VAL A 902 41.84 38.15 12.98
CA VAL A 902 40.45 38.03 12.52
C VAL A 902 39.49 38.61 13.56
N GLN A 903 39.70 38.36 14.86
CA GLN A 903 38.90 38.98 15.92
C GLN A 903 39.08 40.51 15.94
N ASN A 904 40.31 41.02 15.77
CA ASN A 904 40.58 42.45 15.62
C ASN A 904 39.83 43.06 14.42
N ALA A 905 39.68 42.33 13.31
CA ALA A 905 38.90 42.79 12.16
C ALA A 905 37.39 42.82 12.46
N LEU A 906 36.85 41.80 13.14
CA LEU A 906 35.45 41.78 13.61
C LEU A 906 35.17 42.93 14.56
N ASP A 907 36.05 43.17 15.54
CA ASP A 907 35.94 44.27 16.49
C ASP A 907 36.07 45.64 15.82
N LYS A 908 36.94 45.80 14.81
CA LYS A 908 37.01 47.02 14.01
C LYS A 908 35.70 47.33 13.29
N VAL A 909 35.00 46.31 12.78
CA VAL A 909 33.66 46.50 12.20
C VAL A 909 32.66 46.86 13.29
N ARG A 910 32.61 46.08 14.38
CA ARG A 910 31.70 46.29 15.53
C ARG A 910 31.79 47.70 16.12
N MET A 911 33.01 48.23 16.26
CA MET A 911 33.28 49.56 16.81
C MET A 911 33.07 50.71 15.81
N ASP A 912 32.85 50.44 14.51
CA ASP A 912 32.58 51.49 13.53
C ASP A 912 31.19 52.12 13.76
N THR A 913 31.22 53.35 14.30
CA THR A 913 30.06 54.22 14.49
C THR A 913 29.67 55.03 13.26
N THR A 914 30.50 55.04 12.20
CA THR A 914 30.21 55.77 10.96
C THR A 914 29.27 55.02 10.02
N GLY A 915 29.13 53.69 10.20
CA GLY A 915 28.30 52.83 9.36
C GLY A 915 28.90 52.51 8.00
N ASN A 916 30.16 52.89 7.75
CA ASN A 916 30.86 52.59 6.50
C ASN A 916 31.29 51.11 6.42
N LEU A 917 31.65 50.51 7.56
CA LEU A 917 32.05 49.09 7.60
C LEU A 917 30.85 48.17 7.79
N VAL A 918 30.64 47.28 6.80
CA VAL A 918 29.54 46.30 6.75
C VAL A 918 30.01 44.87 7.04
N GLY A 919 31.31 44.62 7.05
CA GLY A 919 31.84 43.26 7.07
C GLY A 919 33.34 43.12 7.25
N VAL A 920 33.78 41.88 7.39
CA VAL A 920 35.17 41.44 7.31
C VAL A 920 35.34 40.62 6.04
N TYR A 921 36.28 41.01 5.18
CA TYR A 921 36.73 40.17 4.08
C TYR A 921 37.97 39.39 4.50
N LEU A 922 37.97 38.09 4.23
CA LEU A 922 39.04 37.15 4.54
C LEU A 922 39.74 36.75 3.22
N PRO A 923 40.95 37.27 2.94
CA PRO A 923 41.74 36.88 1.78
C PRO A 923 42.03 35.37 1.68
N THR A 924 42.61 34.98 0.55
CA THR A 924 43.15 33.63 0.35
C THR A 924 44.25 33.32 1.39
N GLY A 925 44.11 32.24 2.15
CA GLY A 925 45.08 31.83 3.17
C GLY A 925 44.53 30.76 4.12
N THR A 926 45.44 30.21 4.92
CA THR A 926 45.13 29.28 6.01
C THR A 926 45.21 30.02 7.33
N TYR A 927 44.12 30.05 8.09
CA TYR A 927 43.94 30.84 9.31
C TYR A 927 43.91 29.90 10.52
N GLU A 928 44.91 29.99 11.40
CA GLU A 928 44.97 29.14 12.60
C GLU A 928 44.14 29.76 13.73
N THR A 929 43.18 28.99 14.26
CA THR A 929 42.23 29.45 15.28
C THR A 929 42.20 28.56 16.50
N SER A 930 42.45 29.12 17.69
CA SER A 930 42.50 28.39 18.96
C SER A 930 41.19 28.37 19.75
N SER A 931 40.15 29.05 19.24
CA SER A 931 38.94 29.39 19.99
C SER A 931 37.85 29.92 19.05
N LYS A 932 36.61 29.97 19.55
CA LYS A 932 35.47 30.60 18.87
C LYS A 932 35.56 32.13 18.83
N PHE A 933 35.38 32.70 17.64
CA PHE A 933 35.16 34.13 17.42
C PHE A 933 33.84 34.62 18.04
N GLN A 934 33.82 35.86 18.52
CA GLN A 934 32.66 36.48 19.15
C GLN A 934 32.04 37.55 18.24
N VAL A 935 30.78 37.38 17.88
CA VAL A 935 30.04 38.24 16.92
C VAL A 935 28.83 38.89 17.60
N TYR A 936 28.94 40.18 17.89
CA TYR A 936 27.98 40.92 18.72
C TYR A 936 27.98 42.43 18.42
N GLY A 937 27.00 43.15 18.96
CA GLY A 937 26.88 44.62 18.92
C GLY A 937 26.21 45.19 17.66
N LYS A 938 26.45 44.60 16.48
CA LYS A 938 25.68 44.81 15.25
C LYS A 938 25.86 43.64 14.28
N ALA A 939 24.99 43.54 13.28
CA ALA A 939 25.13 42.61 12.16
C ALA A 939 26.46 42.81 11.40
N VAL A 940 27.07 41.72 10.94
CA VAL A 940 28.34 41.72 10.19
C VAL A 940 28.32 40.72 9.04
N LYS A 941 28.99 41.06 7.92
CA LYS A 941 29.25 40.14 6.82
C LYS A 941 30.68 39.60 6.85
N VAL A 942 30.87 38.34 7.23
CA VAL A 942 32.16 37.64 7.20
C VAL A 942 32.25 36.86 5.89
N ILE A 943 33.06 37.35 4.94
CA ILE A 943 33.10 36.85 3.56
C ILE A 943 34.53 36.40 3.21
N GLY A 944 34.70 35.13 2.86
CA GLY A 944 35.97 34.60 2.35
C GLY A 944 36.12 34.64 0.83
N ALA A 945 37.30 34.26 0.36
CA ALA A 945 37.65 34.14 -1.05
C ALA A 945 37.16 32.82 -1.71
N GLY A 946 36.41 31.98 -0.98
CA GLY A 946 35.91 30.67 -1.40
C GLY A 946 36.46 29.55 -0.50
N PRO A 947 35.72 28.44 -0.27
CA PRO A 947 36.13 27.37 0.65
C PRO A 947 37.51 26.75 0.36
N TRP A 948 37.90 26.62 -0.91
CA TRP A 948 39.23 26.14 -1.30
C TRP A 948 40.37 27.11 -0.95
N TYR A 949 40.06 28.40 -0.74
CA TYR A 949 41.03 29.48 -0.64
C TYR A 949 41.14 30.12 0.74
N THR A 950 40.01 30.27 1.45
CA THR A 950 39.97 30.80 2.82
C THR A 950 39.65 29.64 3.76
N ARG A 951 40.68 29.13 4.44
CA ARG A 951 40.59 27.89 5.24
C ARG A 951 40.93 28.18 6.69
N PHE A 952 39.97 28.07 7.59
CA PHE A 952 40.22 28.03 9.03
C PHE A 952 40.68 26.64 9.44
N VAL A 953 41.70 26.56 10.32
CA VAL A 953 42.26 25.30 10.82
C VAL A 953 42.48 25.38 12.34
N ALA A 954 42.24 24.28 13.04
CA ALA A 954 42.64 24.15 14.44
C ALA A 954 44.17 23.89 14.55
N PRO A 955 44.86 24.40 15.59
CA PRO A 955 46.30 24.20 15.78
C PRO A 955 46.71 22.73 15.84
N ASN A 956 47.78 22.38 15.14
CA ASN A 956 48.39 21.04 15.19
C ASN A 956 49.03 20.71 16.55
N SER A 957 49.24 21.70 17.41
CA SER A 957 49.69 21.57 18.80
C SER A 957 48.57 21.26 19.79
N GLN A 958 47.33 21.10 19.31
CA GLN A 958 46.13 20.83 20.09
C GLN A 958 45.33 19.67 19.47
N ALA A 959 44.36 19.15 20.22
CA ALA A 959 43.36 18.19 19.76
C ALA A 959 41.98 18.59 20.31
N ASN A 960 40.91 18.27 19.59
CA ASN A 960 39.53 18.52 19.99
C ASN A 960 39.21 20.00 20.35
N THR A 961 39.77 20.96 19.61
CA THR A 961 39.67 22.40 19.89
C THR A 961 38.32 22.99 19.45
N ASP A 962 37.61 23.66 20.37
CA ASP A 962 36.33 24.35 20.09
C ASP A 962 36.56 25.66 19.29
N ILE A 963 36.52 25.55 17.96
CA ILE A 963 36.72 26.67 17.02
C ILE A 963 35.42 27.05 16.29
N GLY A 964 35.44 28.16 15.55
CA GLY A 964 34.28 28.65 14.80
C GLY A 964 33.75 29.97 15.34
N PHE A 965 32.43 30.11 15.43
CA PHE A 965 31.75 31.34 15.83
C PHE A 965 30.75 31.10 16.98
N ARG A 966 30.51 32.16 17.76
CA ARG A 966 29.30 32.41 18.56
C ARG A 966 28.74 33.78 18.18
N ALA A 967 27.42 33.88 18.10
CA ALA A 967 26.71 35.13 17.81
C ALA A 967 25.66 35.41 18.88
N SER A 968 25.49 36.69 19.22
CA SER A 968 24.39 37.17 20.08
C SER A 968 23.26 37.76 19.25
N ASP A 969 22.07 37.89 19.84
CA ASP A 969 20.90 38.63 19.32
C ASP A 969 21.22 39.99 18.69
N THR A 970 22.14 40.77 19.27
CA THR A 970 22.59 42.07 18.73
C THR A 970 23.32 41.99 17.39
N ALA A 971 23.64 40.78 16.91
CA ALA A 971 24.22 40.50 15.59
C ALA A 971 23.24 39.78 14.63
N ASN A 972 21.94 39.75 14.94
CA ASN A 972 20.89 39.28 14.03
C ASN A 972 20.98 39.97 12.66
N GLY A 973 20.80 39.22 11.57
CA GLY A 973 21.04 39.70 10.20
C GLY A 973 22.48 39.57 9.68
N SER A 974 23.39 38.93 10.43
CA SER A 974 24.76 38.65 9.98
C SER A 974 24.83 37.67 8.80
N THR A 975 25.97 37.65 8.10
CA THR A 975 26.26 36.71 7.00
C THR A 975 27.62 36.07 7.21
N PHE A 976 27.71 34.76 7.05
CA PHE A 976 28.94 33.98 7.08
C PHE A 976 29.05 33.22 5.76
N ALA A 977 30.02 33.54 4.90
CA ALA A 977 30.07 32.92 3.57
C ALA A 977 31.46 32.72 2.99
N ASN A 978 31.56 31.74 2.07
CA ASN A 978 32.71 31.53 1.18
C ASN A 978 34.03 31.17 1.89
N PHE A 979 34.00 30.31 2.91
CA PHE A 979 35.20 29.82 3.59
C PHE A 979 35.03 28.38 4.10
N ALA A 980 36.13 27.74 4.48
CA ALA A 980 36.16 26.39 5.05
C ALA A 980 36.63 26.38 6.52
N TYR A 981 36.27 25.32 7.24
CA TYR A 981 36.67 25.02 8.62
C TYR A 981 37.11 23.56 8.73
N PHE A 982 38.38 23.34 9.03
CA PHE A 982 38.95 22.01 9.30
C PHE A 982 39.32 21.93 10.79
N GLY A 983 38.68 21.01 11.52
CA GLY A 983 38.95 20.80 12.93
C GLY A 983 40.16 19.90 13.19
N ASN A 984 40.35 19.57 14.46
CA ASN A 984 41.32 18.60 14.96
C ASN A 984 40.65 17.62 15.94
N TYR A 985 39.34 17.39 15.80
CA TYR A 985 38.64 16.33 16.53
C TYR A 985 39.01 14.96 15.94
N THR A 986 39.14 13.95 16.79
CA THR A 986 39.35 12.54 16.35
C THR A 986 38.27 11.60 16.89
N SER A 987 37.32 12.11 17.67
CA SER A 987 36.17 11.38 18.21
C SER A 987 35.06 12.35 18.62
N ARG A 988 33.87 11.82 18.94
CA ARG A 988 32.73 12.61 19.37
C ARG A 988 32.95 13.20 20.77
N ILE A 989 32.61 14.48 20.94
CA ILE A 989 32.48 15.13 22.24
C ILE A 989 31.17 15.93 22.26
N ASP A 990 30.22 15.52 23.11
CA ASP A 990 28.99 16.26 23.33
C ASP A 990 29.25 17.55 24.13
N GLY A 991 28.57 18.65 23.75
CA GLY A 991 28.92 20.01 24.18
C GLY A 991 29.63 20.80 23.07
N PRO A 992 30.98 20.95 23.09
CA PRO A 992 31.75 21.76 22.12
C PRO A 992 31.79 21.18 20.69
N GLY A 993 32.56 21.83 19.80
CA GLY A 993 32.96 21.29 18.50
C GLY A 993 32.00 21.56 17.33
N LYS A 994 31.16 22.59 17.46
CA LYS A 994 30.25 23.03 16.40
C LYS A 994 30.85 24.26 15.73
N VAL A 995 30.97 24.33 14.40
CA VAL A 995 31.49 25.56 13.75
C VAL A 995 30.59 26.76 14.07
N PHE A 996 29.28 26.59 13.95
CA PHE A 996 28.28 27.56 14.35
C PHE A 996 27.50 27.03 15.56
N ASP A 997 27.69 27.70 16.68
CA ASP A 997 27.12 27.38 17.99
C ASP A 997 26.27 28.59 18.41
N PHE A 998 24.99 28.56 18.07
CA PHE A 998 24.11 29.73 18.05
C PHE A 998 22.85 29.50 18.89
N SER A 999 22.48 30.48 19.70
CA SER A 999 21.23 30.44 20.47
C SER A 999 20.55 31.81 20.51
N ASN A 1000 19.23 31.86 20.42
CA ASN A 1000 18.43 33.10 20.49
C ASN A 1000 18.84 34.16 19.44
N VAL A 1001 19.17 33.71 18.21
CA VAL A 1001 19.56 34.58 17.09
C VAL A 1001 18.63 34.39 15.89
N ALA A 1002 18.53 35.40 15.04
CA ALA A 1002 17.62 35.40 13.90
C ALA A 1002 18.17 36.10 12.65
N ASN A 1003 17.61 35.74 11.49
CA ASN A 1003 17.89 36.33 10.18
C ASN A 1003 19.34 36.17 9.69
N ILE A 1004 20.12 35.24 10.26
CA ILE A 1004 21.52 35.03 9.88
C ILE A 1004 21.61 34.10 8.65
N THR A 1005 22.47 34.46 7.70
CA THR A 1005 22.80 33.63 6.53
C THR A 1005 24.15 32.95 6.70
N ILE A 1006 24.21 31.65 6.40
CA ILE A 1006 25.42 30.83 6.30
C ILE A 1006 25.42 30.25 4.88
N ASP A 1007 26.42 30.58 4.04
CA ASP A 1007 26.37 30.24 2.61
C ASP A 1007 27.73 29.80 2.05
N ASN A 1008 27.76 28.71 1.28
CA ASN A 1008 28.98 28.18 0.66
C ASN A 1008 30.12 27.99 1.68
N ILE A 1009 29.84 27.22 2.73
CA ILE A 1009 30.79 26.80 3.76
C ILE A 1009 31.22 25.35 3.52
N TRP A 1010 32.45 24.99 3.86
CA TRP A 1010 32.94 23.61 3.88
C TRP A 1010 33.47 23.27 5.28
N THR A 1011 32.88 22.28 5.96
CA THR A 1011 33.28 21.85 7.30
C THR A 1011 33.79 20.41 7.30
N GLU A 1012 34.96 20.16 7.88
CA GLU A 1012 35.51 18.82 8.12
C GLU A 1012 36.10 18.67 9.53
N HIS A 1013 36.12 17.44 10.06
CA HIS A 1013 36.79 17.04 11.31
C HIS A 1013 36.35 17.83 12.56
N GLN A 1014 35.06 18.16 12.61
CA GLN A 1014 34.35 18.83 13.69
C GLN A 1014 33.30 17.88 14.31
N VAL A 1015 32.72 18.25 15.45
CA VAL A 1015 31.56 17.53 15.98
C VAL A 1015 30.32 17.80 15.12
N CYS A 1016 30.02 19.08 14.80
CA CYS A 1016 28.99 19.46 13.80
C CYS A 1016 29.40 20.69 12.98
N MET A 1017 28.72 20.96 11.85
CA MET A 1017 28.78 22.30 11.26
C MET A 1017 27.92 23.29 12.05
N TYR A 1018 26.67 22.92 12.35
CA TYR A 1018 25.70 23.84 12.92
C TYR A 1018 24.86 23.17 14.01
N TRP A 1019 24.73 23.84 15.16
CA TRP A 1019 23.70 23.57 16.16
C TRP A 1019 23.03 24.88 16.55
N GLY A 1020 21.72 24.98 16.32
CA GLY A 1020 20.92 26.17 16.57
C GLY A 1020 19.82 25.90 17.58
N ALA A 1021 19.81 26.62 18.71
CA ALA A 1021 18.77 26.52 19.73
C ALA A 1021 17.96 27.83 19.82
N ASN A 1022 16.66 27.76 19.52
CA ASN A 1022 15.79 28.94 19.40
C ASN A 1022 16.36 29.96 18.37
N THR A 1023 16.52 29.51 17.13
CA THR A 1023 17.09 30.30 16.03
C THR A 1023 16.12 30.42 14.86
N ASP A 1024 15.82 31.65 14.42
CA ASP A 1024 14.68 31.91 13.52
C ASP A 1024 15.06 32.62 12.22
N ASN A 1025 14.35 32.33 11.13
CA ASN A 1025 14.59 32.95 9.81
C ASN A 1025 16.05 32.77 9.32
N MET A 1026 16.73 31.73 9.79
CA MET A 1026 18.09 31.37 9.39
C MET A 1026 18.09 30.84 7.96
N LYS A 1027 19.15 31.13 7.22
CA LYS A 1027 19.36 30.56 5.88
C LYS A 1027 20.72 29.85 5.83
N ILE A 1028 20.73 28.54 5.61
CA ILE A 1028 21.94 27.72 5.48
C ILE A 1028 21.97 27.12 4.08
N THR A 1029 22.89 27.55 3.20
CA THR A 1029 22.88 27.17 1.78
C THR A 1029 24.24 26.82 1.18
N ASN A 1030 24.21 26.09 0.05
CA ASN A 1030 25.35 25.80 -0.85
C ASN A 1030 26.58 25.14 -0.19
N SER A 1031 26.39 24.46 0.94
CA SER A 1031 27.49 24.08 1.86
C SER A 1031 27.84 22.59 1.79
N ARG A 1032 29.01 22.24 2.33
CA ARG A 1032 29.59 20.89 2.40
C ARG A 1032 29.91 20.56 3.85
N ILE A 1033 29.49 19.39 4.32
CA ILE A 1033 29.72 18.93 5.69
C ILE A 1033 30.26 17.51 5.59
N ARG A 1034 31.51 17.27 6.01
CA ARG A 1034 32.14 15.97 5.79
C ARG A 1034 32.88 15.48 7.02
N ASN A 1035 32.90 14.16 7.22
CA ASN A 1035 33.72 13.50 8.24
C ASN A 1035 33.59 14.19 9.62
N THR A 1036 32.33 14.39 10.05
CA THR A 1036 31.99 14.96 11.36
C THR A 1036 31.74 13.85 12.38
N PHE A 1037 31.98 14.14 13.65
CA PHE A 1037 31.86 13.16 14.74
C PHE A 1037 30.47 13.10 15.40
N ALA A 1038 29.58 14.01 15.04
CA ALA A 1038 28.15 13.94 15.30
C ALA A 1038 27.39 14.54 14.08
N ASP A 1039 26.25 15.16 14.35
CA ASP A 1039 25.29 15.75 13.42
C ASP A 1039 25.94 16.65 12.36
N GLY A 1040 25.33 16.78 11.19
CA GLY A 1040 25.74 17.79 10.20
C GLY A 1040 25.20 19.18 10.55
N ILE A 1041 23.87 19.30 10.52
CA ILE A 1041 23.07 20.45 10.95
C ILE A 1041 21.99 19.93 11.90
N ASN A 1042 21.89 20.48 13.11
CA ASN A 1042 20.74 20.28 13.99
C ASN A 1042 20.08 21.62 14.37
N MET A 1043 18.75 21.68 14.32
CA MET A 1043 17.95 22.82 14.79
C MET A 1043 17.00 22.37 15.91
N THR A 1044 17.02 23.09 17.02
CA THR A 1044 16.34 22.72 18.27
C THR A 1044 15.61 23.91 18.91
N ASN A 1045 14.82 23.64 19.96
CA ASN A 1045 14.33 24.66 20.90
C ASN A 1045 13.49 25.79 20.28
N GLY A 1046 12.52 25.46 19.44
CA GLY A 1046 11.57 26.42 18.87
C GLY A 1046 12.04 27.17 17.63
N SER A 1047 13.25 26.88 17.14
CA SER A 1047 13.77 27.38 15.86
C SER A 1047 12.74 27.29 14.73
N THR A 1048 12.34 28.44 14.18
CA THR A 1048 11.18 28.60 13.31
C THR A 1048 11.50 29.33 12.00
N ASN A 1049 10.79 28.97 10.92
CA ASN A 1049 10.88 29.59 9.59
C ASN A 1049 12.30 29.58 8.98
N ASN A 1050 13.10 28.54 9.28
CA ASN A 1050 14.47 28.41 8.77
C ASN A 1050 14.51 27.69 7.41
N LEU A 1051 15.48 28.05 6.58
CA LEU A 1051 15.74 27.42 5.29
C LEU A 1051 17.12 26.76 5.27
N VAL A 1052 17.16 25.44 5.15
CA VAL A 1052 18.37 24.68 4.81
C VAL A 1052 18.21 24.21 3.36
N SER A 1053 18.99 24.75 2.41
CA SER A 1053 18.79 24.48 0.98
C SER A 1053 20.09 24.29 0.19
N ASN A 1054 20.17 23.24 -0.64
CA ASN A 1054 21.33 22.93 -1.46
C ASN A 1054 22.61 22.63 -0.63
N VAL A 1055 22.55 21.64 0.26
CA VAL A 1055 23.66 21.26 1.16
C VAL A 1055 24.01 19.77 1.01
N GLU A 1056 25.30 19.47 0.87
CA GLU A 1056 25.83 18.11 0.93
C GLU A 1056 26.36 17.79 2.34
N ALA A 1057 25.95 16.65 2.88
CA ALA A 1057 26.57 15.97 4.01
C ALA A 1057 27.17 14.63 3.56
N ARG A 1058 28.42 14.34 3.95
CA ARG A 1058 29.11 13.06 3.70
C ARG A 1058 29.71 12.51 4.98
N ALA A 1059 29.43 11.25 5.31
CA ALA A 1059 30.04 10.57 6.46
C ALA A 1059 29.96 11.37 7.79
N THR A 1060 28.76 11.82 8.15
CA THR A 1060 28.48 12.39 9.48
C THR A 1060 28.36 11.28 10.54
N GLY A 1061 28.73 11.61 11.78
CA GLY A 1061 28.79 10.71 12.94
C GLY A 1061 27.58 10.74 13.85
N ASP A 1062 26.57 11.50 13.46
CA ASP A 1062 25.18 11.34 13.85
C ASP A 1062 24.34 11.95 12.71
N ASP A 1063 23.06 12.25 12.96
CA ASP A 1063 22.10 12.68 11.94
C ASP A 1063 22.63 13.78 11.00
N SER A 1064 22.70 13.51 9.69
CA SER A 1064 23.28 14.47 8.73
C SER A 1064 22.48 15.78 8.67
N PHE A 1065 21.16 15.69 8.78
CA PHE A 1065 20.25 16.83 8.90
C PHE A 1065 19.16 16.50 9.92
N ALA A 1066 19.14 17.23 11.04
CA ALA A 1066 18.26 16.97 12.18
C ALA A 1066 17.39 18.17 12.55
N LEU A 1067 16.17 17.88 12.99
CA LEU A 1067 15.24 18.85 13.58
C LEU A 1067 14.67 18.24 14.87
N PHE A 1068 14.94 18.84 16.03
CA PHE A 1068 14.53 18.31 17.33
C PHE A 1068 13.72 19.31 18.17
N SER A 1069 12.42 19.02 18.35
CA SER A 1069 11.47 19.84 19.09
C SER A 1069 11.58 19.72 20.62
N ALA A 1070 12.81 19.66 21.12
CA ALA A 1070 13.14 19.96 22.52
C ALA A 1070 12.66 21.36 22.92
N ILE A 1071 12.38 21.58 24.20
CA ILE A 1071 11.98 22.86 24.80
C ILE A 1071 12.75 23.18 26.09
N ASP A 1072 13.74 22.35 26.44
CA ASP A 1072 14.54 22.42 27.67
C ASP A 1072 15.26 23.76 27.91
N SER A 1073 15.65 24.43 26.82
CA SER A 1073 16.37 25.71 26.80
C SER A 1073 15.47 26.90 26.44
N GLY A 1074 14.18 26.84 26.82
CA GLY A 1074 13.24 27.97 26.71
C GLY A 1074 12.56 28.15 25.35
N GLY A 1075 12.51 27.09 24.54
CA GLY A 1075 11.94 27.11 23.20
C GLY A 1075 10.42 26.97 23.12
N ALA A 1076 9.86 27.39 21.98
CA ALA A 1076 8.48 27.11 21.57
C ALA A 1076 8.40 25.85 20.66
N ASP A 1077 7.28 25.66 19.95
CA ASP A 1077 7.15 24.59 18.94
C ASP A 1077 8.11 24.80 17.75
N MET A 1078 8.78 23.74 17.30
CA MET A 1078 9.56 23.77 16.05
C MET A 1078 8.64 23.73 14.82
N LYS A 1079 8.63 24.80 14.01
CA LYS A 1079 7.71 24.89 12.87
C LYS A 1079 8.16 25.74 11.70
N ASP A 1080 7.43 25.59 10.59
CA ASP A 1080 7.59 26.36 9.34
C ASP A 1080 8.99 26.24 8.71
N ASN A 1081 9.81 25.28 9.15
CA ASN A 1081 11.17 25.07 8.64
C ASN A 1081 11.15 24.30 7.31
N VAL A 1082 12.04 24.66 6.39
CA VAL A 1082 12.19 24.03 5.07
C VAL A 1082 13.60 23.48 4.91
N TYR A 1083 13.69 22.18 4.70
CA TYR A 1083 14.91 21.42 4.44
C TYR A 1083 14.81 20.86 3.01
N GLU A 1084 15.57 21.39 2.06
CA GLU A 1084 15.37 21.08 0.64
C GLU A 1084 16.63 20.96 -0.20
N ASN A 1085 16.57 20.17 -1.28
CA ASN A 1085 17.72 19.96 -2.18
C ASN A 1085 18.95 19.46 -1.40
N LEU A 1086 18.77 18.44 -0.56
CA LEU A 1086 19.80 17.97 0.38
C LEU A 1086 20.37 16.62 -0.06
N THR A 1087 21.68 16.49 -0.04
CA THR A 1087 22.37 15.21 -0.26
C THR A 1087 22.95 14.75 1.07
N SER A 1088 22.60 13.54 1.51
CA SER A 1088 23.25 12.86 2.64
C SER A 1088 23.78 11.52 2.15
N ILE A 1089 25.10 11.31 2.18
CA ILE A 1089 25.69 10.00 1.84
C ILE A 1089 26.68 9.51 2.89
N LEU A 1090 26.79 8.19 3.02
CA LEU A 1090 27.83 7.51 3.83
C LEU A 1090 27.75 7.80 5.34
N THR A 1091 26.62 8.31 5.83
CA THR A 1091 26.35 8.58 7.25
C THR A 1091 26.68 7.36 8.10
N TRP A 1092 27.75 7.44 8.89
CA TRP A 1092 28.35 6.27 9.52
C TRP A 1092 27.70 5.94 10.88
N ARG A 1093 26.93 6.89 11.43
CA ARG A 1093 26.07 6.71 12.59
C ARG A 1093 24.81 7.56 12.45
N ALA A 1094 23.67 7.03 12.93
CA ALA A 1094 22.34 7.63 12.80
C ALA A 1094 21.94 7.94 11.35
N ALA A 1095 20.95 8.81 11.14
CA ALA A 1095 20.18 8.90 9.90
C ALA A 1095 20.67 9.96 8.90
N GLY A 1096 20.28 9.80 7.64
CA GLY A 1096 20.52 10.85 6.64
C GLY A 1096 19.63 12.08 6.83
N VAL A 1097 18.41 11.88 7.32
CA VAL A 1097 17.52 12.94 7.83
C VAL A 1097 16.80 12.41 9.08
N ALA A 1098 16.75 13.21 10.14
CA ALA A 1098 15.97 12.89 11.33
C ALA A 1098 15.05 14.04 11.76
N VAL A 1099 13.82 13.69 12.13
CA VAL A 1099 12.80 14.66 12.53
C VAL A 1099 12.13 14.17 13.80
N TYR A 1100 12.27 14.98 14.85
CA TYR A 1100 11.80 14.68 16.20
C TYR A 1100 10.78 15.74 16.64
N GLY A 1101 9.50 15.46 16.38
CA GLY A 1101 8.37 16.34 16.71
C GLY A 1101 8.22 17.57 15.81
N GLY A 1102 7.43 18.55 16.27
CA GLY A 1102 7.11 19.78 15.54
C GLY A 1102 5.96 19.65 14.54
N TYR A 1103 5.65 20.73 13.81
CA TYR A 1103 4.59 20.78 12.80
C TYR A 1103 4.88 21.79 11.69
N ALA A 1104 4.14 21.76 10.58
CA ALA A 1104 4.34 22.59 9.38
C ALA A 1104 5.74 22.49 8.69
N ASN A 1105 6.67 21.71 9.22
CA ASN A 1105 8.02 21.53 8.68
C ASN A 1105 7.99 20.73 7.36
N THR A 1106 8.86 21.06 6.42
CA THR A 1106 8.88 20.45 5.07
C THR A 1106 10.29 20.01 4.65
N PHE A 1107 10.41 18.73 4.29
CA PHE A 1107 11.64 18.06 3.88
C PHE A 1107 11.50 17.58 2.44
N ARG A 1108 12.20 18.18 1.45
CA ARG A 1108 11.90 17.92 0.03
C ARG A 1108 13.08 17.89 -0.94
N ASN A 1109 12.94 17.13 -2.04
CA ASN A 1109 13.99 16.95 -3.06
C ASN A 1109 15.31 16.45 -2.46
N ILE A 1110 15.26 15.39 -1.65
CA ILE A 1110 16.40 14.87 -0.89
C ILE A 1110 16.95 13.59 -1.57
N TYR A 1111 18.27 13.42 -1.54
CA TYR A 1111 18.94 12.16 -1.88
C TYR A 1111 19.67 11.63 -0.63
N ILE A 1112 19.39 10.38 -0.26
CA ILE A 1112 20.05 9.70 0.85
C ILE A 1112 20.66 8.39 0.35
N ALA A 1113 21.94 8.14 0.63
CA ALA A 1113 22.55 6.85 0.31
C ALA A 1113 23.56 6.32 1.33
N ASP A 1114 23.68 4.99 1.38
CA ASP A 1114 24.75 4.27 2.06
C ASP A 1114 24.91 4.59 3.57
N THR A 1115 23.79 4.79 4.29
CA THR A 1115 23.82 4.87 5.76
C THR A 1115 24.33 3.56 6.35
N LEU A 1116 25.24 3.62 7.32
CA LEU A 1116 26.03 2.45 7.72
C LEU A 1116 25.29 1.51 8.67
N CYS A 1117 24.72 2.06 9.74
CA CYS A 1117 24.17 1.30 10.86
C CYS A 1117 22.70 1.65 11.18
N TYR A 1118 22.11 2.59 10.44
CA TYR A 1118 20.84 3.22 10.80
C TYR A 1118 20.01 3.63 9.58
N SER A 1119 18.83 4.21 9.82
CA SER A 1119 17.85 4.52 8.78
C SER A 1119 18.28 5.60 7.78
N GLY A 1120 17.70 5.58 6.58
CA GLY A 1120 17.78 6.74 5.68
C GLY A 1120 17.07 7.96 6.26
N ILE A 1121 15.79 7.81 6.61
CA ILE A 1121 14.99 8.81 7.35
C ILE A 1121 14.54 8.25 8.69
N THR A 1122 14.71 9.01 9.77
CA THR A 1122 14.03 8.81 11.06
C THR A 1122 12.91 9.84 11.22
N ILE A 1123 11.70 9.37 11.51
CA ILE A 1123 10.55 10.17 11.95
C ILE A 1123 10.15 9.64 13.32
N SER A 1124 10.37 10.40 14.39
CA SER A 1124 10.15 9.88 15.75
C SER A 1124 9.59 10.91 16.72
N SER A 1125 8.86 10.44 17.74
CA SER A 1125 8.43 11.24 18.88
C SER A 1125 9.14 10.83 20.19
N LEU A 1126 10.35 10.27 20.09
CA LEU A 1126 11.25 10.04 21.22
C LEU A 1126 11.86 11.37 21.68
N ASP A 1127 11.87 11.58 23.00
CA ASP A 1127 12.34 12.80 23.66
C ASP A 1127 13.77 12.72 24.20
N PHE A 1128 14.38 11.53 24.15
CA PHE A 1128 15.73 11.22 24.66
C PHE A 1128 15.95 11.62 26.13
N GLY A 1129 14.87 11.75 26.92
CA GLY A 1129 14.90 12.21 28.32
C GLY A 1129 14.82 13.73 28.49
N TYR A 1130 14.74 14.51 27.41
CA TYR A 1130 14.62 15.98 27.44
C TYR A 1130 13.14 16.42 27.39
N PRO A 1131 12.78 17.56 28.01
CA PRO A 1131 11.54 18.27 27.69
C PRO A 1131 11.40 18.51 26.18
N MET A 1132 10.32 18.02 25.57
CA MET A 1132 10.11 18.00 24.12
C MET A 1132 8.61 18.03 23.77
N ASN A 1133 8.24 18.72 22.68
CA ASN A 1133 6.91 18.66 22.08
C ASN A 1133 6.85 17.60 20.97
N GLY A 1134 5.73 16.88 20.88
CA GLY A 1134 5.49 15.87 19.84
C GLY A 1134 5.15 16.47 18.47
N PHE A 1135 4.57 15.66 17.59
CA PHE A 1135 4.07 16.14 16.30
C PHE A 1135 2.69 16.81 16.43
N GLY A 1136 2.47 17.90 15.68
CA GLY A 1136 1.17 18.56 15.55
C GLY A 1136 0.34 18.01 14.40
N ALA A 1137 -0.99 17.90 14.58
CA ALA A 1137 -1.88 17.36 13.54
C ALA A 1137 -2.04 18.28 12.32
N SER A 1138 -2.01 19.60 12.50
CA SER A 1138 -2.18 20.57 11.41
C SER A 1138 -1.54 21.93 11.77
N PRO A 1139 -0.78 22.57 10.86
CA PRO A 1139 -0.38 22.06 9.54
C PRO A 1139 0.58 20.86 9.64
N THR A 1140 0.52 19.94 8.69
CA THR A 1140 1.27 18.67 8.72
C THR A 1140 2.78 18.85 8.56
N THR A 1141 3.56 17.91 9.08
CA THR A 1141 4.99 17.75 8.75
C THR A 1141 5.12 16.89 7.48
N ASN A 1142 5.84 17.39 6.48
CA ASN A 1142 5.79 16.88 5.11
C ASN A 1142 7.16 16.42 4.60
N PHE A 1143 7.23 15.21 4.05
CA PHE A 1143 8.40 14.66 3.36
C PHE A 1143 8.03 14.43 1.89
N GLN A 1144 8.77 14.98 0.92
CA GLN A 1144 8.33 15.03 -0.48
C GLN A 1144 9.48 14.80 -1.47
N ASN A 1145 9.27 13.96 -2.48
CA ASN A 1145 10.21 13.78 -3.60
C ASN A 1145 11.63 13.38 -3.12
N ILE A 1146 11.76 12.18 -2.53
CA ILE A 1146 13.02 11.72 -1.90
C ILE A 1146 13.48 10.39 -2.51
N THR A 1147 14.77 10.23 -2.79
CA THR A 1147 15.37 8.92 -3.08
C THR A 1147 16.17 8.43 -1.88
N ILE A 1148 16.01 7.16 -1.51
CA ILE A 1148 16.79 6.50 -0.46
C ILE A 1148 17.42 5.22 -1.03
N VAL A 1149 18.75 5.12 -1.04
CA VAL A 1149 19.50 4.04 -1.72
C VAL A 1149 20.42 3.32 -0.73
N ARG A 1150 20.35 1.99 -0.62
CA ARG A 1150 21.26 1.18 0.23
C ARG A 1150 21.35 1.65 1.69
N ALA A 1151 20.26 2.20 2.21
CA ALA A 1151 20.13 2.69 3.58
C ALA A 1151 19.53 1.62 4.51
N GLY A 1152 19.65 1.84 5.81
CA GLY A 1152 19.36 0.85 6.84
C GLY A 1152 20.64 0.11 7.27
N GLY A 1153 20.61 -0.45 8.48
CA GLY A 1153 21.75 -1.13 9.11
C GLY A 1153 21.35 -1.68 10.48
N HIS A 1154 22.31 -1.99 11.36
CA HIS A 1154 22.02 -2.51 12.71
C HIS A 1154 22.57 -1.60 13.83
N PHE A 1155 21.81 -1.48 14.92
CA PHE A 1155 22.16 -0.65 16.08
C PHE A 1155 21.57 -1.26 17.36
N TRP A 1156 21.97 -0.77 18.54
CA TRP A 1156 21.52 -1.28 19.86
C TRP A 1156 21.56 -2.82 19.96
N GLY A 1157 22.69 -3.41 19.55
CA GLY A 1157 22.93 -4.85 19.59
C GLY A 1157 22.22 -5.62 18.47
N GLN A 1158 20.96 -5.98 18.69
CA GLN A 1158 20.20 -6.89 17.82
C GLN A 1158 19.04 -6.22 17.06
N GLN A 1159 18.93 -4.88 17.11
CA GLN A 1159 17.92 -4.14 16.36
C GLN A 1159 18.42 -3.81 14.94
N THR A 1160 17.51 -3.84 13.98
CA THR A 1160 17.77 -3.58 12.54
C THR A 1160 16.91 -2.44 12.07
N PHE A 1161 17.45 -1.57 11.21
CA PHE A 1161 16.83 -0.31 10.81
C PHE A 1161 16.47 -0.28 9.31
N PRO A 1162 15.30 0.28 8.97
CA PRO A 1162 14.76 0.39 7.60
C PRO A 1162 15.41 1.52 6.82
N ALA A 1163 15.05 1.70 5.54
CA ALA A 1163 15.25 2.97 4.85
C ALA A 1163 14.43 4.15 5.46
N ILE A 1164 13.21 3.91 5.96
CA ILE A 1164 12.42 4.90 6.73
C ILE A 1164 11.91 4.30 8.04
N TRP A 1165 12.33 4.87 9.18
CA TRP A 1165 11.89 4.47 10.52
C TRP A 1165 10.81 5.42 11.03
N VAL A 1166 9.65 4.85 11.40
CA VAL A 1166 8.49 5.57 11.92
C VAL A 1166 8.28 5.11 13.37
N PHE A 1167 8.77 5.90 14.33
CA PHE A 1167 8.85 5.50 15.74
C PHE A 1167 8.04 6.43 16.66
N SER A 1168 6.80 6.03 16.94
CA SER A 1168 5.95 6.72 17.94
C SER A 1168 6.38 6.31 19.34
N ALA A 1169 6.80 7.25 20.17
CA ALA A 1169 7.42 6.98 21.46
C ALA A 1169 6.85 7.86 22.58
N SER A 1170 7.70 8.62 23.25
CA SER A 1170 7.39 9.38 24.48
C SER A 1170 6.47 10.59 24.30
N LYS A 1171 6.24 11.04 23.06
CA LYS A 1171 5.35 12.17 22.72
C LYS A 1171 4.37 11.77 21.61
N VAL A 1172 3.35 12.60 21.38
CA VAL A 1172 2.31 12.38 20.36
C VAL A 1172 2.91 12.26 18.96
N PHE A 1173 2.37 11.33 18.16
CA PHE A 1173 2.77 11.08 16.77
C PHE A 1173 1.55 11.13 15.84
N GLN A 1174 1.46 12.19 15.03
CA GLN A 1174 0.31 12.53 14.19
C GLN A 1174 0.74 13.52 13.09
N GLY A 1175 -0.12 13.82 12.11
CA GLY A 1175 0.10 14.91 11.16
C GLY A 1175 1.25 14.69 10.18
N ILE A 1176 1.58 13.45 9.86
CA ILE A 1176 2.73 13.11 8.99
C ILE A 1176 2.25 12.87 7.55
N ARG A 1177 2.92 13.50 6.58
CA ARG A 1177 2.70 13.28 5.14
C ARG A 1177 4.02 12.91 4.47
N VAL A 1178 4.05 11.81 3.73
CA VAL A 1178 5.20 11.37 2.94
C VAL A 1178 4.76 11.16 1.49
N SER A 1179 5.38 11.81 0.52
CA SER A 1179 5.04 11.64 -0.89
C SER A 1179 6.23 11.46 -1.83
N ASP A 1180 6.02 10.68 -2.89
CA ASP A 1180 6.93 10.54 -4.03
C ASP A 1180 8.32 10.05 -3.60
N VAL A 1181 8.36 8.99 -2.79
CA VAL A 1181 9.61 8.44 -2.24
C VAL A 1181 9.96 7.11 -2.92
N ASP A 1182 11.21 6.98 -3.35
CA ASP A 1182 11.73 5.75 -3.96
C ASP A 1182 12.83 5.15 -3.07
N ILE A 1183 12.57 3.95 -2.56
CA ILE A 1183 13.48 3.16 -1.73
C ILE A 1183 14.09 2.04 -2.60
N ILE A 1184 15.42 2.00 -2.64
CA ILE A 1184 16.19 1.17 -3.57
C ILE A 1184 17.29 0.41 -2.82
N ASP A 1185 17.29 -0.93 -2.94
CA ASP A 1185 18.29 -1.85 -2.36
C ASP A 1185 18.54 -1.66 -0.84
N PRO A 1186 17.49 -1.46 0.00
CA PRO A 1186 17.67 -1.19 1.43
C PRO A 1186 18.32 -2.38 2.14
N THR A 1187 19.21 -2.11 3.09
CA THR A 1187 20.07 -3.12 3.73
C THR A 1187 19.30 -4.27 4.37
N TYR A 1188 18.15 -3.99 4.99
CA TYR A 1188 17.28 -5.01 5.59
C TYR A 1188 15.80 -4.84 5.23
N HIS A 1189 15.26 -3.62 5.35
CA HIS A 1189 13.83 -3.36 5.10
C HIS A 1189 13.53 -1.94 4.61
N GLY A 1190 12.41 -1.76 3.92
CA GLY A 1190 12.04 -0.47 3.31
C GLY A 1190 11.50 0.54 4.33
N ILE A 1191 10.36 0.25 4.94
CA ILE A 1191 9.73 1.10 5.96
C ILE A 1191 9.47 0.25 7.21
N MET A 1192 9.83 0.72 8.40
CA MET A 1192 9.49 0.06 9.67
C MET A 1192 8.67 0.98 10.57
N PHE A 1193 7.50 0.50 10.99
CA PHE A 1193 6.67 1.11 12.02
C PHE A 1193 6.97 0.46 13.37
N GLN A 1194 7.12 1.28 14.42
CA GLN A 1194 7.46 0.85 15.78
C GLN A 1194 6.79 1.78 16.81
N THR A 1195 6.41 1.23 17.97
CA THR A 1195 5.92 2.00 19.11
C THR A 1195 6.78 1.72 20.35
N ASN A 1196 7.08 2.75 21.14
CA ASN A 1196 7.78 2.57 22.43
C ASN A 1196 6.81 2.18 23.54
N TYR A 1197 7.25 1.28 24.41
CA TYR A 1197 6.50 0.78 25.54
C TYR A 1197 7.09 1.23 26.88
N SER A 1198 6.21 1.47 27.85
CA SER A 1198 6.53 1.75 29.24
C SER A 1198 6.01 0.59 30.10
N GLY A 1199 6.81 -0.46 30.25
CA GLY A 1199 6.32 -1.76 30.71
C GLY A 1199 5.48 -2.41 29.60
N SER A 1200 4.28 -2.90 29.92
CA SER A 1200 3.35 -3.47 28.92
C SER A 1200 2.47 -2.42 28.20
N THR A 1201 2.59 -1.13 28.53
CA THR A 1201 1.74 -0.06 27.99
C THR A 1201 2.43 0.67 26.83
N PRO A 1202 1.85 0.73 25.62
CA PRO A 1202 2.36 1.58 24.53
C PRO A 1202 2.21 3.05 24.90
N GLN A 1203 3.25 3.86 24.66
CA GLN A 1203 3.25 5.27 25.10
C GLN A 1203 2.37 6.17 24.22
N ASN A 1204 2.55 6.10 22.90
CA ASN A 1204 1.71 6.82 21.93
C ASN A 1204 1.49 5.94 20.68
N PRO A 1205 0.28 5.95 20.07
CA PRO A 1205 0.07 5.36 18.76
C PRO A 1205 0.66 6.24 17.65
N VAL A 1206 0.86 5.67 16.46
CA VAL A 1206 0.95 6.42 15.19
C VAL A 1206 -0.46 6.76 14.75
N THR A 1207 -0.81 8.03 14.60
CA THR A 1207 -2.09 8.44 14.00
C THR A 1207 -1.84 9.37 12.82
N ASP A 1208 -2.91 9.71 12.08
CA ASP A 1208 -2.92 10.70 11.00
C ASP A 1208 -1.63 10.74 10.15
N THR A 1209 -1.25 9.57 9.64
CA THR A 1209 0.00 9.35 8.91
C THR A 1209 -0.34 8.80 7.52
N ILE A 1210 0.06 9.55 6.48
CA ILE A 1210 -0.29 9.24 5.09
C ILE A 1210 0.97 9.20 4.22
N PHE A 1211 1.11 8.12 3.46
CA PHE A 1211 2.15 7.87 2.48
C PHE A 1211 1.53 7.83 1.07
N THR A 1212 2.14 8.46 0.08
CA THR A 1212 1.58 8.57 -1.29
C THR A 1212 2.67 8.41 -2.35
N ASN A 1213 2.41 7.69 -3.45
CA ASN A 1213 3.36 7.47 -4.55
C ASN A 1213 4.70 6.88 -4.06
N ILE A 1214 4.64 5.79 -3.29
CA ILE A 1214 5.84 5.17 -2.69
C ILE A 1214 6.31 3.98 -3.53
N THR A 1215 7.55 4.00 -3.99
CA THR A 1215 8.22 2.84 -4.60
C THR A 1215 9.14 2.18 -3.56
N ILE A 1216 9.03 0.86 -3.39
CA ILE A 1216 10.02 0.05 -2.66
C ILE A 1216 10.55 -1.03 -3.60
N SER A 1217 11.87 -1.14 -3.69
CA SER A 1217 12.55 -2.07 -4.60
C SER A 1217 13.82 -2.65 -3.98
N GLY A 1218 14.05 -3.94 -4.18
CA GLY A 1218 15.31 -4.58 -3.78
C GLY A 1218 15.46 -4.89 -2.29
N ALA A 1219 14.37 -4.94 -1.51
CA ALA A 1219 14.44 -5.41 -0.12
C ALA A 1219 14.65 -6.95 -0.12
N GLN A 1220 15.92 -7.35 -0.15
CA GLN A 1220 16.38 -8.74 -0.31
C GLN A 1220 16.84 -9.36 1.00
N LYS A 1221 17.12 -10.67 0.97
CA LYS A 1221 17.81 -11.36 2.06
C LYS A 1221 19.26 -10.89 2.15
N SER A 1222 19.69 -10.46 3.34
CA SER A 1222 21.01 -9.88 3.57
C SER A 1222 22.14 -10.91 3.62
N GLY A 1223 21.84 -12.17 3.95
CA GLY A 1223 22.83 -13.25 4.05
C GLY A 1223 23.82 -13.11 5.23
N ASP A 1224 23.57 -12.17 6.15
CA ASP A 1224 24.40 -11.87 7.32
C ASP A 1224 23.74 -12.37 8.62
N ALA A 1225 24.28 -11.96 9.78
CA ALA A 1225 23.75 -12.34 11.09
C ALA A 1225 22.30 -11.86 11.35
N PHE A 1226 21.80 -10.91 10.53
CA PHE A 1226 20.49 -10.29 10.67
C PHE A 1226 19.49 -10.78 9.61
N ASP A 1227 19.85 -11.79 8.80
CA ASP A 1227 19.04 -12.27 7.67
C ASP A 1227 17.58 -12.55 8.04
N ALA A 1228 17.32 -13.13 9.22
CA ALA A 1228 15.97 -13.41 9.72
C ALA A 1228 15.05 -12.17 9.79
N LYS A 1229 15.63 -10.96 9.97
CA LYS A 1229 14.92 -9.67 9.99
C LYS A 1229 14.95 -8.92 8.65
N SER A 1230 15.63 -9.46 7.64
CA SER A 1230 15.81 -8.84 6.31
C SER A 1230 14.77 -9.29 5.27
N GLY A 1231 14.69 -8.56 4.16
CA GLY A 1231 13.87 -8.91 2.99
C GLY A 1231 12.46 -8.31 2.97
N VAL A 1232 12.17 -7.35 3.86
CA VAL A 1232 10.80 -6.87 4.10
C VAL A 1232 10.57 -5.48 3.49
N GLY A 1233 9.53 -5.31 2.69
CA GLY A 1233 9.17 -4.01 2.10
C GLY A 1233 8.65 -3.03 3.14
N ILE A 1234 7.54 -3.37 3.79
CA ILE A 1234 6.99 -2.66 4.95
C ILE A 1234 6.91 -3.62 6.14
N TRP A 1235 7.50 -3.27 7.27
CA TRP A 1235 7.47 -4.05 8.50
C TRP A 1235 6.74 -3.30 9.62
N VAL A 1236 5.68 -3.90 10.15
CA VAL A 1236 5.15 -3.54 11.46
C VAL A 1236 5.93 -4.35 12.49
N ASN A 1237 6.80 -3.69 13.25
CA ASN A 1237 7.69 -4.37 14.20
C ASN A 1237 6.86 -4.97 15.35
N GLU A 1238 6.95 -6.29 15.55
CA GLU A 1238 6.18 -7.01 16.57
C GLU A 1238 6.76 -6.86 17.98
N ALA A 1239 8.08 -6.71 18.09
CA ALA A 1239 8.83 -6.33 19.29
C ALA A 1239 10.29 -6.08 18.89
N ALA A 1240 10.80 -4.86 19.13
CA ALA A 1240 12.18 -4.52 18.76
C ALA A 1240 13.21 -5.27 19.62
N GLU A 1241 12.92 -5.43 20.91
CA GLU A 1241 13.74 -6.07 21.93
C GLU A 1241 12.90 -6.55 23.12
N ALA A 1242 13.51 -7.25 24.08
CA ALA A 1242 12.80 -7.80 25.23
C ALA A 1242 12.21 -6.69 26.13
N GLY A 1243 10.90 -6.74 26.36
CA GLY A 1243 10.16 -5.73 27.14
C GLY A 1243 9.53 -4.61 26.29
N GLN A 1244 9.78 -4.60 24.97
CA GLN A 1244 9.01 -3.80 24.01
C GLN A 1244 7.85 -4.64 23.43
N GLY A 1245 6.84 -3.95 22.89
CA GLY A 1245 5.68 -4.56 22.24
C GLY A 1245 5.55 -4.19 20.75
N PRO A 1246 4.42 -4.58 20.11
CA PRO A 1246 4.19 -4.32 18.70
C PRO A 1246 3.89 -2.85 18.43
N ALA A 1247 4.14 -2.39 17.19
CA ALA A 1247 3.71 -1.05 16.80
C ALA A 1247 2.20 -0.87 16.97
N VAL A 1248 1.77 0.34 17.34
CA VAL A 1248 0.36 0.67 17.62
C VAL A 1248 -0.07 1.87 16.78
N GLY A 1249 -1.26 1.81 16.17
CA GLY A 1249 -1.84 2.92 15.42
C GLY A 1249 -2.28 2.58 14.00
N SER A 1250 -2.17 3.51 13.07
CA SER A 1250 -2.49 3.28 11.67
C SER A 1250 -1.73 4.18 10.68
N VAL A 1251 -1.67 3.71 9.44
CA VAL A 1251 -1.13 4.43 8.28
C VAL A 1251 -2.01 4.18 7.06
N THR A 1252 -2.12 5.18 6.18
CA THR A 1252 -2.71 5.02 4.85
C THR A 1252 -1.66 5.22 3.78
N PHE A 1253 -1.48 4.21 2.92
CA PHE A 1253 -0.72 4.30 1.69
C PHE A 1253 -1.67 4.56 0.50
N ASN A 1254 -1.29 5.41 -0.44
CA ASN A 1254 -1.95 5.60 -1.73
C ASN A 1254 -0.92 5.39 -2.86
N ASN A 1255 -1.24 4.61 -3.90
CA ASN A 1255 -0.30 4.28 -4.98
C ASN A 1255 1.05 3.76 -4.43
N LEU A 1256 0.99 2.64 -3.71
CA LEU A 1256 2.15 1.91 -3.17
C LEU A 1256 2.61 0.83 -4.14
N LYS A 1257 3.86 0.91 -4.59
CA LYS A 1257 4.49 -0.06 -5.49
C LYS A 1257 5.66 -0.76 -4.80
N ILE A 1258 5.50 -2.04 -4.47
CA ILE A 1258 6.58 -2.88 -3.95
C ILE A 1258 7.01 -3.90 -5.01
N THR A 1259 8.32 -3.99 -5.27
CA THR A 1259 8.91 -4.82 -6.33
C THR A 1259 10.20 -5.48 -5.85
N ASN A 1260 10.60 -6.60 -6.47
CA ASN A 1260 11.85 -7.33 -6.18
C ASN A 1260 12.18 -7.40 -4.68
N THR A 1261 11.24 -7.90 -3.88
CA THR A 1261 11.24 -7.87 -2.41
C THR A 1261 10.74 -9.21 -1.89
N VAL A 1262 11.37 -9.76 -0.84
CA VAL A 1262 11.08 -11.14 -0.36
C VAL A 1262 9.75 -11.23 0.37
N THR A 1263 9.39 -10.22 1.16
CA THR A 1263 8.11 -10.11 1.86
C THR A 1263 7.59 -8.68 1.71
N ALA A 1264 6.58 -8.46 0.86
CA ALA A 1264 6.15 -7.10 0.52
C ALA A 1264 5.68 -6.30 1.73
N ILE A 1265 4.80 -6.90 2.55
CA ILE A 1265 4.34 -6.33 3.83
C ILE A 1265 4.38 -7.44 4.88
N LYS A 1266 4.94 -7.15 6.06
CA LYS A 1266 4.92 -7.99 7.26
C LYS A 1266 4.19 -7.24 8.36
N ASN A 1267 2.93 -7.61 8.60
CA ASN A 1267 2.16 -7.14 9.74
C ASN A 1267 1.50 -8.34 10.42
N ASN A 1268 2.14 -8.82 11.49
CA ASN A 1268 1.66 -9.94 12.29
C ASN A 1268 1.00 -9.45 13.60
N THR A 1269 0.47 -8.22 13.60
CA THR A 1269 -0.02 -7.53 14.80
C THR A 1269 -1.43 -7.00 14.59
N SER A 1270 -2.29 -7.12 15.60
CA SER A 1270 -3.64 -6.51 15.62
C SER A 1270 -3.63 -5.03 16.04
N THR A 1271 -2.50 -4.52 16.54
CA THR A 1271 -2.36 -3.17 17.09
C THR A 1271 -2.10 -2.10 16.03
N PHE A 1272 -1.71 -2.49 14.81
CA PHE A 1272 -1.38 -1.57 13.72
C PHE A 1272 -2.17 -1.85 12.44
N THR A 1273 -2.85 -0.84 11.91
CA THR A 1273 -3.59 -0.95 10.63
C THR A 1273 -2.83 -0.30 9.49
N ILE A 1274 -2.53 -1.07 8.44
CA ILE A 1274 -2.05 -0.55 7.15
C ILE A 1274 -3.22 -0.54 6.17
N ASN A 1275 -3.70 0.66 5.81
CA ASN A 1275 -4.60 0.82 4.67
C ASN A 1275 -3.75 0.98 3.41
N VAL A 1276 -4.10 0.29 2.32
CA VAL A 1276 -3.44 0.48 1.01
C VAL A 1276 -4.51 0.76 -0.04
N ASN A 1277 -4.51 1.99 -0.54
CA ASN A 1277 -5.30 2.44 -1.68
C ASN A 1277 -4.46 2.28 -2.96
N PRO A 1278 -5.06 1.88 -4.09
CA PRO A 1278 -4.38 1.73 -5.37
C PRO A 1278 -3.79 3.04 -5.92
#